data_AF-A0A2T6DZW2-F1
#
_entry.id   AF-A0A2T6DZW2-F1
#
_cell.length_a   1.000
_cell.length_b   1.000
_cell.length_c   1.000
_cell.angle_alpha   90.00
_cell.angle_beta   90.00
_cell.angle_gamma   90.00
#
_symmetry.space_group_name_H-M   'P 1'
#
loop_
_entity.id
_entity.type
_entity.pdbx_description
1 polymer ?
#
loop_
_entity_poly.entity_id
_entity_poly.type
_entity_poly.pdbx_seq_one_letter_code
_entity_poly.pdbx_strand_id
1 'polypeptide(L)'
;MSRRENDRIYEKGEVISFRSTSGPFGGLSNMAPGFPVILNGTRIRSVEALYQALRFPHLPAAQREIVQQHSPMTAKMVSRRFIDQTREDWDQVKIPIMRWCLRLKLAQNWEAFSAVLLATGSQAIVEDSRKDPFWGAMPKPGEQLEGQNVLGRLLMELREKLRSDPDSLRSVPVPSFGRARLFGEEIEIGLPAGKPEGPAIDVPPANLSRKAMASSDQSLPNGSMSPLPKRLIEVDLPIKRISAHARREKSIRHGHISTLHIWWARRPLAACRAVTCAALWVDPKDEYCPAEFRAIAADLMYRWAREQAVRGSEESAATWTLIRQHTSAFALCNHPSTLRQALLDFIGDFANWDNSTVAEYLDTARALTAAAHWSLSLPRPSEEHFLGWPGPERWSESVAEWRRKADEHGRPLVVDPFAGGGSIPLEALRIGADAFASDLNPLPVLLNKVMLEYIPTFGGRLADEVRTWGAWVKDEAEKELEKFYPSDVDGGRPIAYLWARTIRCEGPACGVEVPLLRSLWLAKKSVRPVALQVEPNRSAKRIDFRIITKHRDQWVDQEEPTRVIVDPKFDGTVKSGSATCPCCGHTTKNPLVRAQLSKAKGGAGTARLFAVVTTRPGENGRHYRLCTPTDEAAASAAIAQLSAAKKKLGNNIVPDELIPKERPSPNARGLSPVTRMGVESFGDLFAPRQTLALVTLGHILQRAGDRIERSDMRQAITVCLALALNRQADALSSFATWASNGEFLRTTFARQALAIVWDFAEVNPLSDSGGNWMGAVEWITRVIESNSSVAARTGTVAQANAAEHPLPDDSASALITDPPYYDAVPYSDLSKFFYVWLKRTLGKTHADLFSAEDVPVDEEAIWNPSRIYLKTGKPKDEAFYEFQMRRAFAEARRVVAPDGIGVVVFAHKTTAGWEAVLGALIDAGWIASGSWPIDTEREVRTNAIGTASLASSVHIVCRPRDVGAGLANADEVGDWRDVLQELPRRIHDWMPRLAEEGVVGADAIFACLGPALEIFSRYKRVERANGDQVPLREYLEHVWAAVSKEALSMVFEGADATGFEEDSRLTAMWLWTLNAGDPGDDRAEPEDDSDDEDEGKATKSKAKGGFSLEYDAARKISQGLGAHLEDLTNLIQITGETARLLPVSERTTYLFGKDQAAAPVTPKGRKKDDQLNFDLFQELTRSSTAESAWGEKAITKPGETTLDRVHQSMILFAAGRGEALRRFLVDDAAGKDQRFWRLAQALSALYPKASDEKRWIDGVLARKKGLGL
;
A
#
# COMPACT_ATOMS: atom_id res chain seq x y z
N MET A 1 31.72 -51.65 -40.80
CA MET A 1 31.63 -50.38 -41.54
C MET A 1 32.28 -49.29 -40.70
N SER A 2 33.19 -48.51 -41.27
CA SER A 2 33.97 -47.53 -40.49
C SER A 2 33.04 -46.42 -39.98
N ARG A 3 33.26 -45.94 -38.74
CA ARG A 3 32.44 -44.88 -38.12
C ARG A 3 32.30 -43.59 -38.96
N ARG A 4 33.13 -43.39 -40.00
CA ARG A 4 33.16 -42.18 -40.83
C ARG A 4 32.23 -42.19 -42.06
N GLU A 5 31.57 -43.29 -42.41
CA GLU A 5 30.75 -43.35 -43.64
C GLU A 5 29.33 -42.75 -43.52
N ASN A 6 28.86 -42.38 -42.32
CA ASN A 6 27.48 -41.91 -42.09
C ASN A 6 27.37 -40.48 -41.52
N ASP A 7 28.50 -39.80 -41.30
CA ASP A 7 28.51 -38.44 -40.78
C ASP A 7 28.13 -37.46 -41.90
N ARG A 8 27.32 -36.45 -41.58
CA ARG A 8 26.89 -35.39 -42.50
C ARG A 8 27.33 -34.03 -41.96
N ILE A 9 27.65 -33.14 -42.88
CA ILE A 9 27.95 -31.73 -42.59
C ILE A 9 26.69 -30.91 -42.89
N TYR A 10 26.32 -30.02 -41.96
CA TYR A 10 25.18 -29.13 -42.06
C TYR A 10 25.64 -27.70 -41.83
N GLU A 11 25.24 -26.78 -42.71
CA GLU A 11 25.49 -25.34 -42.55
C GLU A 11 24.44 -24.74 -41.63
N LYS A 12 24.85 -24.04 -40.55
CA LYS A 12 23.90 -23.52 -39.55
C LYS A 12 22.86 -22.55 -40.11
N GLY A 13 23.19 -21.82 -41.17
CA GLY A 13 22.27 -20.90 -41.84
C GLY A 13 21.18 -21.57 -42.69
N GLU A 14 21.30 -22.86 -43.00
CA GLU A 14 20.41 -23.58 -43.92
C GLU A 14 19.54 -24.65 -43.23
N VAL A 15 19.68 -24.80 -41.92
CA VAL A 15 19.01 -25.86 -41.13
C VAL A 15 18.24 -25.30 -39.94
N ILE A 16 17.17 -25.99 -39.56
CA ILE A 16 16.50 -25.78 -38.27
C ILE A 16 17.29 -26.52 -37.20
N SER A 17 18.16 -25.80 -36.52
CA SER A 17 18.92 -26.33 -35.39
C SER A 17 18.17 -26.12 -34.07
N PHE A 18 18.15 -27.14 -33.20
CA PHE A 18 17.63 -27.02 -31.84
C PHE A 18 18.65 -27.55 -30.82
N ARG A 19 18.86 -26.78 -29.75
CA ARG A 19 19.78 -27.12 -28.64
C ARG A 19 19.09 -27.19 -27.28
N SER A 20 18.00 -26.45 -27.11
CA SER A 20 17.26 -26.32 -25.85
C SER A 20 15.78 -26.64 -26.04
N THR A 21 15.16 -27.23 -25.03
CA THR A 21 13.71 -27.45 -24.97
C THR A 21 12.90 -26.15 -24.81
N SER A 22 13.55 -25.04 -24.43
CA SER A 22 12.92 -23.71 -24.26
C SER A 22 12.96 -22.83 -25.52
N GLY A 23 13.63 -23.27 -26.60
CA GLY A 23 13.71 -22.54 -27.85
C GLY A 23 12.47 -22.72 -28.74
N PRO A 24 12.35 -21.95 -29.84
CA PRO A 24 11.18 -21.98 -30.74
C PRO A 24 10.92 -23.36 -31.36
N PHE A 25 11.97 -24.16 -31.60
CA PHE A 25 11.87 -25.55 -32.05
C PHE A 25 12.21 -26.57 -30.95
N GLY A 26 12.19 -26.16 -29.68
CA GLY A 26 12.56 -27.00 -28.54
C GLY A 26 11.67 -28.24 -28.37
N GLY A 27 10.44 -28.17 -28.90
CA GLY A 27 9.53 -29.31 -28.95
C GLY A 27 10.02 -30.48 -29.82
N LEU A 28 10.95 -30.26 -30.75
CA LEU A 28 11.57 -31.33 -31.56
C LEU A 28 12.44 -32.28 -30.71
N SER A 29 12.93 -31.82 -29.56
CA SER A 29 13.72 -32.67 -28.67
C SER A 29 12.89 -33.83 -28.10
N ASN A 30 13.51 -35.02 -28.01
CA ASN A 30 13.00 -36.14 -27.22
C ASN A 30 12.95 -35.84 -25.72
N MET A 31 13.69 -34.82 -25.25
CA MET A 31 13.70 -34.34 -23.87
C MET A 31 12.57 -33.34 -23.56
N ALA A 32 11.73 -32.97 -24.54
CA ALA A 32 10.68 -31.98 -24.34
C ALA A 32 9.59 -32.52 -23.38
N PRO A 33 9.32 -31.86 -22.23
CA PRO A 33 8.35 -32.33 -21.25
C PRO A 33 6.89 -32.06 -21.64
N GLY A 34 6.66 -31.21 -22.65
CA GLY A 34 5.32 -30.80 -23.12
C GLY A 34 4.59 -31.81 -24.01
N PHE A 35 5.12 -33.02 -24.19
CA PHE A 35 4.53 -34.05 -25.04
C PHE A 35 4.49 -35.40 -24.30
N PRO A 36 3.65 -35.52 -23.25
CA PRO A 36 3.52 -36.77 -22.53
C PRO A 36 2.91 -37.86 -23.42
N VAL A 37 3.20 -39.12 -23.08
CA VAL A 37 2.60 -40.29 -23.74
C VAL A 37 2.03 -41.23 -22.69
N ILE A 38 0.87 -41.82 -22.96
CA ILE A 38 0.18 -42.80 -22.12
C ILE A 38 0.39 -44.17 -22.73
N LEU A 39 0.84 -45.12 -21.91
CA LEU A 39 1.10 -46.51 -22.32
C LEU A 39 0.72 -47.45 -21.19
N ASN A 40 -0.08 -48.47 -21.46
CA ASN A 40 -0.67 -49.37 -20.45
C ASN A 40 -1.29 -48.59 -19.27
N GLY A 41 -2.06 -47.53 -19.56
CA GLY A 41 -2.65 -46.66 -18.54
C GLY A 41 -1.67 -45.77 -17.76
N THR A 42 -0.35 -45.89 -18.00
CA THR A 42 0.68 -45.09 -17.33
C THR A 42 1.02 -43.85 -18.14
N ARG A 43 0.87 -42.66 -17.53
CA ARG A 43 1.33 -41.39 -18.10
C ARG A 43 2.86 -41.23 -17.94
N ILE A 44 3.57 -41.15 -19.06
CA ILE A 44 5.02 -40.95 -19.13
C ILE A 44 5.30 -39.52 -19.61
N ARG A 45 6.01 -38.73 -18.81
CA ARG A 45 6.15 -37.27 -19.01
C ARG A 45 6.97 -36.85 -20.24
N SER A 46 7.82 -37.73 -20.77
CA SER A 46 8.60 -37.45 -21.99
C SER A 46 8.95 -38.74 -22.72
N VAL A 47 9.19 -38.63 -24.03
CA VAL A 47 9.65 -39.77 -24.82
C VAL A 47 11.08 -40.19 -24.51
N GLU A 48 11.93 -39.33 -23.93
CA GLU A 48 13.20 -39.77 -23.36
C GLU A 48 12.99 -40.73 -22.19
N ALA A 49 12.09 -40.42 -21.26
CA ALA A 49 11.83 -41.30 -20.11
C ALA A 49 11.32 -42.67 -20.58
N LEU A 50 10.43 -42.70 -21.58
CA LEU A 50 9.99 -43.94 -22.23
C LEU A 50 11.15 -44.67 -22.91
N TYR A 51 11.96 -43.96 -23.72
CA TYR A 51 13.13 -44.53 -24.40
C TYR A 51 14.13 -45.17 -23.43
N GLN A 52 14.41 -44.51 -22.31
CA GLN A 52 15.30 -45.03 -21.27
C GLN A 52 14.68 -46.23 -20.52
N ALA A 53 13.36 -46.25 -20.31
CA ALA A 53 12.68 -47.39 -19.69
C ALA A 53 12.68 -48.63 -20.62
N LEU A 54 12.47 -48.45 -21.93
CA LEU A 54 12.47 -49.55 -22.91
C LEU A 54 13.85 -50.20 -23.13
N ARG A 55 14.91 -49.60 -22.60
CA ARG A 55 16.25 -50.18 -22.53
C ARG A 55 16.35 -51.39 -21.60
N PHE A 56 15.46 -51.48 -20.61
CA PHE A 56 15.49 -52.50 -19.55
C PHE A 56 14.20 -53.33 -19.46
N PRO A 57 13.83 -54.07 -20.52
CA PRO A 57 12.56 -54.81 -20.58
C PRO A 57 12.45 -55.94 -19.54
N HIS A 58 13.58 -56.40 -18.99
CA HIS A 58 13.65 -57.45 -17.96
C HIS A 58 13.72 -56.90 -16.53
N LEU A 59 13.70 -55.57 -16.33
CA LEU A 59 13.79 -54.93 -15.02
C LEU A 59 12.62 -53.96 -14.75
N PRO A 60 11.42 -54.48 -14.40
CA PRO A 60 10.26 -53.65 -14.09
C PRO A 60 10.52 -52.57 -13.02
N ALA A 61 11.33 -52.89 -12.01
CA ALA A 61 11.67 -51.95 -10.94
C ALA A 61 12.47 -50.74 -11.47
N ALA A 62 13.48 -50.98 -12.31
CA ALA A 62 14.26 -49.92 -12.95
C ALA A 62 13.39 -49.09 -13.90
N GLN A 63 12.49 -49.72 -14.65
CA GLN A 63 11.53 -49.01 -15.49
C GLN A 63 10.65 -48.06 -14.67
N ARG A 64 10.09 -48.52 -13.53
CA ARG A 64 9.27 -47.67 -12.65
C ARG A 64 10.07 -46.50 -12.09
N GLU A 65 11.30 -46.76 -11.63
CA GLU A 65 12.18 -45.72 -11.09
C GLU A 65 12.49 -44.65 -12.15
N ILE A 66 12.72 -45.05 -13.41
CA ILE A 66 12.98 -44.13 -14.54
C ILE A 66 11.73 -43.30 -14.88
N VAL A 67 10.56 -43.94 -15.01
CA VAL A 67 9.30 -43.28 -15.43
C VAL A 67 8.75 -42.32 -14.36
N GLN A 68 8.97 -42.60 -13.07
CA GLN A 68 8.52 -41.73 -11.95
C GLN A 68 9.30 -40.41 -11.86
N GLN A 69 10.44 -40.28 -12.54
CA GLN A 69 11.24 -39.06 -12.47
C GLN A 69 10.52 -37.88 -13.11
N HIS A 70 10.53 -36.75 -12.41
CA HIS A 70 9.81 -35.54 -12.83
C HIS A 70 10.52 -34.79 -13.97
N SER A 71 11.82 -35.06 -14.18
CA SER A 71 12.64 -34.47 -15.24
C SER A 71 13.18 -35.54 -16.20
N PRO A 72 13.10 -35.33 -17.53
CA PRO A 72 13.68 -36.23 -18.54
C PRO A 72 15.20 -36.44 -18.36
N MET A 73 15.90 -35.40 -17.87
CA MET A 73 17.32 -35.50 -17.55
C MET A 73 17.56 -36.42 -16.36
N THR A 74 16.73 -36.32 -15.32
CA THR A 74 16.81 -37.20 -14.16
C THR A 74 16.48 -38.64 -14.54
N ALA A 75 15.46 -38.87 -15.38
CA ALA A 75 15.15 -40.19 -15.93
C ALA A 75 16.36 -40.82 -16.63
N LYS A 76 17.07 -40.03 -17.44
CA LYS A 76 18.33 -40.44 -18.10
C LYS A 76 19.50 -40.64 -17.14
N MET A 77 19.59 -39.88 -16.05
CA MET A 77 20.61 -40.07 -15.03
C MET A 77 20.37 -41.35 -14.21
N VAL A 78 19.11 -41.60 -13.84
CA VAL A 78 18.70 -42.82 -13.13
C VAL A 78 18.93 -44.04 -14.01
N SER A 79 18.60 -43.97 -15.30
CA SER A 79 18.82 -45.09 -16.24
C SER A 79 20.28 -45.53 -16.34
N ARG A 80 21.24 -44.61 -16.15
CA ARG A 80 22.68 -44.92 -16.16
C ARG A 80 23.12 -45.83 -15.00
N ARG A 81 22.38 -45.87 -13.89
CA ARG A 81 22.66 -46.79 -12.77
C ARG A 81 22.47 -48.26 -13.16
N PHE A 82 21.64 -48.50 -14.19
CA PHE A 82 21.30 -49.84 -14.67
C PHE A 82 21.99 -50.18 -15.99
N ILE A 83 22.97 -49.38 -16.43
CA ILE A 83 23.57 -49.47 -17.77
C ILE A 83 24.14 -50.85 -18.09
N ASP A 84 24.71 -51.54 -17.10
CA ASP A 84 25.30 -52.87 -17.23
C ASP A 84 24.26 -53.99 -17.42
N GLN A 85 22.98 -53.67 -17.21
CA GLN A 85 21.83 -54.56 -17.41
C GLN A 85 21.02 -54.15 -18.65
N THR A 86 21.66 -53.50 -19.63
CA THR A 86 21.02 -53.16 -20.91
C THR A 86 20.63 -54.44 -21.68
N ARG A 87 19.47 -54.44 -22.36
CA ARG A 87 19.10 -55.55 -23.26
C ARG A 87 20.17 -55.84 -24.31
N GLU A 88 20.44 -57.13 -24.59
CA GLU A 88 21.53 -57.59 -25.46
C GLU A 88 21.45 -57.06 -26.91
N ASP A 89 20.23 -56.86 -27.41
CA ASP A 89 19.94 -56.35 -28.75
C ASP A 89 19.89 -54.81 -28.84
N TRP A 90 20.21 -54.07 -27.76
CA TRP A 90 20.02 -52.61 -27.68
C TRP A 90 20.64 -51.83 -28.85
N ASP A 91 21.84 -52.20 -29.29
CA ASP A 91 22.48 -51.51 -30.41
C ASP A 91 21.76 -51.71 -31.75
N GLN A 92 21.01 -52.81 -31.89
CA GLN A 92 20.18 -53.09 -33.07
C GLN A 92 18.81 -52.40 -32.97
N VAL A 93 18.25 -52.25 -31.76
CA VAL A 93 16.87 -51.76 -31.55
C VAL A 93 16.75 -50.30 -31.11
N LYS A 94 17.84 -49.63 -30.71
CA LYS A 94 17.80 -48.22 -30.22
C LYS A 94 17.20 -47.22 -31.22
N ILE A 95 17.48 -47.37 -32.52
CA ILE A 95 16.90 -46.50 -33.56
C ILE A 95 15.41 -46.84 -33.79
N PRO A 96 15.03 -48.12 -34.00
CA PRO A 96 13.62 -48.52 -34.03
C PRO A 96 12.79 -48.06 -32.82
N ILE A 97 13.33 -48.16 -31.60
CA ILE A 97 12.66 -47.72 -30.37
C ILE A 97 12.42 -46.21 -30.39
N MET A 98 13.45 -45.40 -30.67
CA MET A 98 13.28 -43.94 -30.72
C MET A 98 12.29 -43.52 -31.81
N ARG A 99 12.35 -44.14 -33.00
CA ARG A 99 11.37 -43.91 -34.08
C ARG A 99 9.94 -44.17 -33.60
N TRP A 100 9.75 -45.28 -32.89
CA TRP A 100 8.45 -45.64 -32.34
C TRP A 100 7.99 -44.67 -31.25
N CYS A 101 8.87 -44.26 -30.33
CA CYS A 101 8.57 -43.24 -29.32
C CYS A 101 8.16 -41.91 -29.94
N LEU A 102 8.84 -41.44 -31.00
CA LEU A 102 8.50 -40.20 -31.71
C LEU A 102 7.16 -40.30 -32.45
N ARG A 103 6.84 -41.47 -33.03
CA ARG A 103 5.51 -41.72 -33.61
C ARG A 103 4.43 -41.71 -32.53
N LEU A 104 4.68 -42.29 -31.36
CA LEU A 104 3.76 -42.23 -30.22
C LEU A 104 3.56 -40.80 -29.71
N LYS A 105 4.65 -40.02 -29.65
CA LYS A 105 4.63 -38.57 -29.34
C LYS A 105 3.69 -37.84 -30.29
N LEU A 106 3.80 -38.09 -31.58
CA LEU A 106 2.93 -37.51 -32.61
C LEU A 106 1.49 -37.98 -32.47
N ALA A 107 1.25 -39.29 -32.40
CA ALA A 107 -0.10 -39.84 -32.41
C ALA A 107 -0.94 -39.36 -31.22
N GLN A 108 -0.33 -39.21 -30.04
CA GLN A 108 -1.02 -38.77 -28.82
C GLN A 108 -0.96 -37.25 -28.57
N ASN A 109 -0.10 -36.53 -29.29
CA ASN A 109 -0.02 -35.06 -29.24
C ASN A 109 -0.20 -34.51 -30.66
N TRP A 110 -1.26 -34.96 -31.33
CA TRP A 110 -1.44 -34.80 -32.77
C TRP A 110 -1.33 -33.36 -33.22
N GLU A 111 -2.09 -32.45 -32.62
CA GLU A 111 -2.11 -31.05 -33.02
C GLU A 111 -0.80 -30.33 -32.65
N ALA A 112 -0.41 -30.42 -31.38
CA ALA A 112 0.75 -29.70 -30.85
C ALA A 112 2.07 -30.14 -31.50
N PHE A 113 2.30 -31.45 -31.69
CA PHE A 113 3.57 -31.92 -32.26
C PHE A 113 3.59 -31.87 -33.80
N SER A 114 2.44 -32.03 -34.47
CA SER A 114 2.34 -31.79 -35.92
C SER A 114 2.68 -30.35 -36.28
N ALA A 115 2.18 -29.36 -35.51
CA ALA A 115 2.49 -27.95 -35.74
C ALA A 115 4.01 -27.68 -35.66
N VAL A 116 4.68 -28.22 -34.64
CA VAL A 116 6.14 -28.06 -34.47
C VAL A 116 6.91 -28.73 -35.61
N LEU A 117 6.51 -29.93 -36.05
CA LEU A 117 7.14 -30.63 -37.17
C LEU A 117 6.93 -29.91 -38.52
N LEU A 118 5.71 -29.45 -38.81
CA LEU A 118 5.39 -28.79 -40.07
C LEU A 118 5.98 -27.38 -40.18
N ALA A 119 6.12 -26.67 -39.06
CA ALA A 119 6.77 -25.35 -39.00
C ALA A 119 8.25 -25.39 -39.44
N THR A 120 8.89 -26.56 -39.48
CA THR A 120 10.26 -26.72 -40.00
C THR A 120 10.35 -26.67 -41.53
N GLY A 121 9.23 -26.53 -42.25
CA GLY A 121 9.23 -26.38 -43.71
C GLY A 121 9.90 -27.56 -44.42
N SER A 122 10.65 -27.30 -45.49
CA SER A 122 11.50 -28.29 -46.16
C SER A 122 12.93 -28.33 -45.61
N GLN A 123 13.28 -27.47 -44.65
CA GLN A 123 14.62 -27.36 -44.10
C GLN A 123 15.03 -28.61 -43.32
N ALA A 124 16.33 -28.90 -43.26
CA ALA A 124 16.84 -30.02 -42.49
C ALA A 124 16.72 -29.74 -40.98
N ILE A 125 16.29 -30.74 -40.21
CA ILE A 125 16.18 -30.65 -38.75
C ILE A 125 17.46 -31.19 -38.12
N VAL A 126 18.14 -30.42 -37.27
CA VAL A 126 19.44 -30.80 -36.67
C VAL A 126 19.45 -30.58 -35.15
N GLU A 127 19.74 -31.61 -34.37
CA GLU A 127 20.01 -31.43 -32.93
C GLU A 127 21.45 -30.93 -32.73
N ASP A 128 21.62 -29.68 -32.27
CA ASP A 128 22.93 -29.10 -31.96
C ASP A 128 23.42 -29.65 -30.61
N SER A 129 24.30 -30.65 -30.68
CA SER A 129 24.80 -31.40 -29.52
C SER A 129 26.26 -31.05 -29.22
N ARG A 130 26.61 -30.89 -27.95
CA ARG A 130 28.01 -30.64 -27.52
C ARG A 130 28.87 -31.91 -27.41
N LYS A 131 28.24 -33.09 -27.34
CA LYS A 131 28.91 -34.34 -26.91
C LYS A 131 28.47 -35.60 -27.67
N ASP A 132 27.36 -35.56 -28.40
CA ASP A 132 26.76 -36.72 -29.04
C ASP A 132 26.59 -36.50 -30.55
N PRO A 133 27.55 -36.94 -31.38
CA PRO A 133 27.46 -36.87 -32.84
C PRO A 133 26.59 -37.97 -33.45
N PHE A 134 26.01 -38.87 -32.64
CA PHE A 134 25.16 -39.95 -33.14
C PHE A 134 23.70 -39.49 -33.22
N TRP A 135 23.11 -39.05 -32.09
CA TRP A 135 21.73 -38.54 -32.10
C TRP A 135 21.62 -37.13 -32.69
N GLY A 136 22.62 -36.28 -32.43
CA GLY A 136 22.73 -34.93 -32.99
C GLY A 136 23.98 -34.71 -33.85
N ALA A 137 24.35 -33.44 -34.03
CA ALA A 137 25.56 -33.00 -34.73
C ALA A 137 26.34 -32.01 -33.87
N MET A 138 27.68 -32.07 -33.92
CA MET A 138 28.57 -31.24 -33.12
C MET A 138 29.11 -30.05 -33.90
N PRO A 139 29.32 -28.88 -33.27
CA PRO A 139 29.87 -27.71 -33.94
C PRO A 139 31.32 -27.93 -34.40
N LYS A 140 31.60 -27.50 -35.63
CA LYS A 140 32.94 -27.42 -36.24
C LYS A 140 33.31 -25.94 -36.50
N PRO A 141 34.61 -25.62 -36.64
CA PRO A 141 35.05 -24.27 -37.02
C PRO A 141 34.40 -23.85 -38.35
N GLY A 142 33.92 -22.60 -38.45
CA GLY A 142 33.30 -22.06 -39.67
C GLY A 142 31.78 -22.25 -39.81
N GLU A 143 31.01 -22.11 -38.72
CA GLU A 143 29.52 -22.21 -38.70
C GLU A 143 28.92 -23.56 -39.15
N GLN A 144 29.71 -24.62 -39.19
CA GLN A 144 29.27 -25.96 -39.56
C GLN A 144 28.87 -26.82 -38.34
N LEU A 145 27.94 -27.76 -38.56
CA LEU A 145 27.59 -28.86 -37.65
C LEU A 145 27.92 -30.20 -38.34
N GLU A 146 28.63 -31.10 -37.66
CA GLU A 146 29.00 -32.42 -38.19
C GLU A 146 28.53 -33.55 -37.26
N GLY A 147 27.81 -34.52 -37.80
CA GLY A 147 27.38 -35.73 -37.10
C GLY A 147 26.33 -36.52 -37.88
N GLN A 148 25.95 -37.68 -37.37
CA GLN A 148 24.95 -38.55 -38.01
C GLN A 148 23.54 -37.96 -37.89
N ASN A 149 23.27 -37.19 -36.83
CA ASN A 149 22.00 -36.50 -36.56
C ASN A 149 20.78 -37.44 -36.73
N VAL A 150 20.87 -38.63 -36.13
CA VAL A 150 19.83 -39.67 -36.28
C VAL A 150 18.47 -39.17 -35.78
N LEU A 151 18.41 -38.37 -34.71
CA LEU A 151 17.17 -37.81 -34.19
C LEU A 151 16.51 -36.88 -35.22
N GLY A 152 17.27 -35.92 -35.74
CA GLY A 152 16.79 -34.99 -36.78
C GLY A 152 16.28 -35.72 -38.02
N ARG A 153 16.96 -36.79 -38.44
CA ARG A 153 16.54 -37.64 -39.58
C ARG A 153 15.22 -38.38 -39.32
N LEU A 154 15.01 -38.89 -38.11
CA LEU A 154 13.73 -39.52 -37.75
C LEU A 154 12.58 -38.50 -37.71
N LEU A 155 12.85 -37.28 -37.24
CA LEU A 155 11.86 -36.19 -37.26
C LEU A 155 11.51 -35.76 -38.68
N MET A 156 12.50 -35.68 -39.58
CA MET A 156 12.27 -35.42 -41.01
C MET A 156 11.47 -36.56 -41.67
N GLU A 157 11.79 -37.83 -41.38
CA GLU A 157 11.02 -38.98 -41.86
C GLU A 157 9.56 -38.89 -41.40
N LEU A 158 9.34 -38.53 -40.13
CA LEU A 158 8.02 -38.39 -39.53
C LEU A 158 7.24 -37.21 -40.14
N ARG A 159 7.92 -36.08 -40.40
CA ARG A 159 7.35 -34.91 -41.08
C ARG A 159 6.90 -35.22 -42.51
N GLU A 160 7.72 -35.92 -43.30
CA GLU A 160 7.35 -36.25 -44.68
C GLU A 160 6.18 -37.23 -44.72
N LYS A 161 6.15 -38.23 -43.82
CA LYS A 161 4.98 -39.11 -43.67
C LYS A 161 3.74 -38.34 -43.22
N LEU A 162 3.87 -37.37 -42.32
CA LEU A 162 2.76 -36.53 -41.88
C LEU A 162 2.20 -35.68 -43.03
N ARG A 163 3.03 -35.29 -44.00
CA ARG A 163 2.60 -34.58 -45.21
C ARG A 163 1.96 -35.49 -46.26
N SER A 164 2.51 -36.69 -46.48
CA SER A 164 2.09 -37.56 -47.59
C SER A 164 0.96 -38.52 -47.22
N ASP A 165 0.94 -39.01 -45.97
CA ASP A 165 0.03 -40.06 -45.49
C ASP A 165 -0.20 -39.93 -43.97
N PRO A 166 -0.90 -38.87 -43.51
CA PRO A 166 -1.15 -38.62 -42.09
C PRO A 166 -1.97 -39.73 -41.43
N ASP A 167 -2.91 -40.35 -42.15
CA ASP A 167 -3.78 -41.38 -41.58
C ASP A 167 -2.98 -42.61 -41.13
N SER A 168 -1.92 -42.97 -41.86
CA SER A 168 -1.00 -44.04 -41.44
C SER A 168 -0.34 -43.78 -40.08
N LEU A 169 -0.20 -42.53 -39.65
CA LEU A 169 0.50 -42.16 -38.41
C LEU A 169 -0.41 -42.13 -37.16
N ARG A 170 -1.74 -42.12 -37.34
CA ARG A 170 -2.71 -42.09 -36.22
C ARG A 170 -2.76 -43.40 -35.44
N SER A 171 -2.57 -44.52 -36.13
CA SER A 171 -2.36 -45.82 -35.49
C SER A 171 -0.88 -46.03 -35.24
N VAL A 172 -0.50 -46.45 -34.02
CA VAL A 172 0.88 -46.81 -33.68
C VAL A 172 0.91 -48.32 -33.43
N PRO A 173 1.52 -49.13 -34.30
CA PRO A 173 1.57 -50.57 -34.08
C PRO A 173 2.48 -50.91 -32.90
N VAL A 174 2.18 -52.01 -32.19
CA VAL A 174 3.05 -52.55 -31.13
C VAL A 174 4.40 -52.89 -31.74
N PRO A 175 5.51 -52.46 -31.13
CA PRO A 175 6.80 -52.67 -31.75
C PRO A 175 7.22 -54.15 -31.73
N SER A 176 7.71 -54.66 -32.86
CA SER A 176 8.08 -56.07 -33.06
C SER A 176 9.45 -56.46 -32.49
N PHE A 177 10.16 -55.54 -31.81
CA PHE A 177 11.49 -55.79 -31.25
C PHE A 177 11.43 -56.48 -29.87
N GLY A 178 11.20 -57.80 -29.88
CA GLY A 178 11.47 -58.73 -28.76
C GLY A 178 10.89 -58.33 -27.39
N ARG A 179 9.72 -58.89 -27.03
CA ARG A 179 9.01 -58.69 -25.73
C ARG A 179 9.05 -57.24 -25.25
N ALA A 180 8.43 -56.33 -26.01
CA ALA A 180 8.24 -54.95 -25.59
C ALA A 180 7.33 -54.93 -24.35
N ARG A 181 7.96 -54.82 -23.18
CA ARG A 181 7.29 -54.83 -21.87
C ARG A 181 7.55 -53.53 -21.13
N LEU A 182 6.50 -52.97 -20.52
CA LEU A 182 6.59 -51.87 -19.57
C LEU A 182 6.09 -52.38 -18.22
N PHE A 183 6.93 -52.25 -17.19
CA PHE A 183 6.68 -52.74 -15.83
C PHE A 183 6.36 -54.24 -15.72
N GLY A 184 6.84 -55.03 -16.67
CA GLY A 184 6.67 -56.50 -16.71
C GLY A 184 5.45 -56.96 -17.54
N GLU A 185 4.59 -56.04 -17.94
CA GLU A 185 3.41 -56.28 -18.78
C GLU A 185 3.72 -56.06 -20.25
N GLU A 186 3.03 -56.75 -21.16
CA GLU A 186 3.18 -56.50 -22.60
C GLU A 186 2.57 -55.15 -22.96
N ILE A 187 3.24 -54.41 -23.85
CA ILE A 187 2.76 -53.09 -24.27
C ILE A 187 1.49 -53.26 -25.11
N GLU A 188 0.37 -52.80 -24.57
CA GLU A 188 -0.93 -52.74 -25.24
C GLU A 188 -1.16 -51.32 -25.76
N ILE A 189 -1.62 -51.21 -27.01
CA ILE A 189 -1.95 -49.92 -27.61
C ILE A 189 -3.46 -49.90 -27.83
N GLY A 190 -4.19 -49.44 -26.82
CA GLY A 190 -5.60 -49.10 -26.90
C GLY A 190 -5.77 -47.59 -26.98
N LEU A 191 -6.52 -47.11 -27.99
CA LEU A 191 -7.16 -45.79 -27.91
C LEU A 191 -8.20 -45.86 -26.77
N PRO A 192 -8.24 -44.95 -25.81
CA PRO A 192 -9.23 -45.05 -24.73
C PRO A 192 -10.63 -44.78 -25.29
N ALA A 193 -11.48 -45.81 -25.29
CA ALA A 193 -12.92 -45.73 -25.54
C ALA A 193 -13.68 -46.25 -24.31
N GLY A 194 -14.61 -45.44 -23.77
CA GLY A 194 -15.78 -45.89 -22.99
C GLY A 194 -15.65 -46.06 -21.47
N LYS A 195 -16.62 -45.47 -20.74
CA LYS A 195 -16.90 -45.58 -19.29
C LYS A 195 -17.32 -47.00 -18.83
N PRO A 196 -17.23 -47.32 -17.53
CA PRO A 196 -18.15 -48.26 -16.87
C PRO A 196 -19.00 -47.62 -15.75
N GLU A 197 -20.26 -48.09 -15.63
CA GLU A 197 -21.30 -47.68 -14.68
C GLU A 197 -21.40 -48.58 -13.42
N GLY A 198 -22.01 -48.04 -12.36
CA GLY A 198 -22.86 -48.74 -11.36
C GLY A 198 -22.38 -48.74 -9.90
N PRO A 199 -23.24 -48.94 -8.87
CA PRO A 199 -24.72 -48.90 -8.79
C PRO A 199 -25.26 -47.96 -7.66
N ALA A 200 -26.58 -47.73 -7.67
CA ALA A 200 -27.35 -46.87 -6.76
C ALA A 200 -27.71 -47.53 -5.41
N ILE A 201 -27.85 -46.72 -4.35
CA ILE A 201 -28.62 -47.03 -3.13
C ILE A 201 -29.45 -45.80 -2.74
N ASP A 202 -30.77 -46.01 -2.65
CA ASP A 202 -31.83 -45.13 -2.13
C ASP A 202 -31.71 -44.89 -0.61
N VAL A 203 -32.15 -43.71 -0.12
CA VAL A 203 -33.17 -43.52 0.96
C VAL A 203 -33.48 -41.99 1.12
N PRO A 204 -34.74 -41.57 1.37
CA PRO A 204 -35.27 -40.21 1.16
C PRO A 204 -35.59 -39.47 2.50
N PRO A 205 -36.45 -38.43 2.57
CA PRO A 205 -36.06 -37.01 2.57
C PRO A 205 -36.50 -36.23 3.84
N ALA A 206 -36.00 -35.00 4.01
CA ALA A 206 -36.62 -34.01 4.89
C ALA A 206 -36.84 -32.69 4.12
N ASN A 207 -38.07 -32.53 3.65
CA ASN A 207 -38.64 -31.29 3.13
C ASN A 207 -38.66 -30.21 4.21
N LEU A 208 -38.51 -28.93 3.80
CA LEU A 208 -39.58 -27.93 3.93
C LEU A 208 -39.25 -26.63 3.15
N SER A 209 -39.92 -26.55 1.99
CA SER A 209 -40.53 -25.38 1.32
C SER A 209 -39.70 -24.11 1.01
N ARG A 210 -39.16 -24.07 -0.21
CA ARG A 210 -39.22 -22.88 -1.09
C ARG A 210 -40.40 -23.05 -2.05
N LYS A 211 -41.32 -22.09 -2.09
CA LYS A 211 -42.38 -22.03 -3.11
C LYS A 211 -42.50 -20.59 -3.59
N ALA A 212 -41.96 -20.32 -4.77
CA ALA A 212 -42.61 -19.64 -5.89
C ALA A 212 -41.55 -19.06 -6.84
N MET A 213 -41.78 -19.25 -8.14
CA MET A 213 -41.07 -18.70 -9.32
C MET A 213 -39.82 -19.46 -9.79
N ALA A 214 -40.05 -20.53 -10.56
CA ALA A 214 -39.44 -20.73 -11.89
C ALA A 214 -39.98 -22.05 -12.50
N SER A 215 -40.81 -21.94 -13.52
CA SER A 215 -41.20 -23.03 -14.40
C SER A 215 -40.33 -22.98 -15.67
N SER A 216 -39.34 -23.86 -15.78
CA SER A 216 -38.91 -24.48 -17.03
C SER A 216 -37.69 -25.36 -16.73
N ASP A 217 -37.96 -26.65 -16.77
CA ASP A 217 -37.07 -27.77 -16.56
C ASP A 217 -36.13 -27.95 -17.75
N GLN A 218 -34.81 -27.78 -17.55
CA GLN A 218 -33.74 -28.40 -18.33
C GLN A 218 -32.56 -28.69 -17.39
N SER A 219 -32.47 -29.93 -16.94
CA SER A 219 -31.36 -30.45 -16.14
C SER A 219 -30.05 -30.47 -16.94
N LEU A 220 -29.08 -29.66 -16.56
CA LEU A 220 -27.70 -29.73 -17.04
C LEU A 220 -26.92 -30.84 -16.31
N PRO A 221 -26.08 -31.64 -17.00
CA PRO A 221 -25.32 -32.73 -16.38
C PRO A 221 -24.08 -32.24 -15.62
N ASN A 222 -23.74 -32.94 -14.53
CA ASN A 222 -22.51 -32.78 -13.72
C ASN A 222 -21.24 -32.73 -14.58
N GLY A 223 -20.71 -31.53 -14.82
CA GLY A 223 -19.39 -31.29 -15.39
C GLY A 223 -18.37 -30.93 -14.32
N SER A 224 -17.18 -31.53 -14.36
CA SER A 224 -16.03 -31.03 -13.59
C SER A 224 -15.71 -29.61 -14.08
N MET A 225 -15.87 -28.62 -13.21
CA MET A 225 -15.68 -27.22 -13.58
C MET A 225 -14.19 -26.88 -13.73
N SER A 226 -13.89 -26.03 -14.72
CA SER A 226 -12.54 -25.53 -14.98
C SER A 226 -12.06 -24.54 -13.89
N PRO A 227 -10.75 -24.27 -13.77
CA PRO A 227 -10.22 -23.22 -12.90
C PRO A 227 -10.67 -21.82 -13.33
N LEU A 228 -10.73 -20.87 -12.38
CA LEU A 228 -11.06 -19.47 -12.65
C LEU A 228 -9.88 -18.72 -13.27
N PRO A 229 -10.12 -17.80 -14.23
CA PRO A 229 -9.06 -16.96 -14.78
C PRO A 229 -8.54 -15.97 -13.74
N LYS A 230 -7.21 -15.81 -13.71
CA LYS A 230 -6.54 -14.85 -12.84
C LYS A 230 -6.81 -13.41 -13.27
N ARG A 231 -6.95 -12.51 -12.28
CA ARG A 231 -6.96 -11.06 -12.50
C ARG A 231 -5.54 -10.52 -12.57
N LEU A 232 -5.37 -9.35 -13.18
CA LEU A 232 -4.06 -8.68 -13.19
C LEU A 232 -3.51 -8.50 -11.77
N ILE A 233 -4.36 -8.09 -10.82
CA ILE A 233 -3.95 -7.88 -9.43
C ILE A 233 -3.51 -9.18 -8.73
N GLU A 234 -3.79 -10.38 -9.26
CA GLU A 234 -3.31 -11.64 -8.67
C GLU A 234 -1.90 -12.01 -9.16
N VAL A 235 -1.38 -11.31 -10.17
CA VAL A 235 -0.13 -11.66 -10.83
C VAL A 235 0.89 -10.52 -10.81
N ASP A 236 0.47 -9.26 -10.95
CA ASP A 236 1.38 -8.12 -11.02
C ASP A 236 0.67 -6.77 -10.80
N LEU A 237 1.43 -5.76 -10.40
CA LEU A 237 0.97 -4.39 -10.23
C LEU A 237 2.16 -3.41 -10.39
N PRO A 238 2.02 -2.25 -11.07
CA PRO A 238 3.11 -1.26 -11.22
C PRO A 238 3.28 -0.40 -9.95
N ILE A 239 3.67 -1.06 -8.85
CA ILE A 239 3.73 -0.51 -7.48
C ILE A 239 4.52 0.80 -7.43
N LYS A 240 5.73 0.84 -8.00
CA LYS A 240 6.62 2.00 -7.93
C LYS A 240 5.95 3.26 -8.46
N ARG A 241 5.26 3.11 -9.60
CA ARG A 241 4.58 4.22 -10.30
C ARG A 241 3.33 4.65 -9.54
N ILE A 242 2.53 3.69 -9.06
CA ILE A 242 1.33 3.96 -8.26
C ILE A 242 1.71 4.68 -6.96
N SER A 243 2.74 4.20 -6.25
CA SER A 243 3.29 4.80 -5.04
C SER A 243 3.76 6.25 -5.27
N ALA A 244 4.45 6.51 -6.38
CA ALA A 244 4.86 7.88 -6.75
C ALA A 244 3.65 8.81 -6.95
N HIS A 245 2.61 8.34 -7.66
CA HIS A 245 1.39 9.12 -7.87
C HIS A 245 0.59 9.31 -6.57
N ALA A 246 0.48 8.28 -5.73
CA ALA A 246 -0.19 8.33 -4.44
C ALA A 246 0.46 9.34 -3.48
N ARG A 247 1.80 9.42 -3.46
CA ARG A 247 2.54 10.46 -2.72
C ARG A 247 2.29 11.86 -3.27
N ARG A 248 2.37 12.04 -4.58
CA ARG A 248 2.14 13.34 -5.26
C ARG A 248 0.74 13.89 -4.98
N GLU A 249 -0.28 13.03 -5.01
CA GLU A 249 -1.69 13.40 -4.82
C GLU A 249 -1.95 14.11 -3.48
N LYS A 250 -1.18 13.81 -2.42
CA LYS A 250 -1.34 14.46 -1.11
C LYS A 250 -1.09 15.96 -1.11
N SER A 251 -0.41 16.50 -2.12
CA SER A 251 -0.21 17.94 -2.29
C SER A 251 -1.36 18.62 -3.03
N ILE A 252 -2.22 17.83 -3.68
CA ILE A 252 -3.35 18.32 -4.46
C ILE A 252 -4.46 18.75 -3.51
N ARG A 253 -4.98 19.95 -3.76
CA ARG A 253 -6.05 20.57 -2.96
C ARG A 253 -7.24 20.95 -3.83
N HIS A 254 -7.02 21.40 -5.05
CA HIS A 254 -8.09 21.91 -5.90
C HIS A 254 -8.85 20.77 -6.56
N GLY A 255 -10.18 20.73 -6.41
CA GLY A 255 -11.05 19.74 -7.06
C GLY A 255 -10.99 18.32 -6.49
N HIS A 256 -10.07 18.08 -5.55
CA HIS A 256 -9.87 16.78 -4.94
C HIS A 256 -10.92 16.52 -3.86
N ILE A 257 -11.41 15.28 -3.77
CA ILE A 257 -12.46 14.89 -2.80
C ILE A 257 -12.10 15.20 -1.33
N SER A 258 -10.80 15.32 -1.02
CA SER A 258 -10.31 15.70 0.31
C SER A 258 -10.65 17.12 0.74
N THR A 259 -11.06 17.93 -0.21
CA THR A 259 -11.49 19.30 0.06
C THR A 259 -13.00 19.47 0.15
N LEU A 260 -13.78 18.43 -0.16
CA LEU A 260 -15.22 18.42 0.10
C LEU A 260 -15.47 18.54 1.62
N HIS A 261 -14.88 17.63 2.38
CA HIS A 261 -14.96 17.60 3.85
C HIS A 261 -13.80 16.78 4.43
N ILE A 262 -13.44 17.06 5.69
CA ILE A 262 -12.45 16.27 6.42
C ILE A 262 -13.02 14.88 6.76
N TRP A 263 -12.22 13.85 6.52
CA TRP A 263 -12.46 12.48 6.96
C TRP A 263 -11.10 11.81 7.13
N TRP A 264 -10.90 11.10 8.24
CA TRP A 264 -9.57 10.69 8.72
C TRP A 264 -9.05 9.36 8.14
N ALA A 265 -9.88 8.63 7.39
CA ALA A 265 -9.49 7.44 6.61
C ALA A 265 -9.82 7.65 5.14
N ARG A 266 -8.81 8.06 4.38
CA ARG A 266 -8.96 8.23 2.93
C ARG A 266 -7.74 7.67 2.24
N ARG A 267 -7.98 6.82 1.25
CA ARG A 267 -6.94 6.26 0.41
C ARG A 267 -6.68 7.17 -0.78
N PRO A 268 -5.42 7.22 -1.28
CA PRO A 268 -5.11 7.96 -2.48
C PRO A 268 -5.92 7.43 -3.67
N LEU A 269 -6.51 8.33 -4.45
CA LEU A 269 -7.31 7.96 -5.62
C LEU A 269 -6.48 7.26 -6.68
N ALA A 270 -5.19 7.63 -6.82
CA ALA A 270 -4.23 6.90 -7.64
C ALA A 270 -4.18 5.39 -7.32
N ALA A 271 -4.11 5.04 -6.03
CA ALA A 271 -4.10 3.64 -5.59
C ALA A 271 -5.44 2.97 -5.82
N CYS A 272 -6.54 3.61 -5.41
CA CYS A 272 -7.90 3.09 -5.61
C CYS A 272 -8.19 2.78 -7.08
N ARG A 273 -7.81 3.68 -8.00
CA ARG A 273 -7.99 3.49 -9.45
C ARG A 273 -7.22 2.30 -9.97
N ALA A 274 -5.91 2.24 -9.66
CA ALA A 274 -5.05 1.19 -10.16
C ALA A 274 -5.48 -0.20 -9.66
N VAL A 275 -5.81 -0.28 -8.37
CA VAL A 275 -6.31 -1.50 -7.72
C VAL A 275 -7.65 -1.93 -8.32
N THR A 276 -8.58 -1.00 -8.53
CA THR A 276 -9.89 -1.33 -9.11
C THR A 276 -9.76 -1.82 -10.55
N CYS A 277 -8.93 -1.17 -11.39
CA CYS A 277 -8.62 -1.66 -12.74
C CYS A 277 -8.01 -3.07 -12.69
N ALA A 278 -6.95 -3.26 -11.90
CA ALA A 278 -6.23 -4.53 -11.84
C ALA A 278 -7.10 -5.67 -11.26
N ALA A 279 -8.03 -5.36 -10.36
CA ALA A 279 -8.97 -6.33 -9.79
C ALA A 279 -10.05 -6.76 -10.78
N LEU A 280 -10.57 -5.84 -11.58
CA LEU A 280 -11.64 -6.15 -12.53
C LEU A 280 -11.12 -6.75 -13.85
N TRP A 281 -9.90 -6.43 -14.27
CA TRP A 281 -9.35 -6.90 -15.54
C TRP A 281 -8.66 -8.26 -15.43
N VAL A 282 -8.84 -9.08 -16.46
CA VAL A 282 -8.27 -10.44 -16.55
C VAL A 282 -6.81 -10.37 -17.00
N ASP A 283 -5.97 -11.26 -16.51
CA ASP A 283 -4.60 -11.37 -17.00
C ASP A 283 -4.57 -12.05 -18.38
N PRO A 284 -4.10 -11.38 -19.46
CA PRO A 284 -4.08 -11.96 -20.81
C PRO A 284 -3.10 -13.13 -20.98
N LYS A 285 -2.16 -13.31 -20.05
CA LYS A 285 -1.20 -14.43 -20.06
C LYS A 285 -1.73 -15.67 -19.33
N ASP A 286 -2.80 -15.54 -18.56
CA ASP A 286 -3.43 -16.68 -17.91
C ASP A 286 -4.01 -17.66 -18.94
N GLU A 287 -3.86 -18.95 -18.68
CA GLU A 287 -4.30 -19.99 -19.61
C GLU A 287 -5.83 -20.04 -19.75
N TYR A 288 -6.57 -19.62 -18.70
CA TYR A 288 -8.03 -19.56 -18.69
C TYR A 288 -8.57 -18.19 -19.09
N CYS A 289 -7.71 -17.24 -19.46
CA CYS A 289 -8.14 -15.91 -19.88
C CYS A 289 -9.06 -16.02 -21.12
N PRO A 290 -10.32 -15.51 -21.04
CA PRO A 290 -11.26 -15.56 -22.14
C PRO A 290 -10.66 -14.99 -23.42
N ALA A 291 -10.83 -15.72 -24.52
CA ALA A 291 -10.26 -15.32 -25.80
C ALA A 291 -10.86 -13.99 -26.29
N GLU A 292 -12.14 -13.76 -26.00
CA GLU A 292 -12.87 -12.54 -26.26
C GLU A 292 -12.23 -11.35 -25.55
N PHE A 293 -11.95 -11.47 -24.25
CA PHE A 293 -11.28 -10.40 -23.50
C PHE A 293 -9.89 -10.13 -24.07
N ARG A 294 -9.09 -11.18 -24.31
CA ARG A 294 -7.73 -11.04 -24.85
C ARG A 294 -7.71 -10.33 -26.19
N ALA A 295 -8.65 -10.68 -27.05
CA ALA A 295 -8.86 -10.07 -28.36
C ALA A 295 -9.21 -8.58 -28.24
N ILE A 296 -10.20 -8.24 -27.41
CA ILE A 296 -10.67 -6.87 -27.22
C ILE A 296 -9.59 -6.01 -26.56
N ALA A 297 -8.92 -6.52 -25.52
CA ALA A 297 -7.82 -5.83 -24.86
C ALA A 297 -6.67 -5.55 -25.83
N ALA A 298 -6.35 -6.49 -26.73
CA ALA A 298 -5.35 -6.28 -27.77
C ALA A 298 -5.75 -5.16 -28.74
N ASP A 299 -7.00 -5.10 -29.18
CA ASP A 299 -7.50 -4.00 -30.03
C ASP A 299 -7.42 -2.64 -29.32
N LEU A 300 -7.90 -2.56 -28.08
CA LEU A 300 -7.88 -1.33 -27.30
C LEU A 300 -6.46 -0.83 -27.05
N MET A 301 -5.53 -1.71 -26.66
CA MET A 301 -4.13 -1.36 -26.43
C MET A 301 -3.38 -1.05 -27.73
N TYR A 302 -3.72 -1.71 -28.84
CA TYR A 302 -3.15 -1.40 -30.15
C TYR A 302 -3.56 0.00 -30.63
N ARG A 303 -4.83 0.37 -30.49
CA ARG A 303 -5.32 1.72 -30.80
C ARG A 303 -4.71 2.76 -29.88
N TRP A 304 -4.68 2.48 -28.58
CA TRP A 304 -4.03 3.34 -27.58
C TRP A 304 -2.58 3.65 -27.99
N ALA A 305 -1.80 2.62 -28.33
CA ALA A 305 -0.40 2.79 -28.73
C ALA A 305 -0.22 3.63 -30.00
N ARG A 306 -1.20 3.66 -30.91
CA ARG A 306 -1.14 4.42 -32.17
C ARG A 306 -1.64 5.84 -32.04
N GLU A 307 -2.70 6.04 -31.27
CA GLU A 307 -3.46 7.29 -31.23
C GLU A 307 -3.12 8.13 -29.99
N GLN A 308 -2.80 7.48 -28.87
CA GLN A 308 -2.72 8.12 -27.56
C GLN A 308 -1.39 7.93 -26.84
N ALA A 309 -0.43 7.16 -27.39
CA ALA A 309 0.86 6.85 -26.75
C ALA A 309 1.68 8.07 -26.31
N VAL A 310 1.49 9.23 -26.96
CA VAL A 310 2.16 10.50 -26.59
C VAL A 310 1.73 10.99 -25.19
N ARG A 311 0.58 10.52 -24.69
CA ARG A 311 0.08 10.81 -23.34
C ARG A 311 0.68 9.91 -22.25
N GLY A 312 1.32 8.81 -22.64
CA GLY A 312 2.00 7.90 -21.73
C GLY A 312 3.26 8.51 -21.12
N SER A 313 3.72 7.94 -20.01
CA SER A 313 4.97 8.36 -19.38
C SER A 313 6.20 7.86 -20.13
N GLU A 314 7.39 8.36 -19.75
CA GLU A 314 8.66 7.89 -20.32
C GLU A 314 8.85 6.37 -20.07
N GLU A 315 8.41 5.90 -18.91
CA GLU A 315 8.48 4.50 -18.51
C GLU A 315 7.64 3.58 -19.41
N SER A 316 6.49 4.03 -19.92
CA SER A 316 5.63 3.24 -20.80
C SER A 316 5.97 3.37 -22.29
N ALA A 317 6.84 4.32 -22.66
CA ALA A 317 7.19 4.61 -24.05
C ALA A 317 7.79 3.41 -24.81
N ALA A 318 8.58 2.58 -24.13
CA ALA A 318 9.15 1.37 -24.71
C ALA A 318 8.06 0.37 -25.11
N THR A 319 7.09 0.14 -24.21
CA THR A 319 5.93 -0.74 -24.45
C THR A 319 5.10 -0.24 -25.62
N TRP A 320 4.77 1.05 -25.67
CA TRP A 320 4.00 1.62 -26.79
C TRP A 320 4.74 1.59 -28.12
N THR A 321 6.07 1.71 -28.10
CA THR A 321 6.90 1.56 -29.30
C THR A 321 6.92 0.12 -29.79
N LEU A 322 7.04 -0.86 -28.89
CA LEU A 322 6.96 -2.28 -29.21
C LEU A 322 5.59 -2.66 -29.81
N ILE A 323 4.49 -2.16 -29.25
CA ILE A 323 3.14 -2.42 -29.77
C ILE A 323 2.97 -1.82 -31.18
N ARG A 324 3.49 -0.61 -31.43
CA ARG A 324 3.42 0.03 -32.76
C ARG A 324 4.18 -0.75 -33.84
N GLN A 325 5.13 -1.61 -33.48
CA GLN A 325 5.82 -2.50 -34.42
C GLN A 325 4.95 -3.68 -34.87
N HIS A 326 3.86 -3.98 -34.17
CA HIS A 326 2.94 -5.05 -34.56
C HIS A 326 2.10 -4.62 -35.75
N THR A 327 1.90 -5.53 -36.71
CA THR A 327 1.18 -5.24 -37.96
C THR A 327 -0.33 -5.08 -37.76
N SER A 328 -0.89 -5.63 -36.67
CA SER A 328 -2.31 -5.53 -36.32
C SER A 328 -2.56 -5.82 -34.83
N ALA A 329 -3.75 -5.48 -34.33
CA ALA A 329 -4.22 -5.89 -33.01
C ALA A 329 -4.24 -7.43 -32.86
N PHE A 330 -4.55 -8.17 -33.92
CA PHE A 330 -4.50 -9.63 -33.93
C PHE A 330 -3.08 -10.15 -33.69
N ALA A 331 -2.07 -9.52 -34.29
CA ALA A 331 -0.68 -9.87 -33.99
C ALA A 331 -0.36 -9.68 -32.51
N LEU A 332 -0.81 -8.57 -31.89
CA LEU A 332 -0.62 -8.32 -30.46
C LEU A 332 -1.37 -9.34 -29.57
N CYS A 333 -2.56 -9.78 -29.98
CA CYS A 333 -3.35 -10.79 -29.25
C CYS A 333 -2.58 -12.12 -29.07
N ASN A 334 -1.68 -12.44 -30.00
CA ASN A 334 -0.82 -13.63 -29.95
C ASN A 334 0.47 -13.42 -29.11
N HIS A 335 0.66 -12.25 -28.52
CA HIS A 335 1.76 -11.91 -27.62
C HIS A 335 1.24 -11.52 -26.22
N PRO A 336 0.68 -12.48 -25.46
CA PRO A 336 0.00 -12.19 -24.20
C PRO A 336 0.90 -11.56 -23.13
N SER A 337 2.21 -11.83 -23.12
CA SER A 337 3.16 -11.16 -22.22
C SER A 337 3.29 -9.66 -22.53
N THR A 338 3.36 -9.30 -23.82
CA THR A 338 3.39 -7.90 -24.25
C THR A 338 2.06 -7.21 -23.95
N LEU A 339 0.94 -7.92 -24.12
CA LEU A 339 -0.38 -7.39 -23.78
C LEU A 339 -0.57 -7.19 -22.27
N ARG A 340 -0.09 -8.11 -21.42
CA ARG A 340 -0.07 -7.92 -19.96
C ARG A 340 0.70 -6.66 -19.60
N GLN A 341 1.92 -6.50 -20.13
CA GLN A 341 2.74 -5.32 -19.88
C GLN A 341 2.04 -4.04 -20.34
N ALA A 342 1.37 -4.06 -21.49
CA ALA A 342 0.58 -2.93 -21.98
C ALA A 342 -0.52 -2.52 -21.01
N LEU A 343 -1.28 -3.48 -20.45
CA LEU A 343 -2.33 -3.20 -19.47
C LEU A 343 -1.75 -2.64 -18.16
N LEU A 344 -0.62 -3.18 -17.69
CA LEU A 344 0.07 -2.67 -16.49
C LEU A 344 0.61 -1.26 -16.71
N ASP A 345 1.20 -0.97 -17.87
CA ASP A 345 1.70 0.35 -18.21
C ASP A 345 0.57 1.38 -18.37
N PHE A 346 -0.56 0.97 -18.95
CA PHE A 346 -1.77 1.78 -18.99
C PHE A 346 -2.27 2.10 -17.57
N ILE A 347 -2.32 1.11 -16.66
CA ILE A 347 -2.71 1.31 -15.26
C ILE A 347 -1.75 2.29 -14.57
N GLY A 348 -0.44 2.11 -14.77
CA GLY A 348 0.58 3.00 -14.20
C GLY A 348 0.43 4.44 -14.68
N ASP A 349 0.17 4.65 -15.97
CA ASP A 349 -0.08 5.97 -16.56
C ASP A 349 -1.39 6.58 -16.05
N PHE A 350 -2.44 5.76 -15.97
CA PHE A 350 -3.77 6.20 -15.59
C PHE A 350 -3.89 6.47 -14.09
N ALA A 351 -3.05 5.88 -13.25
CA ALA A 351 -2.97 6.17 -11.82
C ALA A 351 -2.63 7.64 -11.53
N ASN A 352 -1.97 8.34 -12.47
CA ASN A 352 -1.71 9.77 -12.34
C ASN A 352 -3.03 10.58 -12.21
N TRP A 353 -3.12 11.43 -11.19
CA TRP A 353 -4.27 12.30 -10.96
C TRP A 353 -4.62 13.16 -12.20
N ASP A 354 -3.61 13.68 -12.89
CA ASP A 354 -3.82 14.55 -14.06
C ASP A 354 -4.50 13.81 -15.22
N ASN A 355 -4.35 12.49 -15.29
CA ASN A 355 -4.98 11.62 -16.30
C ASN A 355 -6.36 11.13 -15.87
N SER A 356 -6.74 11.30 -14.60
CA SER A 356 -7.98 10.73 -14.01
C SER A 356 -9.28 11.29 -14.59
N THR A 357 -9.21 12.41 -15.28
CA THR A 357 -10.36 13.11 -15.88
C THR A 357 -10.26 13.22 -17.41
N VAL A 358 -9.21 12.64 -18.00
CA VAL A 358 -8.98 12.66 -19.45
C VAL A 358 -9.90 11.63 -20.12
N ALA A 359 -10.69 12.09 -21.10
CA ALA A 359 -11.72 11.29 -21.75
C ALA A 359 -11.17 10.00 -22.37
N GLU A 360 -10.01 10.07 -23.04
CA GLU A 360 -9.42 8.91 -23.70
C GLU A 360 -9.01 7.81 -22.72
N TYR A 361 -8.47 8.18 -21.56
CA TYR A 361 -8.16 7.23 -20.49
C TYR A 361 -9.44 6.63 -19.90
N LEU A 362 -10.44 7.47 -19.59
CA LEU A 362 -11.72 7.03 -19.04
C LEU A 362 -12.44 6.07 -19.98
N ASP A 363 -12.54 6.41 -21.25
CA ASP A 363 -13.25 5.60 -22.25
C ASP A 363 -12.54 4.27 -22.51
N THR A 364 -11.20 4.27 -22.54
CA THR A 364 -10.40 3.05 -22.67
C THR A 364 -10.56 2.16 -21.44
N ALA A 365 -10.49 2.73 -20.23
CA ALA A 365 -10.66 2.00 -18.98
C ALA A 365 -12.07 1.40 -18.86
N ARG A 366 -13.11 2.17 -19.21
CA ARG A 366 -14.52 1.72 -19.26
C ARG A 366 -14.71 0.57 -20.24
N ALA A 367 -14.12 0.68 -21.42
CA ALA A 367 -14.18 -0.38 -22.43
C ALA A 367 -13.48 -1.66 -21.95
N LEU A 368 -12.32 -1.56 -21.31
CA LEU A 368 -11.62 -2.71 -20.73
C LEU A 368 -12.42 -3.37 -19.60
N THR A 369 -13.00 -2.57 -18.69
CA THR A 369 -13.82 -3.06 -17.59
C THR A 369 -15.08 -3.78 -18.09
N ALA A 370 -15.79 -3.18 -19.05
CA ALA A 370 -16.97 -3.79 -19.66
C ALA A 370 -16.61 -5.08 -20.41
N ALA A 371 -15.52 -5.08 -21.18
CA ALA A 371 -15.04 -6.26 -21.89
C ALA A 371 -14.66 -7.40 -20.94
N ALA A 372 -13.98 -7.09 -19.83
CA ALA A 372 -13.63 -8.08 -18.82
C ALA A 372 -14.88 -8.70 -18.21
N HIS A 373 -15.81 -7.87 -17.73
CA HIS A 373 -17.04 -8.33 -17.07
C HIS A 373 -17.90 -9.20 -18.00
N TRP A 374 -18.15 -8.74 -19.23
CA TRP A 374 -18.91 -9.49 -20.23
C TRP A 374 -18.22 -10.80 -20.61
N SER A 375 -16.90 -10.82 -20.79
CA SER A 375 -16.22 -12.05 -21.23
C SER A 375 -16.21 -13.14 -20.14
N LEU A 376 -16.30 -12.75 -18.87
CA LEU A 376 -16.30 -13.68 -17.74
C LEU A 376 -17.66 -14.32 -17.47
N SER A 377 -18.74 -13.67 -17.91
CA SER A 377 -20.09 -14.22 -17.82
C SER A 377 -20.45 -15.14 -18.98
N LEU A 378 -19.62 -15.21 -20.02
CA LEU A 378 -19.82 -16.14 -21.12
C LEU A 378 -19.72 -17.59 -20.60
N PRO A 379 -20.56 -18.51 -21.10
CA PRO A 379 -20.43 -19.93 -20.80
C PRO A 379 -19.02 -20.37 -21.12
N ARG A 380 -18.35 -20.99 -20.14
CA ARG A 380 -17.00 -21.49 -20.35
C ARG A 380 -17.05 -22.50 -21.50
N PRO A 381 -16.22 -22.36 -22.53
CA PRO A 381 -16.30 -23.25 -23.67
C PRO A 381 -16.09 -24.69 -23.18
N SER A 382 -17.06 -25.57 -23.48
CA SER A 382 -16.73 -26.98 -23.61
C SER A 382 -15.69 -27.10 -24.74
N GLU A 383 -14.82 -28.11 -24.70
CA GLU A 383 -13.76 -28.34 -25.70
C GLU A 383 -14.25 -28.29 -27.17
N GLU A 384 -15.55 -28.36 -27.42
CA GLU A 384 -16.18 -28.35 -28.75
C GLU A 384 -16.55 -26.96 -29.32
N HIS A 385 -16.66 -25.89 -28.50
CA HIS A 385 -17.26 -24.61 -28.98
C HIS A 385 -16.30 -23.58 -29.57
N PHE A 386 -14.98 -23.81 -29.53
CA PHE A 386 -13.99 -22.85 -30.06
C PHE A 386 -13.93 -22.81 -31.61
N LEU A 387 -14.65 -23.70 -32.30
CA LEU A 387 -14.72 -23.79 -33.77
C LEU A 387 -15.71 -22.82 -34.42
N GLY A 388 -16.46 -22.03 -33.65
CA GLY A 388 -17.50 -21.13 -34.17
C GLY A 388 -17.23 -19.62 -34.07
N TRP A 389 -16.18 -19.18 -33.35
CA TRP A 389 -15.90 -17.75 -33.20
C TRP A 389 -15.26 -17.19 -34.47
N PRO A 390 -15.77 -16.07 -35.03
CA PRO A 390 -15.32 -15.58 -36.32
C PRO A 390 -13.84 -15.21 -36.26
N GLY A 391 -13.04 -15.87 -37.09
CA GLY A 391 -11.63 -15.57 -37.22
C GLY A 391 -11.34 -14.11 -37.62
N PRO A 392 -10.04 -13.74 -37.65
CA PRO A 392 -9.54 -12.37 -37.79
C PRO A 392 -10.06 -11.55 -38.99
N GLU A 393 -10.67 -12.17 -40.00
CA GLU A 393 -11.19 -11.49 -41.20
C GLU A 393 -12.53 -10.75 -40.98
N ARG A 394 -13.22 -10.94 -39.84
CA ARG A 394 -14.49 -10.25 -39.49
C ARG A 394 -14.37 -9.18 -38.39
N TRP A 395 -13.15 -8.81 -37.99
CA TRP A 395 -12.90 -7.95 -36.82
C TRP A 395 -13.29 -6.48 -36.94
N SER A 396 -13.38 -5.90 -38.15
CA SER A 396 -13.71 -4.49 -38.32
C SER A 396 -15.21 -4.19 -38.18
N GLU A 397 -16.08 -5.16 -38.50
CA GLU A 397 -17.54 -5.04 -38.37
C GLU A 397 -18.02 -5.39 -36.93
N SER A 398 -17.20 -6.03 -36.10
CA SER A 398 -17.58 -6.57 -34.77
C SER A 398 -17.33 -5.64 -33.57
N VAL A 399 -16.54 -4.57 -33.70
CA VAL A 399 -16.17 -3.72 -32.54
C VAL A 399 -17.34 -2.91 -31.99
N ALA A 400 -18.15 -2.34 -32.87
CA ALA A 400 -19.41 -1.71 -32.46
C ALA A 400 -20.39 -2.73 -31.88
N GLU A 401 -20.40 -3.96 -32.41
CA GLU A 401 -21.30 -5.03 -31.97
C GLU A 401 -20.93 -5.57 -30.57
N TRP A 402 -19.64 -5.80 -30.27
CA TRP A 402 -19.25 -6.21 -28.92
C TRP A 402 -19.42 -5.06 -27.92
N ARG A 403 -19.14 -3.81 -28.31
CA ARG A 403 -19.41 -2.65 -27.45
C ARG A 403 -20.89 -2.60 -27.08
N ARG A 404 -21.77 -2.80 -28.06
CA ARG A 404 -23.21 -2.91 -27.82
C ARG A 404 -23.55 -4.08 -26.89
N LYS A 405 -22.99 -5.28 -27.13
CA LYS A 405 -23.23 -6.47 -26.27
C LYS A 405 -22.73 -6.27 -24.84
N ALA A 406 -21.56 -5.63 -24.66
CA ALA A 406 -21.00 -5.32 -23.36
C ALA A 406 -21.85 -4.25 -22.63
N ASP A 407 -22.36 -3.25 -23.35
CA ASP A 407 -23.30 -2.26 -22.81
C ASP A 407 -24.66 -2.88 -22.42
N GLU A 408 -25.14 -3.88 -23.18
CA GLU A 408 -26.38 -4.63 -22.93
C GLU A 408 -26.26 -5.63 -21.76
N HIS A 409 -25.08 -6.20 -21.51
CA HIS A 409 -24.88 -7.27 -20.53
C HIS A 409 -24.90 -6.78 -19.07
N GLY A 410 -24.72 -5.48 -18.83
CA GLY A 410 -24.60 -4.91 -17.49
C GLY A 410 -23.14 -4.72 -17.10
N ARG A 411 -22.91 -4.47 -15.80
CA ARG A 411 -21.66 -3.94 -15.28
C ARG A 411 -21.23 -4.67 -14.03
N PRO A 412 -19.91 -4.74 -13.77
CA PRO A 412 -19.44 -5.29 -12.52
C PRO A 412 -19.85 -4.37 -11.37
N LEU A 413 -20.41 -4.95 -10.32
CA LEU A 413 -20.72 -4.23 -9.09
C LEU A 413 -19.51 -4.31 -8.15
N VAL A 414 -18.97 -3.14 -7.78
CA VAL A 414 -17.93 -2.98 -6.75
C VAL A 414 -18.59 -2.53 -5.45
N VAL A 415 -18.31 -3.25 -4.37
CA VAL A 415 -18.85 -2.97 -3.04
C VAL A 415 -17.74 -2.54 -2.10
N ASP A 416 -17.97 -1.44 -1.38
CA ASP A 416 -17.15 -1.00 -0.27
C ASP A 416 -18.01 -0.78 0.98
N PRO A 417 -18.01 -1.73 1.94
CA PRO A 417 -18.81 -1.63 3.16
C PRO A 417 -18.19 -0.72 4.23
N PHE A 418 -16.98 -0.21 3.98
CA PHE A 418 -16.26 0.76 4.83
C PHE A 418 -15.88 1.99 4.00
N ALA A 419 -16.84 2.49 3.20
CA ALA A 419 -16.57 3.46 2.14
C ALA A 419 -15.90 4.75 2.62
N GLY A 420 -16.12 5.16 3.88
CA GLY A 420 -15.47 6.31 4.48
C GLY A 420 -15.57 7.56 3.59
N GLY A 421 -14.43 8.08 3.13
CA GLY A 421 -14.38 9.27 2.27
C GLY A 421 -14.82 9.06 0.81
N GLY A 422 -15.13 7.83 0.39
CA GLY A 422 -15.68 7.50 -0.92
C GLY A 422 -14.68 7.33 -2.06
N SER A 423 -13.40 7.09 -1.75
CA SER A 423 -12.32 7.01 -2.76
C SER A 423 -12.45 5.82 -3.70
N ILE A 424 -12.66 4.62 -3.14
CA ILE A 424 -12.85 3.38 -3.90
C ILE A 424 -14.10 3.43 -4.78
N PRO A 425 -15.31 3.71 -4.25
CA PRO A 425 -16.52 3.71 -5.07
C PRO A 425 -16.50 4.81 -6.15
N LEU A 426 -15.86 5.96 -5.90
CA LEU A 426 -15.67 6.98 -6.94
C LEU A 426 -14.85 6.45 -8.12
N GLU A 427 -13.71 5.82 -7.85
CA GLU A 427 -12.85 5.28 -8.90
C GLU A 427 -13.50 4.10 -9.63
N ALA A 428 -14.32 3.30 -8.95
CA ALA A 428 -15.15 2.27 -9.59
C ALA A 428 -16.10 2.88 -10.65
N LEU A 429 -16.83 3.95 -10.30
CA LEU A 429 -17.70 4.66 -11.25
C LEU A 429 -16.91 5.27 -12.42
N ARG A 430 -15.71 5.81 -12.16
CA ARG A 430 -14.83 6.40 -13.19
C ARG A 430 -14.49 5.40 -14.29
N ILE A 431 -14.16 4.17 -13.90
CA ILE A 431 -13.77 3.10 -14.82
C ILE A 431 -14.95 2.28 -15.36
N GLY A 432 -16.19 2.72 -15.12
CA GLY A 432 -17.39 2.15 -15.74
C GLY A 432 -18.06 1.01 -14.98
N ALA A 433 -17.59 0.67 -13.77
CA ALA A 433 -18.27 -0.25 -12.87
C ALA A 433 -19.47 0.44 -12.19
N ASP A 434 -20.40 -0.36 -11.66
CA ASP A 434 -21.38 0.12 -10.71
C ASP A 434 -20.78 0.07 -9.30
N ALA A 435 -21.19 0.97 -8.41
CA ALA A 435 -20.62 1.09 -7.08
C ALA A 435 -21.71 1.11 -6.00
N PHE A 436 -21.53 0.27 -4.97
CA PHE A 436 -22.30 0.33 -3.73
C PHE A 436 -21.38 0.72 -2.58
N ALA A 437 -21.63 1.90 -2.01
CA ALA A 437 -20.88 2.42 -0.89
C ALA A 437 -21.75 2.38 0.37
N SER A 438 -21.23 1.79 1.45
CA SER A 438 -21.87 1.94 2.76
C SER A 438 -20.89 2.29 3.85
N ASP A 439 -21.41 2.91 4.90
CA ASP A 439 -20.69 3.15 6.14
C ASP A 439 -21.70 3.16 7.29
N LEU A 440 -21.24 2.81 8.48
CA LEU A 440 -22.05 2.87 9.69
C LEU A 440 -22.28 4.33 10.11
N ASN A 441 -21.30 5.20 9.89
CA ASN A 441 -21.32 6.58 10.33
C ASN A 441 -22.08 7.48 9.33
N PRO A 442 -23.00 8.35 9.80
CA PRO A 442 -23.82 9.16 8.91
C PRO A 442 -23.04 10.25 8.15
N LEU A 443 -21.90 10.72 8.67
CA LEU A 443 -21.07 11.71 7.99
C LEU A 443 -20.47 11.17 6.67
N PRO A 444 -19.70 10.07 6.64
CA PRO A 444 -19.18 9.51 5.41
C PRO A 444 -20.30 9.09 4.44
N VAL A 445 -21.43 8.57 4.93
CA VAL A 445 -22.61 8.31 4.09
C VAL A 445 -23.04 9.58 3.35
N LEU A 446 -23.14 10.72 4.04
CA LEU A 446 -23.49 12.00 3.44
C LEU A 446 -22.44 12.46 2.40
N LEU A 447 -21.15 12.26 2.65
CA LEU A 447 -20.08 12.58 1.69
C LEU A 447 -20.19 11.73 0.43
N ASN A 448 -20.45 10.44 0.59
CA ASN A 448 -20.66 9.52 -0.52
C ASN A 448 -21.91 9.89 -1.32
N LYS A 449 -23.01 10.32 -0.70
CA LYS A 449 -24.20 10.81 -1.42
C LYS A 449 -23.87 12.00 -2.32
N VAL A 450 -23.08 12.96 -1.84
CA VAL A 450 -22.64 14.09 -2.68
C VAL A 450 -21.81 13.57 -3.87
N MET A 451 -20.80 12.73 -3.60
CA MET A 451 -19.85 12.29 -4.62
C MET A 451 -20.43 11.32 -5.65
N LEU A 452 -21.30 10.41 -5.23
CA LEU A 452 -21.74 9.26 -6.01
C LEU A 452 -23.19 9.36 -6.48
N GLU A 453 -24.04 10.16 -5.82
CA GLU A 453 -25.45 10.35 -6.23
C GLU A 453 -25.67 11.76 -6.79
N TYR A 454 -25.31 12.82 -6.06
CA TYR A 454 -25.69 14.19 -6.42
C TYR A 454 -24.85 14.78 -7.56
N ILE A 455 -23.52 14.68 -7.50
CA ILE A 455 -22.65 15.17 -8.58
C ILE A 455 -22.97 14.49 -9.91
N PRO A 456 -23.10 13.14 -9.99
CA PRO A 456 -23.42 12.49 -11.27
C PRO A 456 -24.82 12.81 -11.79
N THR A 457 -25.79 13.04 -10.89
CA THR A 457 -27.17 13.38 -11.28
C THR A 457 -27.30 14.79 -11.84
N PHE A 458 -26.66 15.77 -11.19
CA PHE A 458 -26.91 17.19 -11.46
C PHE A 458 -25.74 17.89 -12.20
N GLY A 459 -24.55 17.30 -12.18
CA GLY A 459 -23.36 17.84 -12.84
C GLY A 459 -23.02 19.27 -12.40
N GLY A 460 -22.51 20.07 -13.34
CA GLY A 460 -22.11 21.46 -13.10
C GLY A 460 -23.24 22.37 -12.58
N ARG A 461 -24.51 22.06 -12.90
CA ARG A 461 -25.67 22.84 -12.42
C ARG A 461 -25.74 22.88 -10.89
N LEU A 462 -25.33 21.80 -10.22
CA LEU A 462 -25.27 21.77 -8.76
C LEU A 462 -24.25 22.78 -8.21
N ALA A 463 -23.11 22.96 -8.87
CA ALA A 463 -22.11 23.95 -8.46
C ALA A 463 -22.66 25.38 -8.56
N ASP A 464 -23.37 25.70 -9.64
CA ASP A 464 -23.99 27.01 -9.87
C ASP A 464 -25.07 27.32 -8.83
N GLU A 465 -25.93 26.36 -8.53
CA GLU A 465 -26.97 26.49 -7.51
C GLU A 465 -26.37 26.63 -6.10
N VAL A 466 -25.37 25.80 -5.76
CA VAL A 466 -24.67 25.89 -4.46
C VAL A 466 -23.98 27.25 -4.32
N ARG A 467 -23.40 27.79 -5.39
CA ARG A 467 -22.80 29.15 -5.40
C ARG A 467 -23.86 30.23 -5.21
N THR A 468 -25.00 30.11 -5.88
CA THR A 468 -26.12 31.07 -5.80
C THR A 468 -26.70 31.11 -4.39
N TRP A 469 -27.04 29.96 -3.83
CA TRP A 469 -27.57 29.89 -2.47
C TRP A 469 -26.51 30.16 -1.41
N GLY A 470 -25.25 29.82 -1.67
CA GLY A 470 -24.11 30.21 -0.85
C GLY A 470 -23.97 31.73 -0.74
N ALA A 471 -24.08 32.45 -1.86
CA ALA A 471 -24.10 33.91 -1.87
C ALA A 471 -25.33 34.48 -1.14
N TRP A 472 -26.51 33.90 -1.33
CA TRP A 472 -27.70 34.31 -0.57
C TRP A 472 -27.51 34.15 0.94
N VAL A 473 -26.91 33.03 1.39
CA VAL A 473 -26.59 32.82 2.81
C VAL A 473 -25.62 33.88 3.31
N LYS A 474 -24.61 34.26 2.50
CA LYS A 474 -23.67 35.35 2.82
C LYS A 474 -24.41 36.67 3.04
N ASP A 475 -25.27 37.07 2.10
CA ASP A 475 -25.98 38.34 2.15
C ASP A 475 -26.90 38.44 3.39
N GLU A 476 -27.57 37.34 3.76
CA GLU A 476 -28.37 37.29 4.99
C GLU A 476 -27.49 37.26 6.24
N ALA A 477 -26.33 36.59 6.20
CA ALA A 477 -25.38 36.56 7.30
C ALA A 477 -24.79 37.95 7.57
N GLU A 478 -24.49 38.73 6.53
CA GLU A 478 -24.01 40.10 6.67
C GLU A 478 -25.02 40.97 7.44
N LYS A 479 -26.31 40.91 7.08
CA LYS A 479 -27.39 41.66 7.77
C LYS A 479 -27.46 41.35 9.27
N GLU A 480 -27.18 40.12 9.67
CA GLU A 480 -27.31 39.68 11.07
C GLU A 480 -25.99 39.77 11.86
N LEU A 481 -24.83 39.61 11.20
CA LEU A 481 -23.52 39.46 11.85
C LEU A 481 -22.58 40.65 11.71
N GLU A 482 -22.75 41.55 10.73
CA GLU A 482 -21.80 42.64 10.43
C GLU A 482 -21.45 43.49 11.66
N LYS A 483 -22.46 43.82 12.49
CA LYS A 483 -22.26 44.59 13.73
C LYS A 483 -21.34 43.93 14.77
N PHE A 484 -21.10 42.62 14.67
CA PHE A 484 -20.19 41.88 15.55
C PHE A 484 -18.77 41.75 14.97
N TYR A 485 -18.59 42.17 13.72
CA TYR A 485 -17.33 42.18 12.97
C TYR A 485 -17.09 43.56 12.34
N PRO A 486 -16.98 44.63 13.15
CA PRO A 486 -16.93 46.00 12.65
C PRO A 486 -15.68 46.25 11.80
N SER A 487 -15.82 47.06 10.75
CA SER A 487 -14.68 47.56 9.97
C SER A 487 -13.89 48.61 10.76
N ASP A 488 -12.62 48.79 10.41
CA ASP A 488 -11.77 49.80 11.02
C ASP A 488 -12.11 51.19 10.49
N VAL A 489 -11.87 52.21 11.32
CA VAL A 489 -12.10 53.62 10.98
C VAL A 489 -11.24 54.08 9.80
N ASP A 490 -10.06 53.47 9.61
CA ASP A 490 -9.13 53.74 8.50
C ASP A 490 -9.49 52.98 7.20
N GLY A 491 -10.62 52.27 7.17
CA GLY A 491 -11.03 51.43 6.04
C GLY A 491 -10.38 50.04 6.03
N GLY A 492 -9.58 49.69 7.04
CA GLY A 492 -9.08 48.33 7.25
C GLY A 492 -10.22 47.33 7.48
N ARG A 493 -10.11 46.15 6.87
CA ARG A 493 -11.07 45.05 7.02
C ARG A 493 -10.48 43.95 7.91
N PRO A 494 -11.04 43.70 9.11
CA PRO A 494 -10.65 42.57 9.93
C PRO A 494 -10.90 41.23 9.23
N ILE A 495 -9.85 40.40 9.18
CA ILE A 495 -9.89 39.05 8.60
C ILE A 495 -9.76 37.97 9.66
N ALA A 496 -9.11 38.27 10.79
CA ALA A 496 -8.99 37.37 11.93
C ALA A 496 -8.81 38.14 13.25
N TYR A 497 -9.25 37.55 14.34
CA TYR A 497 -9.16 38.08 15.70
C TYR A 497 -8.36 37.07 16.54
N LEU A 498 -7.31 37.53 17.22
CA LEU A 498 -6.39 36.68 17.96
C LEU A 498 -6.68 36.76 19.46
N TRP A 499 -7.05 35.62 20.03
CA TRP A 499 -7.54 35.48 21.39
C TRP A 499 -6.58 34.66 22.24
N ALA A 500 -6.43 35.00 23.51
CA ALA A 500 -5.67 34.22 24.48
C ALA A 500 -6.57 33.81 25.64
N ARG A 501 -6.55 32.52 26.00
CA ARG A 501 -7.14 32.07 27.28
C ARG A 501 -6.39 32.73 28.42
N THR A 502 -7.04 32.98 29.55
CA THR A 502 -6.44 33.73 30.67
C THR A 502 -6.49 32.96 31.98
N ILE A 503 -5.47 33.15 32.82
CA ILE A 503 -5.47 32.72 34.23
C ILE A 503 -5.22 33.90 35.17
N ARG A 504 -5.51 33.73 36.45
CA ARG A 504 -5.09 34.64 37.52
C ARG A 504 -3.77 34.14 38.12
N CYS A 505 -2.78 35.02 38.20
CA CYS A 505 -1.51 34.73 38.83
C CYS A 505 -1.67 34.46 40.33
N GLU A 506 -1.19 33.30 40.78
CA GLU A 506 -1.23 32.85 42.18
C GLU A 506 0.00 33.31 42.99
N GLY A 507 0.88 34.11 42.38
CA GLY A 507 2.00 34.74 43.08
C GLY A 507 1.50 35.61 44.24
N PRO A 508 2.19 35.62 45.40
CA PRO A 508 1.76 36.38 46.57
C PRO A 508 1.45 37.85 46.23
N ALA A 509 0.24 38.31 46.57
CA ALA A 509 -0.27 39.66 46.31
C ALA A 509 -0.29 40.11 44.82
N CYS A 510 -0.10 39.21 43.86
CA CYS A 510 -0.07 39.57 42.44
C CYS A 510 -1.49 39.62 41.84
N GLY A 511 -2.17 38.48 41.68
CA GLY A 511 -3.53 38.40 41.15
C GLY A 511 -3.73 38.93 39.72
N VAL A 512 -2.63 39.22 39.01
CA VAL A 512 -2.64 39.72 37.63
C VAL A 512 -3.28 38.69 36.70
N GLU A 513 -4.10 39.14 35.77
CA GLU A 513 -4.57 38.32 34.65
C GLU A 513 -3.43 38.09 33.66
N VAL A 514 -3.07 36.82 33.46
CA VAL A 514 -2.01 36.40 32.55
C VAL A 514 -2.66 35.76 31.31
N PRO A 515 -2.58 36.39 30.13
CA PRO A 515 -2.96 35.75 28.87
C PRO A 515 -1.97 34.63 28.57
N LEU A 516 -2.48 33.46 28.17
CA LEU A 516 -1.71 32.26 27.86
C LEU A 516 -1.34 32.27 26.37
N LEU A 517 -0.11 32.67 26.07
CA LEU A 517 0.45 32.73 24.71
C LEU A 517 1.58 31.73 24.60
N ARG A 518 1.61 30.90 23.53
CA ARG A 518 2.76 30.04 23.25
C ARG A 518 3.94 30.84 22.67
N SER A 519 3.64 31.87 21.90
CA SER A 519 4.64 32.73 21.26
C SER A 519 4.12 34.16 21.18
N LEU A 520 5.05 35.13 21.16
CA LEU A 520 4.73 36.54 20.92
C LEU A 520 4.80 36.91 19.42
N TRP A 521 5.09 35.96 18.53
CA TRP A 521 5.17 36.20 17.09
C TRP A 521 3.79 36.32 16.44
N LEU A 522 3.58 37.40 15.68
CA LEU A 522 2.39 37.60 14.84
C LEU A 522 2.68 37.27 13.37
N ALA A 523 3.89 37.57 12.90
CA ALA A 523 4.43 37.20 11.60
C ALA A 523 5.95 36.94 11.69
N LYS A 524 6.41 35.79 11.21
CA LYS A 524 7.84 35.39 11.20
C LYS A 524 8.50 35.52 9.83
N LYS A 525 7.89 36.25 8.89
CA LYS A 525 8.47 36.47 7.56
C LYS A 525 9.76 37.27 7.64
N SER A 526 10.74 36.89 6.81
CA SER A 526 12.05 37.55 6.75
C SER A 526 11.97 39.02 6.35
N VAL A 527 11.01 39.38 5.49
CA VAL A 527 10.86 40.74 4.95
C VAL A 527 10.13 41.69 5.92
N ARG A 528 9.09 41.19 6.60
CA ARG A 528 8.25 41.99 7.52
C ARG A 528 7.92 41.18 8.78
N PRO A 529 8.91 40.98 9.68
CA PRO A 529 8.67 40.30 10.94
C PRO A 529 7.88 41.20 11.89
N VAL A 530 6.83 40.66 12.51
CA VAL A 530 5.93 41.36 13.42
C VAL A 530 5.74 40.54 14.69
N ALA A 531 5.86 41.17 15.85
CA ALA A 531 5.72 40.51 17.15
C ALA A 531 5.03 41.41 18.18
N LEU A 532 4.65 40.81 19.30
CA LEU A 532 4.14 41.51 20.48
C LEU A 532 5.30 41.80 21.44
N GLN A 533 5.30 43.00 22.00
CA GLN A 533 6.09 43.37 23.17
C GLN A 533 5.17 43.42 24.39
N VAL A 534 5.51 42.64 25.42
CA VAL A 534 4.76 42.60 26.68
C VAL A 534 5.03 43.85 27.52
N GLU A 535 3.96 44.49 28.01
CA GLU A 535 3.99 45.63 28.94
C GLU A 535 3.20 45.29 30.23
N PRO A 536 3.88 44.88 31.31
CA PRO A 536 3.20 44.48 32.55
C PRO A 536 2.55 45.68 33.27
N ASN A 537 1.23 45.63 33.51
CA ASN A 537 0.49 46.69 34.21
C ASN A 537 0.02 46.21 35.60
N ARG A 538 0.90 46.36 36.60
CA ARG A 538 0.63 45.92 37.97
C ARG A 538 -0.57 46.63 38.61
N SER A 539 -0.76 47.92 38.31
CA SER A 539 -1.85 48.72 38.89
C SER A 539 -3.22 48.27 38.42
N ALA A 540 -3.37 47.99 37.13
CA ALA A 540 -4.60 47.48 36.52
C ALA A 540 -4.75 45.95 36.62
N LYS A 541 -3.81 45.26 37.29
CA LYS A 541 -3.76 43.81 37.43
C LYS A 541 -3.91 43.04 36.09
N ARG A 542 -3.26 43.52 35.04
CA ARG A 542 -3.29 42.90 33.70
C ARG A 542 -1.95 43.02 32.98
N ILE A 543 -1.81 42.29 31.89
CA ILE A 543 -0.68 42.41 30.95
C ILE A 543 -1.16 43.15 29.70
N ASP A 544 -0.51 44.25 29.36
CA ASP A 544 -0.76 45.01 28.13
C ASP A 544 0.28 44.65 27.06
N PHE A 545 0.06 45.05 25.81
CA PHE A 545 0.91 44.72 24.68
C PHE A 545 1.17 45.93 23.80
N ARG A 546 2.31 45.91 23.09
CA ARG A 546 2.60 46.74 21.91
C ARG A 546 2.92 45.86 20.74
N ILE A 547 2.67 46.33 19.53
CA ILE A 547 3.12 45.64 18.30
C ILE A 547 4.46 46.25 17.88
N ILE A 548 5.43 45.37 17.65
CA ILE A 548 6.78 45.75 17.23
C ILE A 548 7.08 45.17 15.86
N THR A 549 7.82 45.94 15.05
CA THR A 549 8.23 45.57 13.69
C THR A 549 9.71 45.91 13.49
N LYS A 550 10.34 45.31 12.48
CA LYS A 550 11.73 45.64 12.13
C LYS A 550 11.77 46.80 11.13
N HIS A 551 12.56 47.83 11.44
CA HIS A 551 12.87 48.94 10.54
C HIS A 551 14.39 49.18 10.53
N ARG A 552 15.03 49.10 9.35
CA ARG A 552 16.50 49.23 9.18
C ARG A 552 17.30 48.39 10.19
N ASP A 553 16.93 47.12 10.31
CA ASP A 553 17.49 46.12 11.23
C ASP A 553 17.28 46.35 12.74
N GLN A 554 16.53 47.37 13.14
CA GLN A 554 16.16 47.62 14.53
C GLN A 554 14.69 47.28 14.78
N TRP A 555 14.39 46.72 15.95
CA TRP A 555 13.01 46.56 16.40
C TRP A 555 12.49 47.89 16.89
N VAL A 556 11.34 48.30 16.39
CA VAL A 556 10.68 49.56 16.76
C VAL A 556 9.20 49.29 17.07
N ASP A 557 8.61 50.18 17.86
CA ASP A 557 7.16 50.23 18.04
C ASP A 557 6.49 50.57 16.68
N GLN A 558 5.40 49.87 16.35
CA GLN A 558 4.68 50.06 15.09
C GLN A 558 3.99 51.44 15.00
N GLU A 559 3.47 51.95 16.11
CA GLU A 559 2.76 53.24 16.17
C GLU A 559 3.71 54.41 16.47
N GLU A 560 4.83 54.13 17.15
CA GLU A 560 5.87 55.11 17.47
C GLU A 560 7.26 54.65 16.95
N PRO A 561 7.55 54.73 15.62
CA PRO A 561 8.79 54.20 15.04
C PRO A 561 10.10 54.79 15.57
N THR A 562 10.03 55.94 16.27
CA THR A 562 11.16 56.56 16.97
C THR A 562 11.55 55.79 18.25
N ARG A 563 10.66 54.97 18.79
CA ARG A 563 10.89 54.16 19.99
C ARG A 563 11.53 52.82 19.60
N VAL A 564 12.84 52.75 19.76
CA VAL A 564 13.62 51.51 19.55
C VAL A 564 13.43 50.55 20.72
N ILE A 565 13.18 49.28 20.40
CA ILE A 565 13.05 48.17 21.35
C ILE A 565 14.35 47.36 21.32
N VAL A 566 15.08 47.42 22.42
CA VAL A 566 16.35 46.69 22.59
C VAL A 566 16.07 45.29 23.11
N ASP A 567 16.62 44.28 22.45
CA ASP A 567 16.55 42.86 22.86
C ASP A 567 15.10 42.35 23.13
N PRO A 568 14.19 42.44 22.13
CA PRO A 568 12.83 41.94 22.29
C PRO A 568 12.81 40.43 22.56
N LYS A 569 11.92 40.03 23.47
CA LYS A 569 11.67 38.62 23.78
C LYS A 569 10.50 38.11 22.96
N PHE A 570 10.61 36.87 22.49
CA PHE A 570 9.59 36.27 21.62
C PHE A 570 8.94 35.00 22.19
N ASP A 571 9.46 34.51 23.32
CA ASP A 571 8.85 33.44 24.09
C ASP A 571 7.52 33.91 24.67
N GLY A 572 6.49 33.07 24.54
CA GLY A 572 5.19 33.34 25.12
C GLY A 572 5.18 33.22 26.65
N THR A 573 4.00 33.42 27.24
CA THR A 573 3.78 33.31 28.69
C THR A 573 3.61 31.86 29.16
N VAL A 574 3.41 30.91 28.24
CA VAL A 574 3.24 29.48 28.55
C VAL A 574 4.35 28.64 27.94
N LYS A 575 4.86 27.71 28.74
CA LYS A 575 5.80 26.67 28.33
C LYS A 575 5.48 25.36 29.04
N SER A 576 5.30 24.27 28.27
CA SER A 576 4.96 22.94 28.81
C SER A 576 3.73 22.98 29.73
N GLY A 577 2.67 23.67 29.29
CA GLY A 577 1.44 23.94 30.04
C GLY A 577 1.55 24.79 31.30
N SER A 578 2.75 25.19 31.73
CA SER A 578 2.94 26.09 32.89
C SER A 578 3.04 27.54 32.43
N ALA A 579 2.46 28.46 33.19
CA ALA A 579 2.36 29.87 32.83
C ALA A 579 3.21 30.75 33.75
N THR A 580 4.09 31.57 33.20
CA THR A 580 4.93 32.51 33.96
C THR A 580 4.37 33.92 33.84
N CYS A 581 4.11 34.54 35.00
CA CYS A 581 3.57 35.90 35.07
C CYS A 581 4.65 36.95 34.75
N PRO A 582 4.47 37.78 33.70
CA PRO A 582 5.44 38.84 33.39
C PRO A 582 5.52 39.95 34.46
N CYS A 583 4.48 40.11 35.29
CA CYS A 583 4.49 41.11 36.37
C CYS A 583 5.39 40.73 37.54
N CYS A 584 5.34 39.49 38.03
CA CYS A 584 6.01 39.08 39.27
C CYS A 584 6.98 37.90 39.12
N GLY A 585 7.09 37.30 37.93
CA GLY A 585 7.95 36.14 37.66
C GLY A 585 7.44 34.81 38.23
N HIS A 586 6.33 34.81 38.98
CA HIS A 586 5.75 33.58 39.50
C HIS A 586 5.26 32.67 38.37
N THR A 587 5.53 31.38 38.50
CA THR A 587 5.11 30.38 37.51
C THR A 587 4.00 29.50 38.09
N THR A 588 2.79 29.69 37.59
CA THR A 588 1.65 28.80 37.88
C THR A 588 1.84 27.50 37.11
N LYS A 589 1.87 26.38 37.83
CA LYS A 589 2.15 25.05 37.26
C LYS A 589 0.96 24.51 36.46
N ASN A 590 1.22 23.68 35.46
CA ASN A 590 0.23 23.09 34.55
C ASN A 590 -1.06 22.57 35.24
N PRO A 591 -1.01 21.80 36.35
CA PRO A 591 -2.24 21.35 37.01
C PRO A 591 -3.13 22.50 37.51
N LEU A 592 -2.52 23.59 37.99
CA LEU A 592 -3.25 24.77 38.49
C LEU A 592 -3.77 25.62 37.33
N VAL A 593 -3.01 25.75 36.23
CA VAL A 593 -3.50 26.33 34.97
C VAL A 593 -4.74 25.59 34.48
N ARG A 594 -4.67 24.26 34.38
CA ARG A 594 -5.79 23.40 34.00
C ARG A 594 -6.99 23.55 34.94
N ALA A 595 -6.77 23.61 36.25
CA ALA A 595 -7.84 23.81 37.24
C ALA A 595 -8.55 25.17 37.08
N GLN A 596 -7.82 26.24 36.78
CA GLN A 596 -8.43 27.55 36.51
C GLN A 596 -9.22 27.55 35.20
N LEU A 597 -8.68 26.97 34.12
CA LEU A 597 -9.40 26.84 32.84
C LEU A 597 -10.63 25.95 32.97
N SER A 598 -10.57 24.91 33.81
CA SER A 598 -11.69 24.01 34.04
C SER A 598 -12.88 24.71 34.68
N LYS A 599 -12.66 25.64 35.61
CA LYS A 599 -13.72 26.50 36.16
C LYS A 599 -14.38 27.41 35.12
N ALA A 600 -13.64 27.72 34.05
CA ALA A 600 -14.09 28.55 32.93
C ALA A 600 -14.50 27.72 31.70
N LYS A 601 -14.78 26.42 31.87
CA LYS A 601 -15.17 25.50 30.79
C LYS A 601 -14.20 25.49 29.59
N GLY A 602 -12.90 25.40 29.85
CA GLY A 602 -11.87 25.51 28.82
C GLY A 602 -11.45 26.95 28.50
N GLY A 603 -12.10 27.96 29.06
CA GLY A 603 -11.66 29.36 29.03
C GLY A 603 -11.87 30.09 27.69
N ALA A 604 -12.57 29.50 26.72
CA ALA A 604 -12.87 30.15 25.44
C ALA A 604 -13.84 31.34 25.63
N GLY A 605 -14.85 31.19 26.50
CA GLY A 605 -15.82 32.25 26.78
C GLY A 605 -15.30 33.40 27.64
N THR A 606 -14.15 33.23 28.27
CA THR A 606 -13.47 34.26 29.07
C THR A 606 -12.13 34.67 28.48
N ALA A 607 -11.84 34.28 27.23
CA ALA A 607 -10.60 34.61 26.55
C ALA A 607 -10.52 36.12 26.28
N ARG A 608 -9.29 36.65 26.21
CA ARG A 608 -9.01 38.06 25.90
C ARG A 608 -8.58 38.21 24.46
N LEU A 609 -9.25 39.09 23.71
CA LEU A 609 -8.82 39.55 22.40
C LEU A 609 -7.59 40.45 22.58
N PHE A 610 -6.45 40.09 21.99
CA PHE A 610 -5.22 40.86 22.15
C PHE A 610 -4.75 41.52 20.86
N ALA A 611 -5.08 40.95 19.69
CA ALA A 611 -4.72 41.52 18.39
C ALA A 611 -5.76 41.20 17.33
N VAL A 612 -5.84 42.04 16.30
CA VAL A 612 -6.69 41.87 15.12
C VAL A 612 -5.81 41.91 13.88
N VAL A 613 -6.04 40.95 12.99
CA VAL A 613 -5.39 40.88 11.68
C VAL A 613 -6.31 41.51 10.66
N THR A 614 -5.79 42.46 9.90
CA THR A 614 -6.57 43.26 8.95
C THR A 614 -5.93 43.24 7.56
N THR A 615 -6.75 43.52 6.57
CA THR A 615 -6.32 43.82 5.20
C THR A 615 -6.72 45.25 4.88
N ARG A 616 -5.95 45.93 4.03
CA ARG A 616 -6.22 47.31 3.63
C ARG A 616 -6.46 47.37 2.12
N PRO A 617 -7.50 48.06 1.64
CA PRO A 617 -7.71 48.25 0.21
C PRO A 617 -6.48 48.85 -0.47
N GLY A 618 -5.99 48.24 -1.54
CA GLY A 618 -4.84 48.74 -2.32
C GLY A 618 -3.46 48.44 -1.73
N GLU A 619 -3.37 47.84 -0.54
CA GLU A 619 -2.10 47.40 0.06
C GLU A 619 -1.98 45.86 0.00
N ASN A 620 -0.77 45.38 -0.29
CA ASN A 620 -0.48 43.94 -0.30
C ASN A 620 -0.05 43.45 1.09
N GLY A 621 -0.60 42.32 1.51
CA GLY A 621 -0.20 41.63 2.74
C GLY A 621 -1.18 41.83 3.89
N ARG A 622 -0.77 41.37 5.08
CA ARG A 622 -1.58 41.41 6.30
C ARG A 622 -1.02 42.44 7.26
N HIS A 623 -1.92 43.11 7.97
CA HIS A 623 -1.60 44.14 8.94
C HIS A 623 -2.10 43.69 10.31
N TYR A 624 -1.45 44.19 11.35
CA TYR A 624 -1.73 43.81 12.72
C TYR A 624 -1.98 45.06 13.53
N ARG A 625 -3.06 45.05 14.32
CA ARG A 625 -3.36 46.10 15.29
C ARG A 625 -3.79 45.48 16.62
N LEU A 626 -3.68 46.25 17.69
CA LEU A 626 -4.23 45.83 18.98
C LEU A 626 -5.76 45.87 18.96
N CYS A 627 -6.35 45.18 19.94
CA CYS A 627 -7.78 45.26 20.22
C CYS A 627 -8.21 46.69 20.55
N THR A 628 -9.28 47.17 19.91
CA THR A 628 -9.88 48.49 20.18
C THR A 628 -11.13 48.35 21.06
N PRO A 629 -11.60 49.43 21.73
CA PRO A 629 -12.86 49.40 22.47
C PRO A 629 -14.06 48.97 21.60
N THR A 630 -14.03 49.28 20.30
CA THR A 630 -15.05 48.84 19.34
C THR A 630 -15.09 47.32 19.19
N ASP A 631 -13.92 46.67 19.12
CA ASP A 631 -13.84 45.20 19.04
C ASP A 631 -14.35 44.54 20.32
N GLU A 632 -13.99 45.08 21.49
CA GLU A 632 -14.46 44.58 22.80
C GLU A 632 -15.98 44.73 22.96
N ALA A 633 -16.52 45.87 22.53
CA ALA A 633 -17.95 46.12 22.52
C ALA A 633 -18.70 45.16 21.58
N ALA A 634 -18.15 44.90 20.39
CA ALA A 634 -18.72 43.96 19.43
C ALA A 634 -18.73 42.52 19.97
N ALA A 635 -17.63 42.06 20.59
CA ALA A 635 -17.57 40.75 21.24
C ALA A 635 -18.56 40.63 22.41
N SER A 636 -18.70 41.68 23.22
CA SER A 636 -19.66 41.72 24.32
C SER A 636 -21.11 41.72 23.84
N ALA A 637 -21.41 42.46 22.77
CA ALA A 637 -22.73 42.47 22.14
C ALA A 637 -23.09 41.08 21.56
N ALA A 638 -22.11 40.34 21.04
CA ALA A 638 -22.33 38.97 20.55
C ALA A 638 -22.78 38.02 21.67
N ILE A 639 -22.25 38.16 22.89
CA ILE A 639 -22.68 37.37 24.07
C ILE A 639 -24.16 37.64 24.39
N ALA A 640 -24.56 38.92 24.40
CA ALA A 640 -25.94 39.31 24.63
C ALA A 640 -26.88 38.78 23.53
N GLN A 641 -26.47 38.88 22.26
CA GLN A 641 -27.24 38.39 21.12
C GLN A 641 -27.39 36.86 21.15
N LEU A 642 -26.32 36.12 21.46
CA LEU A 642 -26.38 34.67 21.60
C LEU A 642 -27.34 34.25 22.72
N SER A 643 -27.32 34.98 23.84
CA SER A 643 -28.24 34.75 24.96
C SER A 643 -29.69 34.99 24.56
N ALA A 644 -29.95 36.03 23.76
CA ALA A 644 -31.28 36.31 23.20
C ALA A 644 -31.71 35.23 22.19
N ALA A 645 -30.81 34.76 21.33
CA ALA A 645 -31.07 33.68 20.37
C ALA A 645 -31.45 32.37 21.09
N LYS A 646 -30.72 31.99 22.15
CA LYS A 646 -31.06 30.81 22.98
C LYS A 646 -32.45 30.91 23.61
N LYS A 647 -32.85 32.11 24.06
CA LYS A 647 -34.20 32.33 24.61
C LYS A 647 -35.29 32.22 23.53
N LYS A 648 -35.02 32.71 22.32
CA LYS A 648 -36.00 32.75 21.22
C LYS A 648 -36.15 31.41 20.51
N LEU A 649 -35.05 30.72 20.24
CA LEU A 649 -34.99 29.51 19.40
C LEU A 649 -34.81 28.22 20.22
N GLY A 650 -34.62 28.35 21.54
CA GLY A 650 -34.33 27.24 22.44
C GLY A 650 -32.82 27.00 22.64
N ASN A 651 -32.47 26.31 23.73
CA ASN A 651 -31.07 26.02 24.06
C ASN A 651 -30.40 25.05 23.09
N ASN A 652 -31.19 24.19 22.45
CA ASN A 652 -30.71 23.16 21.53
C ASN A 652 -30.13 23.74 20.21
N ILE A 653 -30.05 25.06 20.01
CA ILE A 653 -29.35 25.64 18.86
C ILE A 653 -27.82 25.59 19.03
N VAL A 654 -27.33 25.48 20.26
CA VAL A 654 -25.90 25.30 20.56
C VAL A 654 -25.69 23.84 20.96
N PRO A 655 -24.67 23.16 20.40
CA PRO A 655 -24.30 21.81 20.83
C PRO A 655 -24.03 21.73 22.34
N ASP A 656 -24.85 21.01 23.08
CA ASP A 656 -24.70 20.73 24.52
C ASP A 656 -24.36 19.26 24.78
N GLU A 657 -24.19 18.45 23.73
CA GLU A 657 -23.77 17.05 23.84
C GLU A 657 -22.38 16.96 24.47
N LEU A 658 -22.19 15.93 25.30
CA LEU A 658 -20.95 15.74 26.05
C LEU A 658 -19.80 15.24 25.17
N ILE A 659 -18.60 15.74 25.45
CA ILE A 659 -17.36 15.22 24.87
C ILE A 659 -16.91 13.99 25.68
N PRO A 660 -16.55 12.87 25.01
CA PRO A 660 -15.97 11.72 25.69
C PRO A 660 -14.72 12.09 26.51
N LYS A 661 -14.71 11.73 27.80
CA LYS A 661 -13.62 12.05 28.73
C LYS A 661 -12.50 11.03 28.67
N GLU A 662 -12.86 9.79 28.36
CA GLU A 662 -11.97 8.66 28.31
C GLU A 662 -11.09 8.72 27.07
N ARG A 663 -9.81 8.37 27.25
CA ARG A 663 -8.90 8.19 26.13
C ARG A 663 -9.28 6.89 25.41
N PRO A 664 -9.52 6.90 24.07
CA PRO A 664 -9.94 5.70 23.35
C PRO A 664 -8.92 4.55 23.45
N SER A 665 -7.64 4.87 23.26
CA SER A 665 -6.56 3.88 23.14
C SER A 665 -5.19 4.50 23.53
N PRO A 666 -4.16 3.71 23.87
CA PRO A 666 -2.79 4.21 24.04
C PRO A 666 -2.18 4.88 22.80
N ASN A 667 -2.70 4.61 21.60
CA ASN A 667 -2.26 5.22 20.34
C ASN A 667 -3.21 6.31 19.82
N ALA A 668 -4.48 6.30 20.22
CA ALA A 668 -5.48 7.30 19.82
C ALA A 668 -5.88 8.24 20.97
N ARG A 669 -5.77 9.56 20.75
CA ARG A 669 -6.20 10.58 21.73
C ARG A 669 -7.65 11.01 21.53
N GLY A 670 -8.13 11.06 20.28
CA GLY A 670 -9.50 11.47 19.95
C GLY A 670 -9.83 12.88 20.46
N LEU A 671 -11.00 13.04 21.07
CA LEU A 671 -11.45 14.31 21.66
C LEU A 671 -11.04 14.49 23.13
N SER A 672 -10.58 13.43 23.80
CA SER A 672 -10.32 13.42 25.25
C SER A 672 -9.34 14.50 25.78
N PRO A 673 -8.32 15.00 25.04
CA PRO A 673 -7.35 15.94 25.61
C PRO A 673 -7.97 17.25 26.11
N VAL A 674 -8.99 17.79 25.42
CA VAL A 674 -9.59 19.08 25.78
C VAL A 674 -10.43 19.00 27.06
N THR A 675 -10.86 17.81 27.46
CA THR A 675 -11.59 17.61 28.73
C THR A 675 -10.70 17.88 29.95
N ARG A 676 -9.38 17.78 29.81
CA ARG A 676 -8.40 18.10 30.87
C ARG A 676 -8.32 19.58 31.25
N MET A 677 -8.85 20.45 30.39
CA MET A 677 -9.03 21.88 30.67
C MET A 677 -10.49 22.25 30.95
N GLY A 678 -11.35 21.24 31.19
CA GLY A 678 -12.76 21.37 31.55
C GLY A 678 -13.69 21.75 30.40
N VAL A 679 -13.33 21.45 29.15
CA VAL A 679 -14.30 21.44 28.05
C VAL A 679 -15.17 20.19 28.24
N GLU A 680 -16.47 20.36 28.49
CA GLU A 680 -17.38 19.25 28.80
C GLU A 680 -18.34 18.95 27.66
N SER A 681 -18.76 19.98 26.92
CA SER A 681 -19.70 19.87 25.80
C SER A 681 -19.10 20.40 24.49
N PHE A 682 -19.68 20.01 23.35
CA PHE A 682 -19.24 20.52 22.04
C PHE A 682 -19.39 22.04 21.90
N GLY A 683 -20.35 22.66 22.59
CA GLY A 683 -20.53 24.11 22.62
C GLY A 683 -19.40 24.85 23.33
N ASP A 684 -18.74 24.20 24.30
CA ASP A 684 -17.58 24.77 25.02
C ASP A 684 -16.33 24.88 24.11
N LEU A 685 -16.36 24.27 22.91
CA LEU A 685 -15.28 24.37 21.93
C LEU A 685 -15.24 25.74 21.22
N PHE A 686 -16.25 26.58 21.40
CA PHE A 686 -16.42 27.83 20.67
C PHE A 686 -16.52 29.02 21.64
N ALA A 687 -15.89 30.14 21.30
CA ALA A 687 -16.14 31.40 21.96
C ALA A 687 -17.56 31.92 21.62
N PRO A 688 -18.21 32.72 22.48
CA PRO A 688 -19.58 33.17 22.27
C PRO A 688 -19.85 33.84 20.91
N ARG A 689 -18.90 34.62 20.39
CA ARG A 689 -19.04 35.26 19.07
C ARG A 689 -18.95 34.23 17.93
N GLN A 690 -18.03 33.26 18.03
CA GLN A 690 -17.93 32.12 17.12
C GLN A 690 -19.23 31.28 17.12
N THR A 691 -19.77 30.99 18.31
CA THR A 691 -21.05 30.27 18.46
C THR A 691 -22.20 31.04 17.81
N LEU A 692 -22.27 32.36 18.03
CA LEU A 692 -23.29 33.20 17.41
C LEU A 692 -23.22 33.13 15.87
N ALA A 693 -22.02 33.21 15.30
CA ALA A 693 -21.83 33.09 13.86
C ALA A 693 -22.33 31.74 13.32
N LEU A 694 -21.93 30.62 13.94
CA LEU A 694 -22.36 29.27 13.51
C LEU A 694 -23.87 29.04 13.65
N VAL A 695 -24.47 29.49 14.76
CA VAL A 695 -25.92 29.42 14.98
C VAL A 695 -26.68 30.23 13.93
N THR A 696 -26.19 31.44 13.62
CA THR A 696 -26.81 32.34 12.65
C THR A 696 -26.73 31.73 11.25
N LEU A 697 -25.56 31.25 10.83
CA LEU A 697 -25.38 30.56 9.55
C LEU A 697 -26.26 29.31 9.44
N GLY A 698 -26.33 28.48 10.49
CA GLY A 698 -27.19 27.30 10.54
C GLY A 698 -28.68 27.65 10.39
N HIS A 699 -29.14 28.74 11.02
CA HIS A 699 -30.52 29.19 10.90
C HIS A 699 -30.83 29.81 9.52
N ILE A 700 -29.90 30.59 8.94
CA ILE A 700 -30.02 31.08 7.57
C ILE A 700 -30.11 29.91 6.59
N LEU A 701 -29.27 28.89 6.76
CA LEU A 701 -29.28 27.69 5.92
C LEU A 701 -30.63 26.96 5.98
N GLN A 702 -31.22 26.79 7.17
CA GLN A 702 -32.56 26.22 7.28
C GLN A 702 -33.60 27.03 6.49
N ARG A 703 -33.54 28.38 6.58
CA ARG A 703 -34.40 29.27 5.79
C ARG A 703 -34.13 29.17 4.28
N ALA A 704 -32.87 28.99 3.87
CA ALA A 704 -32.51 28.73 2.47
C ALA A 704 -33.20 27.44 2.02
N GLY A 705 -33.07 26.38 2.81
CA GLY A 705 -33.74 25.10 2.60
C GLY A 705 -35.25 25.28 2.40
N ASP A 706 -35.93 26.07 3.23
CA ASP A 706 -37.38 26.34 3.11
C ASP A 706 -37.76 27.19 1.89
N ARG A 707 -36.85 28.07 1.42
CA ARG A 707 -37.07 28.96 0.26
C ARG A 707 -36.77 28.32 -1.08
N ILE A 708 -35.96 27.25 -1.13
CA ILE A 708 -35.72 26.49 -2.35
C ILE A 708 -37.02 25.75 -2.72
N GLU A 709 -37.91 26.41 -3.44
CA GLU A 709 -39.19 25.83 -3.89
C GLU A 709 -38.98 24.84 -5.05
N ARG A 710 -39.58 23.65 -4.95
CA ARG A 710 -39.80 22.67 -6.05
C ARG A 710 -38.60 22.41 -6.99
N SER A 711 -37.38 22.48 -6.47
CA SER A 711 -36.17 22.05 -7.18
C SER A 711 -35.89 20.58 -6.87
N ASP A 712 -35.61 19.79 -7.92
CA ASP A 712 -35.06 18.44 -7.82
C ASP A 712 -33.71 18.40 -7.08
N MET A 713 -33.00 19.53 -7.04
CA MET A 713 -31.72 19.70 -6.36
C MET A 713 -31.81 20.18 -4.90
N ARG A 714 -33.01 20.45 -4.36
CA ARG A 714 -33.18 21.04 -3.02
C ARG A 714 -32.36 20.33 -1.93
N GLN A 715 -32.45 19.00 -1.92
CA GLN A 715 -31.73 18.17 -0.96
C GLN A 715 -30.20 18.29 -1.16
N ALA A 716 -29.72 18.16 -2.40
CA ALA A 716 -28.30 18.25 -2.73
C ALA A 716 -27.69 19.62 -2.39
N ILE A 717 -28.40 20.72 -2.70
CA ILE A 717 -27.97 22.09 -2.37
C ILE A 717 -27.87 22.25 -0.85
N THR A 718 -28.91 21.86 -0.12
CA THR A 718 -28.96 21.98 1.35
C THR A 718 -27.84 21.19 2.01
N VAL A 719 -27.56 19.97 1.53
CA VAL A 719 -26.43 19.15 2.00
C VAL A 719 -25.09 19.84 1.74
N CYS A 720 -24.86 20.34 0.53
CA CYS A 720 -23.61 21.03 0.20
C CYS A 720 -23.39 22.28 1.08
N LEU A 721 -24.43 23.08 1.32
CA LEU A 721 -24.34 24.23 2.24
C LEU A 721 -24.10 23.79 3.69
N ALA A 722 -24.64 22.65 4.12
CA ALA A 722 -24.43 22.13 5.47
C ALA A 722 -22.98 21.62 5.65
N LEU A 723 -22.40 21.03 4.61
CA LEU A 723 -20.97 20.71 4.60
C LEU A 723 -20.11 22.00 4.63
N ALA A 724 -20.54 23.08 3.99
CA ALA A 724 -19.87 24.38 4.11
C ALA A 724 -19.93 24.93 5.55
N LEU A 725 -21.06 24.74 6.25
CA LEU A 725 -21.17 25.07 7.68
C LEU A 725 -20.22 24.24 8.54
N ASN A 726 -20.05 22.94 8.28
CA ASN A 726 -19.05 22.13 9.00
C ASN A 726 -17.61 22.64 8.77
N ARG A 727 -17.28 23.06 7.53
CA ARG A 727 -15.99 23.71 7.26
C ARG A 727 -15.84 25.01 8.05
N GLN A 728 -16.92 25.78 8.22
CA GLN A 728 -16.94 26.92 9.13
C GLN A 728 -16.75 26.51 10.59
N ALA A 729 -17.37 25.42 11.06
CA ALA A 729 -17.18 24.93 12.42
C ALA A 729 -15.71 24.56 12.71
N ASP A 730 -15.03 23.93 11.74
CA ASP A 730 -13.58 23.63 11.85
C ASP A 730 -12.71 24.91 11.91
N ALA A 731 -13.09 25.95 11.15
CA ALA A 731 -12.39 27.23 11.08
C ALA A 731 -12.69 28.20 12.24
N LEU A 732 -13.92 28.16 12.79
CA LEU A 732 -14.40 29.03 13.86
C LEU A 732 -14.29 28.41 15.25
N SER A 733 -13.66 27.24 15.41
CA SER A 733 -13.44 26.68 16.74
C SER A 733 -12.35 27.45 17.52
N SER A 734 -12.45 27.48 18.85
CA SER A 734 -11.43 28.08 19.73
C SER A 734 -10.13 27.26 19.84
N PHE A 735 -9.97 26.29 18.94
CA PHE A 735 -8.77 25.47 18.75
C PHE A 735 -8.12 25.70 17.38
N ALA A 736 -8.72 26.51 16.50
CA ALA A 736 -8.05 27.02 15.31
C ALA A 736 -6.96 28.03 15.72
N THR A 737 -5.81 28.01 15.04
CA THR A 737 -4.63 28.80 15.43
C THR A 737 -4.13 29.66 14.26
N TRP A 738 -3.39 30.72 14.58
CA TRP A 738 -2.71 31.54 13.57
C TRP A 738 -1.32 30.99 13.28
N ALA A 739 -1.08 30.58 12.02
CA ALA A 739 0.25 30.17 11.57
C ALA A 739 1.09 31.40 11.25
N SER A 740 1.96 31.83 12.18
CA SER A 740 2.76 33.06 12.03
C SER A 740 3.84 32.99 10.94
N ASN A 741 4.26 31.79 10.51
CA ASN A 741 5.23 31.62 9.41
C ASN A 741 4.61 31.95 8.05
N GLY A 742 3.42 31.41 7.77
CA GLY A 742 2.71 31.64 6.50
C GLY A 742 1.69 32.78 6.56
N GLU A 743 1.41 33.29 7.77
CA GLU A 743 0.31 34.19 8.08
C GLU A 743 -1.01 33.61 7.54
N PHE A 744 -1.53 32.53 8.09
CA PHE A 744 -2.85 31.99 7.70
C PHE A 744 -3.52 31.24 8.85
N LEU A 745 -4.82 30.97 8.71
CA LEU A 745 -5.58 30.19 9.68
C LEU A 745 -5.25 28.71 9.55
N ARG A 746 -4.77 28.09 10.63
CA ARG A 746 -4.67 26.64 10.78
C ARG A 746 -5.93 26.14 11.49
N THR A 747 -6.73 25.32 10.82
CA THR A 747 -8.01 24.83 11.35
C THR A 747 -7.81 23.81 12.49
N THR A 748 -8.91 23.36 13.10
CA THR A 748 -8.91 22.62 14.37
C THR A 748 -8.20 21.27 14.27
N PHE A 749 -8.42 20.52 13.17
CA PHE A 749 -7.89 19.16 13.00
C PHE A 749 -6.60 19.12 12.17
N ALA A 750 -5.50 19.62 12.73
CA ALA A 750 -4.17 19.39 12.16
C ALA A 750 -3.70 17.91 12.29
N ARG A 751 -4.36 17.13 13.16
CA ARG A 751 -4.12 15.71 13.42
C ARG A 751 -5.44 14.99 13.75
N GLN A 752 -5.39 13.67 13.90
CA GLN A 752 -6.53 12.82 14.30
C GLN A 752 -6.91 12.97 15.80
N ALA A 753 -6.85 14.18 16.34
CA ALA A 753 -7.18 14.51 17.73
C ALA A 753 -7.37 16.03 17.93
N LEU A 754 -8.17 16.40 18.93
CA LEU A 754 -8.21 17.79 19.41
C LEU A 754 -7.00 18.08 20.30
N ALA A 755 -6.16 19.02 19.87
CA ALA A 755 -5.01 19.49 20.64
C ALA A 755 -5.45 20.52 21.70
N ILE A 756 -4.77 20.57 22.85
CA ILE A 756 -4.91 21.71 23.76
C ILE A 756 -4.21 22.92 23.12
N VAL A 757 -4.93 24.03 23.06
CA VAL A 757 -4.47 25.30 22.49
C VAL A 757 -4.62 26.40 23.54
N TRP A 758 -3.62 27.27 23.67
CA TRP A 758 -3.59 28.33 24.68
C TRP A 758 -4.14 29.65 24.13
N ASP A 759 -3.72 29.98 22.91
CA ASP A 759 -4.14 31.12 22.11
C ASP A 759 -4.69 30.66 20.75
N PHE A 760 -5.78 31.27 20.30
CA PHE A 760 -6.54 30.83 19.13
C PHE A 760 -6.89 31.99 18.21
N ALA A 761 -7.19 31.67 16.95
CA ALA A 761 -7.59 32.63 15.93
C ALA A 761 -9.06 32.40 15.57
N GLU A 762 -9.86 33.46 15.67
CA GLU A 762 -11.22 33.51 15.15
C GLU A 762 -11.19 34.19 13.78
N VAL A 763 -11.57 33.48 12.72
CA VAL A 763 -11.73 34.08 11.39
C VAL A 763 -12.98 34.95 11.34
N ASN A 764 -12.97 36.01 10.53
CA ASN A 764 -14.19 36.74 10.16
C ASN A 764 -14.91 35.99 9.02
N PRO A 765 -16.09 35.36 9.28
CA PRO A 765 -16.80 34.57 8.27
C PRO A 765 -17.33 35.42 7.10
N LEU A 766 -17.44 36.74 7.28
CA LEU A 766 -17.92 37.70 6.27
C LEU A 766 -16.79 38.34 5.45
N SER A 767 -15.53 38.10 5.82
CA SER A 767 -14.38 38.70 5.13
C SER A 767 -14.12 38.06 3.76
N ASP A 768 -13.26 38.68 2.96
CA ASP A 768 -12.81 38.14 1.67
C ASP A 768 -11.54 37.26 1.80
N SER A 769 -11.11 36.94 3.03
CA SER A 769 -9.87 36.19 3.32
C SER A 769 -10.12 34.72 3.66
N GLY A 770 -9.08 33.89 3.59
CA GLY A 770 -9.17 32.45 3.86
C GLY A 770 -9.86 32.11 5.19
N GLY A 771 -10.78 31.14 5.14
CA GLY A 771 -11.64 30.72 6.26
C GLY A 771 -13.03 31.37 6.26
N ASN A 772 -13.32 32.30 5.34
CA ASN A 772 -14.66 32.88 5.18
C ASN A 772 -15.70 31.89 4.60
N TRP A 773 -16.99 32.28 4.68
CA TRP A 773 -18.12 31.48 4.21
C TRP A 773 -18.04 31.13 2.73
N MET A 774 -17.81 32.10 1.85
CA MET A 774 -17.73 31.85 0.40
C MET A 774 -16.55 30.97 0.03
N GLY A 775 -15.44 31.06 0.75
CA GLY A 775 -14.32 30.14 0.61
C GLY A 775 -14.72 28.70 0.93
N ALA A 776 -15.55 28.49 1.96
CA ALA A 776 -16.08 27.16 2.28
C ALA A 776 -17.00 26.62 1.18
N VAL A 777 -17.88 27.45 0.62
CA VAL A 777 -18.74 27.12 -0.53
C VAL A 777 -17.88 26.79 -1.77
N GLU A 778 -16.89 27.63 -2.07
CA GLU A 778 -16.04 27.49 -3.25
C GLU A 778 -15.19 26.20 -3.22
N TRP A 779 -14.75 25.75 -2.05
CA TRP A 779 -14.10 24.43 -1.94
C TRP A 779 -15.02 23.28 -2.36
N ILE A 780 -16.31 23.38 -2.07
CA ILE A 780 -17.30 22.35 -2.43
C ILE A 780 -17.62 22.42 -3.92
N THR A 781 -17.86 23.62 -4.47
CA THR A 781 -18.16 23.78 -5.90
C THR A 781 -17.00 23.32 -6.78
N ARG A 782 -15.75 23.56 -6.39
CA ARG A 782 -14.57 23.04 -7.11
C ARG A 782 -14.54 21.53 -7.21
N VAL A 783 -14.95 20.83 -6.14
CA VAL A 783 -15.07 19.36 -6.15
C VAL A 783 -16.17 18.93 -7.10
N ILE A 784 -17.33 19.58 -7.04
CA ILE A 784 -18.46 19.31 -7.96
C ILE A 784 -18.00 19.49 -9.42
N GLU A 785 -17.42 20.63 -9.75
CA GLU A 785 -16.96 20.97 -11.10
C GLU A 785 -15.93 19.96 -11.62
N SER A 786 -14.92 19.64 -10.79
CA SER A 786 -13.83 18.72 -11.17
C SER A 786 -14.29 17.27 -11.37
N ASN A 787 -15.45 16.90 -10.83
CA ASN A 787 -15.99 15.53 -10.93
C ASN A 787 -17.26 15.45 -11.80
N SER A 788 -17.82 16.58 -12.22
CA SER A 788 -19.07 16.66 -12.97
C SER A 788 -19.01 16.04 -14.38
N SER A 789 -17.86 16.13 -15.05
CA SER A 789 -17.65 15.57 -16.39
C SER A 789 -17.26 14.08 -16.39
N VAL A 790 -17.02 13.53 -15.21
CA VAL A 790 -16.29 12.27 -15.04
C VAL A 790 -17.21 11.12 -14.64
N ALA A 791 -18.24 11.39 -13.84
CA ALA A 791 -19.22 10.39 -13.45
C ALA A 791 -20.46 10.49 -14.34
N ALA A 792 -20.48 9.74 -15.44
CA ALA A 792 -21.69 9.58 -16.26
C ALA A 792 -22.77 8.76 -15.51
N ARG A 793 -22.33 7.99 -14.49
CA ARG A 793 -23.01 7.00 -13.63
C ARG A 793 -23.35 7.51 -12.22
N THR A 794 -24.56 7.30 -11.71
CA THR A 794 -24.81 7.36 -10.25
C THR A 794 -24.43 6.04 -9.57
N GLY A 795 -23.80 6.10 -8.41
CA GLY A 795 -23.64 4.97 -7.50
C GLY A 795 -24.77 4.89 -6.48
N THR A 796 -24.76 3.83 -5.66
CA THR A 796 -25.73 3.63 -4.57
C THR A 796 -25.05 3.82 -3.23
N VAL A 797 -25.65 4.64 -2.35
CA VAL A 797 -25.11 4.89 -1.00
C VAL A 797 -26.13 4.57 0.07
N ALA A 798 -25.72 3.78 1.06
CA ALA A 798 -26.56 3.42 2.20
C ALA A 798 -25.81 3.58 3.54
N GLN A 799 -26.53 3.96 4.59
CA GLN A 799 -26.04 3.77 5.96
C GLN A 799 -26.30 2.32 6.35
N ALA A 800 -25.24 1.54 6.55
CA ALA A 800 -25.34 0.13 6.89
C ALA A 800 -24.15 -0.32 7.74
N ASN A 801 -24.40 -1.31 8.60
CA ASN A 801 -23.32 -2.02 9.27
C ASN A 801 -22.70 -3.01 8.29
N ALA A 802 -21.37 -3.00 8.13
CA ALA A 802 -20.64 -3.96 7.31
C ALA A 802 -20.89 -5.43 7.71
N ALA A 803 -21.27 -5.68 8.97
CA ALA A 803 -21.62 -7.00 9.51
C ALA A 803 -23.10 -7.40 9.30
N GLU A 804 -23.89 -6.56 8.62
CA GLU A 804 -25.29 -6.79 8.23
C GLU A 804 -25.60 -6.00 6.94
N HIS A 805 -24.98 -6.42 5.84
CA HIS A 805 -25.01 -5.65 4.59
C HIS A 805 -26.33 -5.87 3.82
N PRO A 806 -26.96 -4.82 3.24
CA PRO A 806 -28.28 -4.92 2.62
C PRO A 806 -28.31 -5.62 1.25
N LEU A 807 -27.16 -5.95 0.67
CA LEU A 807 -27.10 -6.56 -0.65
C LEU A 807 -27.47 -8.06 -0.61
N PRO A 808 -28.09 -8.60 -1.67
CA PRO A 808 -28.34 -10.04 -1.80
C PRO A 808 -27.05 -10.87 -1.89
N ASP A 809 -27.20 -12.18 -1.68
CA ASP A 809 -26.12 -13.16 -1.90
C ASP A 809 -25.61 -13.08 -3.34
N ASP A 810 -24.30 -13.30 -3.54
CA ASP A 810 -23.63 -13.43 -4.84
C ASP A 810 -23.92 -12.29 -5.84
N SER A 811 -24.21 -11.08 -5.33
CA SER A 811 -24.62 -9.93 -6.15
C SER A 811 -23.47 -9.03 -6.60
N ALA A 812 -22.31 -9.11 -5.94
CA ALA A 812 -21.16 -8.26 -6.22
C ALA A 812 -20.06 -8.99 -7.01
N SER A 813 -19.49 -8.32 -8.01
CA SER A 813 -18.34 -8.82 -8.76
C SER A 813 -17.02 -8.61 -8.02
N ALA A 814 -16.94 -7.54 -7.21
CA ALA A 814 -15.77 -7.27 -6.39
C ALA A 814 -16.12 -6.63 -5.04
N LEU A 815 -15.41 -7.03 -3.99
CA LEU A 815 -15.26 -6.28 -2.75
C LEU A 815 -13.93 -5.55 -2.83
N ILE A 816 -13.93 -4.23 -2.72
CA ILE A 816 -12.69 -3.46 -2.58
C ILE A 816 -12.92 -2.52 -1.41
N THR A 817 -12.17 -2.70 -0.32
CA THR A 817 -12.50 -2.04 0.94
C THR A 817 -11.30 -1.75 1.82
N ASP A 818 -11.43 -0.71 2.65
CA ASP A 818 -10.44 -0.19 3.58
C ASP A 818 -11.03 -0.21 5.01
N PRO A 819 -11.02 -1.36 5.69
CA PRO A 819 -11.61 -1.48 7.02
C PRO A 819 -10.86 -0.65 8.07
N PRO A 820 -11.52 -0.32 9.21
CA PRO A 820 -10.87 0.39 10.31
C PRO A 820 -9.65 -0.36 10.86
N TYR A 821 -8.53 0.35 11.02
CA TYR A 821 -7.27 -0.23 11.51
C TYR A 821 -7.23 -0.27 13.03
N TYR A 822 -7.66 -1.39 13.63
CA TYR A 822 -7.54 -1.69 15.06
C TYR A 822 -7.76 -0.47 15.98
N ASP A 823 -6.69 0.16 16.49
CA ASP A 823 -6.74 1.31 17.40
C ASP A 823 -6.21 2.64 16.82
N ALA A 824 -6.06 2.73 15.50
CA ALA A 824 -5.41 3.85 14.83
C ALA A 824 -6.23 5.15 14.88
N VAL A 825 -7.55 5.07 14.64
CA VAL A 825 -8.42 6.26 14.51
C VAL A 825 -9.76 6.04 15.22
N PRO A 826 -10.16 6.93 16.14
CA PRO A 826 -11.49 6.89 16.76
C PRO A 826 -12.49 7.67 15.89
N TYR A 827 -12.95 7.08 14.77
CA TYR A 827 -13.76 7.76 13.75
C TYR A 827 -15.02 8.40 14.30
N SER A 828 -15.80 7.64 15.07
CA SER A 828 -17.05 8.12 15.63
C SER A 828 -16.82 9.32 16.54
N ASP A 829 -15.79 9.28 17.39
CA ASP A 829 -15.47 10.40 18.30
C ASP A 829 -15.16 11.66 17.51
N LEU A 830 -14.29 11.56 16.51
CA LEU A 830 -13.89 12.71 15.71
C LEU A 830 -15.08 13.26 14.89
N SER A 831 -15.90 12.37 14.33
CA SER A 831 -17.08 12.74 13.53
C SER A 831 -18.16 13.48 14.35
N LYS A 832 -18.26 13.24 15.67
CA LYS A 832 -19.24 13.90 16.54
C LYS A 832 -19.11 15.42 16.51
N PHE A 833 -17.89 15.95 16.36
CA PHE A 833 -17.64 17.39 16.22
C PHE A 833 -18.47 18.01 15.09
N PHE A 834 -18.68 17.27 13.99
CA PHE A 834 -19.45 17.71 12.83
C PHE A 834 -20.91 17.26 12.91
N TYR A 835 -21.16 16.04 13.42
CA TYR A 835 -22.49 15.46 13.55
C TYR A 835 -23.46 16.38 14.30
N VAL A 836 -23.00 17.01 15.40
CA VAL A 836 -23.83 17.90 16.22
C VAL A 836 -24.34 19.13 15.45
N TRP A 837 -23.60 19.62 14.45
CA TRP A 837 -24.03 20.72 13.59
C TRP A 837 -24.90 20.23 12.43
N LEU A 838 -24.57 19.08 11.85
CA LEU A 838 -25.36 18.47 10.78
C LEU A 838 -26.75 18.08 11.25
N LYS A 839 -26.91 17.51 12.45
CA LYS A 839 -28.25 17.14 12.94
C LYS A 839 -29.16 18.34 13.14
N ARG A 840 -28.59 19.49 13.53
CA ARG A 840 -29.33 20.75 13.69
C ARG A 840 -29.73 21.37 12.35
N THR A 841 -28.97 21.14 11.28
CA THR A 841 -29.23 21.73 9.96
C THR A 841 -29.98 20.80 9.00
N LEU A 842 -29.66 19.51 9.02
CA LEU A 842 -30.17 18.49 8.12
C LEU A 842 -31.19 17.54 8.75
N GLY A 843 -31.48 17.62 10.05
CA GLY A 843 -32.40 16.69 10.72
C GLY A 843 -33.81 16.59 10.12
N LYS A 844 -34.27 17.62 9.37
CA LYS A 844 -35.50 17.57 8.58
C LYS A 844 -35.32 16.98 7.18
N THR A 845 -34.16 17.21 6.56
CA THR A 845 -33.85 16.87 5.17
C THR A 845 -33.34 15.42 5.02
N HIS A 846 -32.61 14.94 6.02
CA HIS A 846 -32.02 13.61 6.13
C HIS A 846 -32.29 13.07 7.54
N ALA A 847 -33.58 12.91 7.87
CA ALA A 847 -34.00 12.37 9.17
C ALA A 847 -33.48 10.94 9.38
N ASP A 848 -33.35 10.17 8.31
CA ASP A 848 -32.74 8.84 8.28
C ASP A 848 -31.30 8.81 8.81
N LEU A 849 -30.50 9.85 8.54
CA LEU A 849 -29.10 9.92 8.98
C LEU A 849 -28.91 10.70 10.30
N PHE A 850 -29.81 11.62 10.62
CA PHE A 850 -29.60 12.62 11.68
C PHE A 850 -30.73 12.73 12.72
N SER A 851 -31.65 11.75 12.80
CA SER A 851 -32.65 11.70 13.88
C SER A 851 -32.07 11.20 15.21
N ALA A 852 -30.98 10.43 15.16
CA ALA A 852 -30.36 9.87 16.36
C ALA A 852 -29.68 10.96 17.22
N GLU A 853 -29.66 10.75 18.53
CA GLU A 853 -29.03 11.70 19.45
C GLU A 853 -27.51 11.82 19.23
N ASP A 854 -26.89 10.68 18.89
CA ASP A 854 -25.44 10.50 18.74
C ASP A 854 -25.11 9.59 17.55
N VAL A 855 -23.85 9.59 17.11
CA VAL A 855 -23.36 8.68 16.06
C VAL A 855 -23.29 7.23 16.58
N PRO A 856 -23.42 6.21 15.71
CA PRO A 856 -23.35 4.81 16.14
C PRO A 856 -21.93 4.43 16.61
N VAL A 857 -21.71 4.39 17.94
CA VAL A 857 -20.42 4.05 18.56
C VAL A 857 -20.31 2.59 19.00
N ASP A 858 -21.44 1.93 19.26
CA ASP A 858 -21.47 0.60 19.86
C ASP A 858 -20.93 -0.45 18.89
N GLU A 859 -21.49 -0.47 17.66
CA GLU A 859 -21.14 -1.44 16.62
C GLU A 859 -19.91 -1.06 15.78
N GLU A 860 -19.27 0.09 16.04
CA GLU A 860 -18.03 0.50 15.38
C GLU A 860 -16.91 -0.55 15.57
N ALA A 861 -16.34 -1.06 14.49
CA ALA A 861 -15.33 -2.13 14.51
C ALA A 861 -13.91 -1.58 14.79
N ILE A 862 -13.71 -0.93 15.94
CA ILE A 862 -12.39 -0.49 16.41
C ILE A 862 -12.08 -1.10 17.77
N TRP A 863 -10.79 -1.24 18.06
CA TRP A 863 -10.31 -1.54 19.40
C TRP A 863 -10.38 -0.28 20.27
N ASN A 864 -11.20 -0.33 21.30
CA ASN A 864 -11.43 0.79 22.21
C ASN A 864 -11.83 0.26 23.60
N PRO A 865 -10.85 -0.20 24.42
CA PRO A 865 -11.13 -0.82 25.72
C PRO A 865 -11.74 0.14 26.74
N SER A 866 -11.76 1.45 26.45
CA SER A 866 -12.45 2.44 27.29
C SER A 866 -13.98 2.39 27.15
N ARG A 867 -14.49 1.66 26.15
CA ARG A 867 -15.92 1.49 25.89
C ARG A 867 -16.39 0.08 26.19
N ILE A 868 -17.63 -0.01 26.66
CA ILE A 868 -18.34 -1.27 26.88
C ILE A 868 -19.24 -1.54 25.67
N TYR A 869 -19.15 -2.74 25.11
CA TYR A 869 -20.07 -3.22 24.08
C TYR A 869 -21.41 -3.60 24.73
N LEU A 870 -22.48 -2.91 24.34
CA LEU A 870 -23.77 -3.01 25.02
C LEU A 870 -24.39 -4.41 24.95
N LYS A 871 -24.17 -5.17 23.86
CA LYS A 871 -24.74 -6.52 23.71
C LYS A 871 -24.13 -7.55 24.67
N THR A 872 -22.88 -7.38 25.10
CA THR A 872 -22.18 -8.37 25.93
C THR A 872 -21.79 -7.86 27.32
N GLY A 873 -21.83 -6.53 27.53
CA GLY A 873 -21.35 -5.90 28.76
C GLY A 873 -19.83 -5.95 28.95
N LYS A 874 -19.07 -6.38 27.93
CA LYS A 874 -17.60 -6.48 27.97
C LYS A 874 -16.95 -5.28 27.29
N PRO A 875 -15.69 -4.94 27.63
CA PRO A 875 -14.93 -3.92 26.90
C PRO A 875 -14.78 -4.24 25.41
N LYS A 876 -14.65 -3.22 24.56
CA LYS A 876 -14.29 -3.37 23.14
C LYS A 876 -12.79 -3.67 22.99
N ASP A 877 -12.41 -4.87 23.41
CA ASP A 877 -11.04 -5.39 23.41
C ASP A 877 -10.67 -6.10 22.08
N GLU A 878 -9.57 -6.85 22.08
CA GLU A 878 -9.07 -7.60 20.90
C GLU A 878 -10.11 -8.59 20.38
N ALA A 879 -10.75 -9.33 21.29
CA ALA A 879 -11.78 -10.32 20.94
C ALA A 879 -13.03 -9.65 20.34
N PHE A 880 -13.42 -8.47 20.82
CA PHE A 880 -14.49 -7.70 20.18
C PHE A 880 -14.14 -7.31 18.74
N TYR A 881 -12.93 -6.79 18.52
CA TYR A 881 -12.48 -6.36 17.20
C TYR A 881 -12.44 -7.53 16.21
N GLU A 882 -11.79 -8.64 16.59
CA GLU A 882 -11.74 -9.86 15.79
C GLU A 882 -13.14 -10.37 15.44
N PHE A 883 -14.05 -10.40 16.42
CA PHE A 883 -15.43 -10.82 16.22
C PHE A 883 -16.17 -9.96 15.21
N GLN A 884 -16.08 -8.63 15.31
CA GLN A 884 -16.76 -7.73 14.37
C GLN A 884 -16.15 -7.79 12.97
N MET A 885 -14.82 -7.84 12.85
CA MET A 885 -14.14 -7.98 11.57
C MET A 885 -14.50 -9.31 10.89
N ARG A 886 -14.54 -10.42 11.64
CA ARG A 886 -14.96 -11.73 11.12
C ARG A 886 -16.39 -11.68 10.58
N ARG A 887 -17.31 -11.03 11.29
CA ARG A 887 -18.69 -10.87 10.83
C ARG A 887 -18.77 -10.00 9.57
N ALA A 888 -18.04 -8.90 9.50
CA ALA A 888 -18.01 -8.04 8.33
C ALA A 888 -17.45 -8.77 7.10
N PHE A 889 -16.37 -9.55 7.25
CA PHE A 889 -15.82 -10.33 6.14
C PHE A 889 -16.69 -11.51 5.74
N ALA A 890 -17.44 -12.11 6.67
CA ALA A 890 -18.41 -13.15 6.36
C ALA A 890 -19.59 -12.58 5.55
N GLU A 891 -20.08 -11.39 5.91
CA GLU A 891 -21.08 -10.69 5.11
C GLU A 891 -20.56 -10.29 3.74
N ALA A 892 -19.34 -9.77 3.66
CA ALA A 892 -18.70 -9.48 2.38
C ALA A 892 -18.56 -10.75 1.52
N ARG A 893 -18.24 -11.90 2.13
CA ARG A 893 -18.15 -13.20 1.44
C ARG A 893 -19.51 -13.68 0.92
N ARG A 894 -20.60 -13.40 1.65
CA ARG A 894 -21.97 -13.71 1.23
C ARG A 894 -22.38 -12.87 0.01
N VAL A 895 -22.01 -11.58 0.01
CA VAL A 895 -22.39 -10.63 -1.03
C VAL A 895 -21.57 -10.80 -2.32
N VAL A 896 -20.30 -11.18 -2.24
CA VAL A 896 -19.43 -11.37 -3.41
C VAL A 896 -19.69 -12.72 -4.08
N ALA A 897 -19.93 -12.68 -5.39
CA ALA A 897 -20.16 -13.86 -6.22
C ALA A 897 -18.99 -14.86 -6.13
N PRO A 898 -19.22 -16.17 -6.33
CA PRO A 898 -18.18 -17.19 -6.16
C PRO A 898 -16.95 -17.02 -7.07
N ASP A 899 -17.12 -16.40 -8.24
CA ASP A 899 -16.06 -16.05 -9.19
C ASP A 899 -15.52 -14.61 -9.04
N GLY A 900 -16.03 -13.88 -8.06
CA GLY A 900 -15.65 -12.52 -7.71
C GLY A 900 -14.27 -12.42 -7.09
N ILE A 901 -13.88 -11.20 -6.74
CA ILE A 901 -12.59 -10.88 -6.14
C ILE A 901 -12.73 -9.93 -4.95
N GLY A 902 -11.96 -10.17 -3.89
CA GLY A 902 -11.82 -9.28 -2.75
C GLY A 902 -10.48 -8.55 -2.80
N VAL A 903 -10.45 -7.28 -2.42
CA VAL A 903 -9.24 -6.54 -2.11
C VAL A 903 -9.45 -5.82 -0.79
N VAL A 904 -8.66 -6.18 0.21
CA VAL A 904 -8.72 -5.59 1.54
C VAL A 904 -7.44 -4.81 1.80
N VAL A 905 -7.59 -3.51 2.03
CA VAL A 905 -6.46 -2.63 2.35
C VAL A 905 -6.21 -2.69 3.84
N PHE A 906 -4.96 -2.92 4.25
CA PHE A 906 -4.61 -2.96 5.66
C PHE A 906 -3.20 -2.43 5.92
N ALA A 907 -3.04 -1.72 7.03
CA ALA A 907 -1.74 -1.29 7.54
C ALA A 907 -1.79 -1.20 9.06
N HIS A 908 -0.97 -1.98 9.75
CA HIS A 908 -0.86 -1.91 11.20
C HIS A 908 0.58 -2.11 11.68
N LYS A 909 0.96 -1.39 12.74
CA LYS A 909 2.34 -1.41 13.26
C LYS A 909 2.71 -2.71 13.95
N THR A 910 1.75 -3.36 14.59
CA THR A 910 1.97 -4.57 15.40
C THR A 910 1.50 -5.82 14.67
N THR A 911 2.18 -6.94 14.94
CA THR A 911 1.84 -8.29 14.44
C THR A 911 0.45 -8.75 14.88
N ALA A 912 0.03 -8.41 16.11
CA ALA A 912 -1.29 -8.77 16.63
C ALA A 912 -2.44 -8.20 15.78
N GLY A 913 -2.35 -6.93 15.35
CA GLY A 913 -3.37 -6.34 14.48
C GLY A 913 -3.47 -7.03 13.11
N TRP A 914 -2.35 -7.52 12.59
CA TRP A 914 -2.31 -8.34 11.38
C TRP A 914 -2.91 -9.73 11.59
N GLU A 915 -2.53 -10.41 12.66
CA GLU A 915 -3.05 -11.73 13.03
C GLU A 915 -4.59 -11.70 13.16
N ALA A 916 -5.14 -10.67 13.81
CA ALA A 916 -6.59 -10.47 13.97
C ALA A 916 -7.34 -10.33 12.64
N VAL A 917 -6.88 -9.45 11.73
CA VAL A 917 -7.56 -9.20 10.45
C VAL A 917 -7.39 -10.38 9.49
N LEU A 918 -6.18 -10.95 9.40
CA LEU A 918 -5.92 -12.10 8.55
C LEU A 918 -6.68 -13.34 9.02
N GLY A 919 -6.72 -13.58 10.33
CA GLY A 919 -7.53 -14.64 10.94
C GLY A 919 -9.01 -14.46 10.61
N ALA A 920 -9.55 -13.26 10.83
CA ALA A 920 -10.93 -12.93 10.50
C ALA A 920 -11.28 -13.15 9.02
N LEU A 921 -10.38 -12.82 8.09
CA LEU A 921 -10.55 -13.06 6.65
C LEU A 921 -10.60 -14.55 6.33
N ILE A 922 -9.63 -15.32 6.82
CA ILE A 922 -9.52 -16.76 6.54
C ILE A 922 -10.70 -17.52 7.13
N ASP A 923 -11.12 -17.17 8.35
CA ASP A 923 -12.25 -17.76 9.05
C ASP A 923 -13.60 -17.40 8.42
N ALA A 924 -13.67 -16.26 7.73
CA ALA A 924 -14.83 -15.85 6.96
C ALA A 924 -14.93 -16.56 5.59
N GLY A 925 -13.96 -17.40 5.22
CA GLY A 925 -13.97 -18.16 3.98
C GLY A 925 -13.33 -17.44 2.80
N TRP A 926 -12.35 -16.57 3.05
CA TRP A 926 -11.49 -15.98 2.02
C TRP A 926 -10.18 -16.76 1.85
N ILE A 927 -9.69 -16.81 0.61
CA ILE A 927 -8.36 -17.30 0.23
C ILE A 927 -7.55 -16.08 -0.21
N ALA A 928 -6.43 -15.77 0.44
CA ALA A 928 -5.55 -14.68 0.00
C ALA A 928 -4.69 -15.15 -1.18
N SER A 929 -4.75 -14.50 -2.35
CA SER A 929 -3.99 -14.90 -3.56
C SER A 929 -2.80 -13.99 -3.88
N GLY A 930 -2.74 -12.80 -3.28
CA GLY A 930 -1.65 -11.85 -3.48
C GLY A 930 -1.65 -10.73 -2.46
N SER A 931 -0.55 -9.99 -2.36
CA SER A 931 -0.49 -8.78 -1.53
C SER A 931 0.47 -7.76 -2.09
N TRP A 932 0.03 -6.51 -2.17
CA TRP A 932 0.80 -5.42 -2.77
C TRP A 932 0.95 -4.24 -1.81
N PRO A 933 2.18 -3.89 -1.40
CA PRO A 933 2.41 -2.67 -0.65
C PRO A 933 2.35 -1.48 -1.61
N ILE A 934 1.63 -0.44 -1.23
CA ILE A 934 1.58 0.82 -1.96
C ILE A 934 1.89 1.93 -0.95
N ASP A 935 2.85 2.79 -1.28
CA ASP A 935 3.22 3.94 -0.44
C ASP A 935 2.02 4.88 -0.36
N THR A 936 1.47 5.02 0.84
CA THR A 936 0.33 5.92 1.08
C THR A 936 0.66 6.99 2.12
N GLU A 937 1.91 7.12 2.60
CA GLU A 937 2.40 8.15 3.53
C GLU A 937 3.26 9.26 2.87
N ARG A 938 3.46 10.42 3.53
CA ARG A 938 4.34 11.50 3.03
C ARG A 938 5.79 11.17 3.43
N GLU A 939 6.77 11.44 2.57
CA GLU A 939 8.21 11.26 2.79
C GLU A 939 8.84 12.13 3.90
N VAL A 940 8.03 12.85 4.68
CA VAL A 940 8.54 13.70 5.76
C VAL A 940 7.82 13.36 7.05
N ARG A 941 8.38 12.40 7.79
CA ARG A 941 8.33 12.41 9.26
C ARG A 941 9.69 12.84 9.77
N THR A 942 9.81 14.10 10.16
CA THR A 942 11.04 14.80 10.55
C THR A 942 11.72 14.26 11.82
N ASN A 943 11.32 13.12 12.42
CA ASN A 943 11.93 12.62 13.66
C ASN A 943 12.12 11.09 13.74
N ALA A 944 12.06 10.36 12.61
CA ALA A 944 12.17 8.90 12.61
C ALA A 944 13.28 8.37 11.69
N ILE A 945 14.50 8.91 11.80
CA ILE A 945 15.68 8.21 11.26
C ILE A 945 15.95 7.02 12.18
N GLY A 946 15.58 5.81 11.72
CA GLY A 946 15.97 4.55 12.36
C GLY A 946 14.91 3.80 13.19
N THR A 947 13.63 4.09 12.99
CA THR A 947 12.53 3.22 13.46
C THR A 947 11.80 2.61 12.27
N ALA A 948 11.64 1.28 12.24
CA ALA A 948 10.82 0.62 11.23
C ALA A 948 9.34 0.91 11.51
N SER A 949 8.75 1.83 10.75
CA SER A 949 7.29 1.95 10.65
C SER A 949 6.89 1.74 9.20
N LEU A 950 5.85 0.94 8.94
CA LEU A 950 5.26 0.77 7.61
C LEU A 950 5.03 2.13 6.94
N ALA A 951 5.74 2.38 5.84
CA ALA A 951 5.52 3.54 4.97
C ALA A 951 4.35 3.28 3.99
N SER A 952 4.05 1.99 3.76
CA SER A 952 3.05 1.49 2.83
C SER A 952 1.79 0.94 3.50
N SER A 953 0.68 0.99 2.78
CA SER A 953 -0.50 0.16 3.03
C SER A 953 -0.50 -1.04 2.11
N VAL A 954 -0.85 -2.22 2.62
CA VAL A 954 -0.83 -3.47 1.86
C VAL A 954 -2.24 -3.80 1.38
N HIS A 955 -2.35 -4.12 0.10
CA HIS A 955 -3.60 -4.52 -0.54
C HIS A 955 -3.61 -6.03 -0.65
N ILE A 956 -4.39 -6.70 0.20
CA ILE A 956 -4.52 -8.16 0.22
C ILE A 956 -5.59 -8.54 -0.78
N VAL A 957 -5.20 -9.32 -1.78
CA VAL A 957 -6.09 -9.84 -2.82
C VAL A 957 -6.65 -11.17 -2.35
N CYS A 958 -7.97 -11.34 -2.46
CA CYS A 958 -8.68 -12.48 -1.92
C CYS A 958 -9.66 -13.08 -2.95
N ARG A 959 -9.89 -14.38 -2.86
CA ARG A 959 -10.96 -15.10 -3.57
C ARG A 959 -11.90 -15.80 -2.58
N PRO A 960 -13.19 -15.90 -2.90
CA PRO A 960 -14.13 -16.80 -2.24
C PRO A 960 -13.59 -18.25 -2.13
N ARG A 961 -13.58 -18.83 -0.92
CA ARG A 961 -13.41 -20.28 -0.73
C ARG A 961 -14.75 -20.95 -1.03
N ASP A 962 -14.95 -21.42 -2.26
CA ASP A 962 -16.19 -22.10 -2.68
C ASP A 962 -15.91 -23.37 -3.49
N VAL A 963 -16.68 -24.42 -3.21
CA VAL A 963 -16.67 -25.71 -3.92
C VAL A 963 -17.17 -25.53 -5.36
N GLY A 964 -18.04 -24.54 -5.59
CA GLY A 964 -18.67 -24.21 -6.86
C GLY A 964 -17.76 -23.49 -7.89
N ALA A 965 -16.51 -23.16 -7.54
CA ALA A 965 -15.65 -22.33 -8.38
C ALA A 965 -14.36 -23.01 -8.87
N GLY A 966 -14.12 -24.27 -8.47
CA GLY A 966 -12.91 -25.01 -8.86
C GLY A 966 -11.60 -24.52 -8.21
N LEU A 967 -11.67 -23.68 -7.16
CA LEU A 967 -10.50 -23.10 -6.47
C LEU A 967 -9.97 -23.97 -5.32
N ALA A 968 -10.85 -24.55 -4.50
CA ALA A 968 -10.54 -25.51 -3.43
C ALA A 968 -11.84 -26.16 -2.93
N ASN A 969 -11.80 -27.38 -2.40
CA ASN A 969 -12.95 -27.91 -1.68
C ASN A 969 -13.05 -27.16 -0.34
N ALA A 970 -14.18 -26.49 -0.09
CA ALA A 970 -14.39 -25.65 1.10
C ALA A 970 -14.23 -26.41 2.44
N ASP A 971 -14.28 -27.75 2.41
CA ASP A 971 -14.06 -28.63 3.56
C ASP A 971 -12.70 -29.33 3.57
N GLU A 972 -11.80 -29.00 2.64
CA GLU A 972 -10.47 -29.61 2.56
C GLU A 972 -9.61 -29.25 3.77
N VAL A 973 -8.98 -30.27 4.35
CA VAL A 973 -8.03 -30.15 5.45
C VAL A 973 -6.63 -30.32 4.88
N GLY A 974 -5.77 -29.30 5.06
CA GLY A 974 -4.40 -29.33 4.57
C GLY A 974 -3.47 -30.08 5.51
N ASP A 975 -2.50 -30.82 4.96
CA ASP A 975 -1.39 -31.39 5.74
C ASP A 975 -0.32 -30.32 5.99
N TRP A 976 0.06 -30.14 7.25
CA TRP A 976 1.09 -29.19 7.66
C TRP A 976 2.43 -29.35 6.92
N ARG A 977 2.81 -30.59 6.58
CA ARG A 977 4.05 -30.88 5.85
C ARG A 977 4.02 -30.32 4.44
N ASP A 978 2.89 -30.45 3.76
CA ASP A 978 2.72 -29.96 2.40
C ASP A 978 2.74 -28.43 2.37
N VAL A 979 2.05 -27.81 3.33
CA VAL A 979 2.05 -26.33 3.52
C VAL A 979 3.47 -25.80 3.72
N LEU A 980 4.26 -26.43 4.59
CA LEU A 980 5.65 -26.02 4.83
C LEU A 980 6.58 -26.31 3.65
N GLN A 981 6.33 -27.35 2.86
CA GLN A 981 7.15 -27.67 1.69
C GLN A 981 6.95 -26.67 0.54
N GLU A 982 5.73 -26.12 0.39
CA GLU A 982 5.38 -25.16 -0.65
C GLU A 982 5.84 -23.74 -0.33
N LEU A 983 5.80 -23.34 0.94
CA LEU A 983 6.07 -21.97 1.40
C LEU A 983 7.38 -21.36 0.85
N PRO A 984 8.57 -22.00 0.99
CA PRO A 984 9.82 -21.40 0.50
C PRO A 984 9.83 -21.15 -1.01
N ARG A 985 9.20 -22.03 -1.80
CA ARG A 985 9.14 -21.86 -3.26
C ARG A 985 8.28 -20.66 -3.63
N ARG A 986 7.13 -20.51 -2.96
CA ARG A 986 6.22 -19.40 -3.21
C ARG A 986 6.83 -18.04 -2.87
N ILE A 987 7.60 -17.96 -1.78
CA ILE A 987 8.34 -16.75 -1.41
C ILE A 987 9.44 -16.43 -2.43
N HIS A 988 10.23 -17.43 -2.84
CA HIS A 988 11.29 -17.28 -3.83
C HIS A 988 10.77 -16.78 -5.18
N ASP A 989 9.62 -17.28 -5.65
CA ASP A 989 9.03 -16.88 -6.93
C ASP A 989 8.49 -15.42 -6.90
N TRP A 990 8.17 -14.89 -5.72
CA TRP A 990 7.52 -13.58 -5.56
C TRP A 990 8.50 -12.44 -5.26
N MET A 991 9.52 -12.71 -4.44
CA MET A 991 10.44 -11.68 -3.92
C MET A 991 11.22 -10.91 -5.00
N PRO A 992 11.77 -11.55 -6.07
CA PRO A 992 12.51 -10.82 -7.10
C PRO A 992 11.67 -9.73 -7.78
N ARG A 993 10.39 -10.01 -8.04
CA ARG A 993 9.48 -9.04 -8.66
C ARG A 993 9.22 -7.83 -7.75
N LEU A 994 9.09 -8.05 -6.44
CA LEU A 994 8.96 -6.96 -5.46
C LEU A 994 10.20 -6.06 -5.44
N ALA A 995 11.39 -6.66 -5.48
CA ALA A 995 12.64 -5.90 -5.51
C ALA A 995 12.81 -5.08 -6.81
N GLU A 996 12.34 -5.58 -7.96
CA GLU A 996 12.29 -4.80 -9.22
C GLU A 996 11.40 -3.55 -9.11
N GLU A 997 10.30 -3.62 -8.35
CA GLU A 997 9.45 -2.47 -8.03
C GLU A 997 10.03 -1.56 -6.92
N GLY A 998 11.21 -1.90 -6.37
CA GLY A 998 11.82 -1.16 -5.27
C GLY A 998 11.18 -1.42 -3.91
N VAL A 999 10.37 -2.47 -3.77
CA VAL A 999 9.79 -2.91 -2.50
C VAL A 999 10.85 -3.72 -1.75
N VAL A 1000 11.34 -3.18 -0.63
CA VAL A 1000 12.39 -3.77 0.20
C VAL A 1000 12.09 -3.58 1.69
N GLY A 1001 12.86 -4.22 2.56
CA GLY A 1001 12.75 -4.05 4.01
C GLY A 1001 11.42 -4.57 4.57
N ALA A 1002 10.88 -3.89 5.58
CA ALA A 1002 9.62 -4.30 6.22
C ALA A 1002 8.46 -4.45 5.22
N ASP A 1003 8.34 -3.54 4.25
CA ASP A 1003 7.26 -3.57 3.25
C ASP A 1003 7.32 -4.83 2.37
N ALA A 1004 8.51 -5.32 2.02
CA ALA A 1004 8.68 -6.59 1.31
C ALA A 1004 8.23 -7.79 2.14
N ILE A 1005 8.41 -7.74 3.47
CA ILE A 1005 7.96 -8.83 4.33
C ILE A 1005 6.43 -8.91 4.36
N PHE A 1006 5.75 -7.78 4.51
CA PHE A 1006 4.30 -7.74 4.48
C PHE A 1006 3.73 -8.03 3.08
N ALA A 1007 4.46 -7.67 2.01
CA ALA A 1007 4.10 -7.99 0.62
C ALA A 1007 4.18 -9.48 0.29
N CYS A 1008 4.93 -10.25 1.06
CA CYS A 1008 5.01 -11.71 0.93
C CYS A 1008 3.91 -12.44 1.70
N LEU A 1009 3.13 -11.76 2.55
CA LEU A 1009 2.07 -12.39 3.34
C LEU A 1009 0.96 -12.96 2.46
N GLY A 1010 0.44 -12.22 1.48
CA GLY A 1010 -0.62 -12.69 0.59
C GLY A 1010 -0.27 -14.00 -0.14
N PRO A 1011 0.84 -14.06 -0.90
CA PRO A 1011 1.28 -15.28 -1.56
C PRO A 1011 1.54 -16.45 -0.60
N ALA A 1012 2.09 -16.18 0.59
CA ALA A 1012 2.27 -17.23 1.60
C ALA A 1012 0.90 -17.73 2.09
N LEU A 1013 0.02 -16.80 2.47
CA LEU A 1013 -1.31 -17.11 2.98
C LEU A 1013 -2.17 -17.84 1.97
N GLU A 1014 -1.93 -17.75 0.67
CA GLU A 1014 -2.60 -18.58 -0.35
C GLU A 1014 -2.51 -20.07 -0.03
N ILE A 1015 -1.33 -20.53 0.38
CA ILE A 1015 -1.03 -21.93 0.68
C ILE A 1015 -1.81 -22.40 1.91
N PHE A 1016 -1.96 -21.53 2.91
CA PHE A 1016 -2.62 -21.83 4.18
C PHE A 1016 -4.14 -21.64 4.10
N SER A 1017 -4.59 -20.54 3.51
CA SER A 1017 -5.99 -20.10 3.46
C SER A 1017 -6.85 -20.79 2.41
N ARG A 1018 -6.26 -21.57 1.49
CA ARG A 1018 -7.04 -22.44 0.60
C ARG A 1018 -7.73 -23.59 1.34
N TYR A 1019 -7.17 -24.02 2.47
CA TYR A 1019 -7.74 -25.06 3.31
C TYR A 1019 -8.70 -24.47 4.35
N LYS A 1020 -9.70 -25.26 4.77
CA LYS A 1020 -10.59 -24.89 5.88
C LYS A 1020 -9.82 -24.77 7.20
N ARG A 1021 -8.90 -25.70 7.40
CA ARG A 1021 -7.92 -25.72 8.48
C ARG A 1021 -6.73 -26.57 8.04
N VAL A 1022 -5.60 -26.38 8.69
CA VAL A 1022 -4.38 -27.15 8.47
C VAL A 1022 -4.10 -27.98 9.70
N GLU A 1023 -3.85 -29.26 9.53
CA GLU A 1023 -3.61 -30.21 10.62
C GLU A 1023 -2.22 -30.85 10.50
N ARG A 1024 -1.66 -31.21 11.65
CA ARG A 1024 -0.49 -32.08 11.73
C ARG A 1024 -0.91 -33.54 11.54
N ALA A 1025 0.05 -34.43 11.33
CA ALA A 1025 -0.20 -35.88 11.19
C ALA A 1025 -0.88 -36.53 12.42
N ASN A 1026 -0.86 -35.88 13.60
CA ASN A 1026 -1.55 -36.34 14.80
C ASN A 1026 -2.99 -35.78 14.94
N GLY A 1027 -3.47 -34.99 13.97
CA GLY A 1027 -4.79 -34.35 13.96
C GLY A 1027 -4.85 -32.98 14.64
N ASP A 1028 -3.74 -32.47 15.19
CA ASP A 1028 -3.73 -31.15 15.83
C ASP A 1028 -3.82 -30.03 14.78
N GLN A 1029 -4.78 -29.12 14.95
CA GLN A 1029 -4.90 -27.94 14.10
C GLN A 1029 -3.76 -26.95 14.35
N VAL A 1030 -3.13 -26.48 13.27
CA VAL A 1030 -2.09 -25.46 13.30
C VAL A 1030 -2.75 -24.08 13.27
N PRO A 1031 -2.50 -23.20 14.27
CA PRO A 1031 -3.04 -21.84 14.27
C PRO A 1031 -2.30 -20.94 13.27
N LEU A 1032 -2.99 -19.92 12.75
CA LEU A 1032 -2.40 -18.93 11.83
C LEU A 1032 -1.14 -18.28 12.40
N ARG A 1033 -1.13 -17.98 13.70
CA ARG A 1033 0.01 -17.40 14.39
C ARG A 1033 1.29 -18.23 14.22
N GLU A 1034 1.19 -19.55 14.37
CA GLU A 1034 2.32 -20.45 14.16
C GLU A 1034 2.77 -20.45 12.69
N TYR A 1035 1.82 -20.47 11.75
CA TYR A 1035 2.15 -20.39 10.33
C TYR A 1035 2.90 -19.09 9.97
N LEU A 1036 2.45 -17.95 10.50
CA LEU A 1036 3.10 -16.68 10.25
C LEU A 1036 4.56 -16.70 10.69
N GLU A 1037 4.90 -17.30 11.84
CA GLU A 1037 6.31 -17.45 12.28
C GLU A 1037 7.18 -18.13 11.23
N HIS A 1038 6.65 -19.16 10.54
CA HIS A 1038 7.34 -19.80 9.42
C HIS A 1038 7.43 -18.91 8.17
N VAL A 1039 6.42 -18.09 7.89
CA VAL A 1039 6.46 -17.10 6.81
C VAL A 1039 7.55 -16.06 7.05
N TRP A 1040 7.62 -15.49 8.26
CA TRP A 1040 8.67 -14.54 8.65
C TRP A 1040 10.06 -15.14 8.47
N ALA A 1041 10.25 -16.40 8.86
CA ALA A 1041 11.51 -17.11 8.69
C ALA A 1041 11.87 -17.34 7.21
N ALA A 1042 10.90 -17.78 6.39
CA ALA A 1042 11.12 -18.02 4.96
C ALA A 1042 11.49 -16.73 4.22
N VAL A 1043 10.75 -15.65 4.49
CA VAL A 1043 11.02 -14.32 3.94
C VAL A 1043 12.40 -13.81 4.35
N SER A 1044 12.75 -13.91 5.64
CA SER A 1044 14.05 -13.46 6.15
C SER A 1044 15.20 -14.20 5.49
N LYS A 1045 15.04 -15.51 5.26
CA LYS A 1045 16.05 -16.33 4.57
C LYS A 1045 16.20 -15.93 3.10
N GLU A 1046 15.10 -15.67 2.41
CA GLU A 1046 15.13 -15.24 1.00
C GLU A 1046 15.75 -13.83 0.86
N ALA A 1047 15.35 -12.89 1.72
CA ALA A 1047 15.92 -11.55 1.76
C ALA A 1047 17.45 -11.58 2.00
N LEU A 1048 17.92 -12.45 2.92
CA LEU A 1048 19.35 -12.67 3.11
C LEU A 1048 20.04 -13.20 1.84
N SER A 1049 19.43 -14.14 1.12
CA SER A 1049 19.97 -14.66 -0.14
C SER A 1049 20.14 -13.55 -1.18
N MET A 1050 19.21 -12.60 -1.23
CA MET A 1050 19.30 -11.43 -2.11
C MET A 1050 20.37 -10.43 -1.67
N VAL A 1051 20.52 -10.18 -0.36
CA VAL A 1051 21.58 -9.32 0.20
C VAL A 1051 22.97 -9.89 -0.08
N PHE A 1052 23.11 -11.21 -0.06
CA PHE A 1052 24.38 -11.93 -0.24
C PHE A 1052 24.45 -12.67 -1.59
N GLU A 1053 23.98 -12.05 -2.66
CA GLU A 1053 23.93 -12.65 -3.99
C GLU A 1053 25.26 -13.34 -4.38
N GLY A 1054 25.21 -14.65 -4.66
CA GLY A 1054 26.40 -15.46 -5.00
C GLY A 1054 27.21 -16.00 -3.82
N ALA A 1055 26.74 -15.86 -2.58
CA ALA A 1055 27.33 -16.45 -1.38
C ALA A 1055 26.30 -17.26 -0.57
N ASP A 1056 26.75 -18.36 0.04
CA ASP A 1056 25.91 -19.12 0.97
C ASP A 1056 25.79 -18.36 2.30
N ALA A 1057 24.63 -17.73 2.53
CA ALA A 1057 24.34 -16.97 3.74
C ALA A 1057 24.42 -17.84 5.02
N THR A 1058 24.34 -19.17 4.91
CA THR A 1058 24.51 -20.09 6.06
C THR A 1058 25.94 -20.13 6.59
N GLY A 1059 26.93 -19.67 5.80
CA GLY A 1059 28.34 -19.62 6.20
C GLY A 1059 28.75 -18.44 7.10
N PHE A 1060 27.81 -17.53 7.41
CA PHE A 1060 28.00 -16.40 8.33
C PHE A 1060 27.48 -16.72 9.73
N GLU A 1061 28.06 -16.14 10.77
CA GLU A 1061 27.63 -16.28 12.17
C GLU A 1061 26.28 -15.59 12.44
N GLU A 1062 25.61 -15.96 13.54
CA GLU A 1062 24.27 -15.45 13.92
C GLU A 1062 24.20 -13.92 14.01
N ASP A 1063 25.22 -13.29 14.58
CA ASP A 1063 25.33 -11.84 14.73
C ASP A 1063 25.40 -11.09 13.39
N SER A 1064 26.10 -11.69 12.41
CA SER A 1064 26.32 -11.17 11.06
C SER A 1064 25.02 -11.22 10.26
N ARG A 1065 24.32 -12.37 10.31
CA ARG A 1065 23.00 -12.55 9.67
C ARG A 1065 21.96 -11.61 10.28
N LEU A 1066 21.94 -11.50 11.60
CA LEU A 1066 21.00 -10.65 12.32
C LEU A 1066 21.23 -9.17 12.03
N THR A 1067 22.49 -8.70 12.06
CA THR A 1067 22.81 -7.30 11.75
C THR A 1067 22.43 -6.93 10.31
N ALA A 1068 22.73 -7.79 9.34
CA ALA A 1068 22.35 -7.56 7.95
C ALA A 1068 20.83 -7.48 7.79
N MET A 1069 20.06 -8.44 8.35
CA MET A 1069 18.60 -8.38 8.27
C MET A 1069 17.99 -7.21 9.03
N TRP A 1070 18.57 -6.82 10.15
CA TRP A 1070 18.10 -5.68 10.93
C TRP A 1070 18.24 -4.38 10.13
N LEU A 1071 19.40 -4.16 9.52
CA LEU A 1071 19.63 -2.99 8.67
C LEU A 1071 18.79 -3.04 7.40
N TRP A 1072 18.62 -4.21 6.78
CA TRP A 1072 17.74 -4.39 5.63
C TRP A 1072 16.28 -4.06 5.96
N THR A 1073 15.79 -4.49 7.12
CA THR A 1073 14.42 -4.20 7.58
C THR A 1073 14.20 -2.70 7.81
N LEU A 1074 15.26 -1.98 8.24
CA LEU A 1074 15.23 -0.53 8.46
C LEU A 1074 15.38 0.30 7.18
N ASN A 1075 15.90 -0.27 6.09
CA ASN A 1075 16.20 0.41 4.83
C ASN A 1075 14.98 0.62 3.91
N ALA A 1076 13.80 0.87 4.49
CA ALA A 1076 12.58 1.16 3.73
C ALA A 1076 12.69 2.52 3.01
N GLY A 1077 13.26 2.51 1.79
CA GLY A 1077 13.29 3.62 0.84
C GLY A 1077 14.30 4.73 1.16
N ASP A 1078 15.42 4.76 0.43
CA ASP A 1078 16.34 5.90 0.43
C ASP A 1078 15.91 6.92 -0.65
N PRO A 1079 15.64 8.19 -0.29
CA PRO A 1079 15.10 9.20 -1.19
C PRO A 1079 16.08 9.61 -2.30
N GLY A 1080 15.51 9.86 -3.48
CA GLY A 1080 16.16 10.63 -4.54
C GLY A 1080 16.48 12.05 -4.06
N ASP A 1081 17.54 12.61 -4.63
CA ASP A 1081 18.18 13.86 -4.27
C ASP A 1081 17.27 15.08 -4.53
N ASP A 1082 16.45 15.47 -3.55
CA ASP A 1082 15.79 16.79 -3.50
C ASP A 1082 15.59 17.22 -2.03
N ARG A 1083 16.56 17.97 -1.50
CA ARG A 1083 16.49 18.52 -0.13
C ARG A 1083 15.67 19.81 -0.12
N ALA A 1084 14.42 19.72 0.34
CA ALA A 1084 13.74 20.86 0.95
C ALA A 1084 14.22 21.03 2.40
N GLU A 1085 14.55 22.26 2.80
CA GLU A 1085 14.97 22.57 4.17
C GLU A 1085 13.89 22.20 5.21
N PRO A 1086 14.27 21.73 6.41
CA PRO A 1086 13.30 21.34 7.44
C PRO A 1086 12.56 22.57 7.99
N GLU A 1087 11.23 22.58 7.90
CA GLU A 1087 10.37 23.44 8.72
C GLU A 1087 10.37 22.92 10.17
N ASP A 1088 10.75 23.80 11.09
CA ASP A 1088 10.90 23.56 12.54
C ASP A 1088 9.51 23.49 13.22
N ASP A 1089 8.83 22.35 13.10
CA ASP A 1089 7.56 22.05 13.79
C ASP A 1089 7.84 21.33 15.11
N SER A 1090 8.29 22.08 16.12
CA SER A 1090 8.45 21.59 17.49
C SER A 1090 7.11 21.63 18.25
N ASP A 1091 6.30 20.58 18.14
CA ASP A 1091 5.03 20.43 18.87
C ASP A 1091 4.89 19.04 19.54
N ASP A 1092 5.91 18.65 20.33
CA ASP A 1092 5.84 17.50 21.23
C ASP A 1092 5.56 17.92 22.68
N GLU A 1093 4.36 17.61 23.17
CA GLU A 1093 4.07 17.49 24.61
C GLU A 1093 3.56 16.07 24.88
N ASP A 1094 4.47 15.16 25.27
CA ASP A 1094 4.09 13.92 25.97
C ASP A 1094 4.55 14.02 27.43
N GLU A 1095 3.58 14.03 28.36
CA GLU A 1095 3.83 13.96 29.80
C GLU A 1095 4.15 12.50 30.17
N GLY A 1096 5.43 12.15 30.07
CA GLY A 1096 6.04 10.97 30.70
C GLY A 1096 7.51 11.30 30.99
N LYS A 1097 7.95 11.17 32.26
CA LYS A 1097 9.32 11.49 32.69
C LYS A 1097 10.35 10.69 31.88
N ALA A 1098 10.93 11.30 30.85
CA ALA A 1098 12.18 10.87 30.24
C ALA A 1098 13.22 11.96 30.49
N THR A 1099 14.28 11.59 31.22
CA THR A 1099 15.48 12.40 31.41
C THR A 1099 16.07 12.76 30.04
N LYS A 1100 16.38 14.05 29.83
CA LYS A 1100 17.06 14.54 28.62
C LYS A 1100 18.41 13.82 28.43
N SER A 1101 18.42 12.75 27.64
CA SER A 1101 19.64 12.19 27.05
C SER A 1101 19.75 12.69 25.62
N LYS A 1102 20.94 13.16 25.21
CA LYS A 1102 21.28 13.47 23.81
C LYS A 1102 20.74 12.37 22.89
N ALA A 1103 20.20 12.75 21.73
CA ALA A 1103 19.73 11.82 20.69
C ALA A 1103 20.76 10.70 20.47
N LYS A 1104 20.42 9.50 20.93
CA LYS A 1104 21.17 8.27 20.68
C LYS A 1104 20.67 7.76 19.33
N GLY A 1105 21.54 7.67 18.32
CA GLY A 1105 21.19 7.09 17.02
C GLY A 1105 20.58 5.70 17.21
N GLY A 1106 19.35 5.48 16.76
CA GLY A 1106 18.59 4.26 17.06
C GLY A 1106 18.37 3.45 15.80
N PHE A 1107 18.86 2.21 15.76
CA PHE A 1107 18.43 1.18 14.81
C PHE A 1107 17.40 0.29 15.52
N SER A 1108 16.17 0.76 15.68
CA SER A 1108 15.18 0.17 16.60
C SER A 1108 14.01 -0.50 15.88
N LEU A 1109 13.63 -1.68 16.37
CA LEU A 1109 12.48 -2.47 15.95
C LEU A 1109 11.57 -2.76 17.16
N GLU A 1110 10.29 -3.06 16.91
CA GLU A 1110 9.42 -3.66 17.93
C GLU A 1110 10.01 -5.01 18.38
N TYR A 1111 9.95 -5.31 19.67
CA TYR A 1111 10.55 -6.52 20.25
C TYR A 1111 10.00 -7.80 19.61
N ASP A 1112 8.69 -7.92 19.40
CA ASP A 1112 8.10 -9.14 18.83
C ASP A 1112 8.55 -9.35 17.37
N ALA A 1113 8.55 -8.29 16.56
CA ALA A 1113 9.06 -8.33 15.19
C ALA A 1113 10.55 -8.69 15.15
N ALA A 1114 11.37 -8.05 15.98
CA ALA A 1114 12.79 -8.34 16.10
C ALA A 1114 13.06 -9.80 16.51
N ARG A 1115 12.28 -10.31 17.47
CA ARG A 1115 12.38 -11.68 17.97
C ARG A 1115 11.97 -12.69 16.89
N LYS A 1116 10.88 -12.45 16.17
CA LYS A 1116 10.41 -13.33 15.08
C LYS A 1116 11.44 -13.38 13.94
N ILE A 1117 12.01 -12.22 13.56
CA ILE A 1117 13.11 -12.15 12.59
C ILE A 1117 14.32 -12.94 13.10
N SER A 1118 14.75 -12.73 14.35
CA SER A 1118 15.95 -13.39 14.89
C SER A 1118 15.78 -14.91 14.96
N GLN A 1119 14.63 -15.40 15.44
CA GLN A 1119 14.32 -16.82 15.50
C GLN A 1119 14.35 -17.47 14.12
N GLY A 1120 13.80 -16.81 13.10
CA GLY A 1120 13.86 -17.28 11.72
C GLY A 1120 15.28 -17.40 11.15
N LEU A 1121 16.23 -16.66 11.71
CA LEU A 1121 17.66 -16.70 11.36
C LEU A 1121 18.48 -17.66 12.25
N GLY A 1122 17.81 -18.37 13.16
CA GLY A 1122 18.45 -19.21 14.17
C GLY A 1122 19.27 -18.42 15.19
N ALA A 1123 18.87 -17.19 15.50
CA ALA A 1123 19.53 -16.31 16.47
C ALA A 1123 18.62 -15.98 17.66
N HIS A 1124 19.16 -16.04 18.87
CA HIS A 1124 18.47 -15.72 20.11
C HIS A 1124 18.87 -14.33 20.60
N LEU A 1125 17.91 -13.40 20.68
CA LEU A 1125 18.18 -12.01 21.06
C LEU A 1125 18.76 -11.90 22.47
N GLU A 1126 18.32 -12.80 23.35
CA GLU A 1126 18.73 -12.84 24.75
C GLU A 1126 20.23 -13.17 24.91
N ASP A 1127 20.81 -13.88 23.93
CA ASP A 1127 22.22 -14.29 23.95
C ASP A 1127 23.15 -13.22 23.33
N LEU A 1128 22.59 -12.26 22.58
CA LEU A 1128 23.33 -11.24 21.82
C LEU A 1128 23.31 -9.86 22.50
N THR A 1129 23.47 -9.82 23.83
CA THR A 1129 23.43 -8.58 24.65
C THR A 1129 24.52 -7.56 24.32
N ASN A 1130 25.60 -7.98 23.68
CA ASN A 1130 26.69 -7.15 23.15
C ASN A 1130 26.37 -6.49 21.80
N LEU A 1131 25.29 -6.91 21.15
CA LEU A 1131 24.83 -6.42 19.86
C LEU A 1131 23.49 -5.70 19.97
N ILE A 1132 22.62 -6.14 20.88
CA ILE A 1132 21.22 -5.69 20.97
C ILE A 1132 20.88 -5.26 22.40
N GLN A 1133 20.17 -4.15 22.50
CA GLN A 1133 19.58 -3.65 23.73
C GLN A 1133 18.06 -3.79 23.68
N ILE A 1134 17.48 -4.51 24.64
CA ILE A 1134 16.03 -4.66 24.79
C ILE A 1134 15.54 -3.67 25.85
N THR A 1135 14.47 -2.93 25.58
CA THR A 1135 13.85 -1.98 26.52
C THR A 1135 12.33 -1.97 26.33
N GLY A 1136 11.60 -2.60 27.25
CA GLY A 1136 10.15 -2.73 27.16
C GLY A 1136 9.73 -3.48 25.89
N GLU A 1137 8.87 -2.87 25.09
CA GLU A 1137 8.35 -3.42 23.82
C GLU A 1137 9.27 -3.13 22.60
N THR A 1138 10.49 -2.63 22.84
CA THR A 1138 11.42 -2.26 21.76
C THR A 1138 12.77 -2.97 21.90
N ALA A 1139 13.35 -3.32 20.75
CA ALA A 1139 14.72 -3.82 20.64
C ALA A 1139 15.54 -2.85 19.77
N ARG A 1140 16.79 -2.58 20.16
CA ARG A 1140 17.69 -1.65 19.48
C ARG A 1140 18.98 -2.36 19.14
N LEU A 1141 19.33 -2.37 17.85
CA LEU A 1141 20.67 -2.75 17.40
C LEU A 1141 21.66 -1.66 17.82
N LEU A 1142 22.72 -2.05 18.53
CA LEU A 1142 23.73 -1.13 19.06
C LEU A 1142 24.56 -0.53 17.92
N PRO A 1143 24.75 0.81 17.90
CA PRO A 1143 25.69 1.47 16.99
C PRO A 1143 27.10 0.89 17.12
N VAL A 1144 27.87 0.95 16.04
CA VAL A 1144 29.23 0.36 16.01
C VAL A 1144 30.12 0.99 17.09
N SER A 1145 29.97 2.28 17.37
CA SER A 1145 30.69 2.97 18.46
C SER A 1145 30.30 2.48 19.86
N GLU A 1146 29.07 2.01 20.08
CA GLU A 1146 28.64 1.48 21.39
C GLU A 1146 29.21 0.07 21.63
N ARG A 1147 29.71 -0.62 20.58
CA ARG A 1147 30.38 -1.92 20.68
C ARG A 1147 31.87 -1.84 21.03
N THR A 1148 32.47 -0.64 21.13
CA THR A 1148 33.91 -0.48 21.40
C THR A 1148 34.37 -1.18 22.68
N THR A 1149 33.62 -1.07 23.78
CA THR A 1149 33.99 -1.71 25.05
C THR A 1149 34.00 -3.24 24.96
N TYR A 1150 33.07 -3.83 24.20
CA TYR A 1150 33.04 -5.26 23.96
C TYR A 1150 34.21 -5.71 23.07
N LEU A 1151 34.48 -4.98 21.98
CA LEU A 1151 35.46 -5.36 20.96
C LEU A 1151 36.93 -5.11 21.36
N PHE A 1152 37.18 -4.18 22.30
CA PHE A 1152 38.54 -3.77 22.71
C PHE A 1152 38.80 -3.83 24.23
N GLY A 1153 37.77 -4.13 25.05
CA GLY A 1153 37.90 -4.24 26.51
C GLY A 1153 37.78 -2.91 27.27
N LYS A 1154 37.64 -2.98 28.61
CA LYS A 1154 37.36 -1.83 29.49
C LYS A 1154 38.47 -0.77 29.54
N ASP A 1155 39.73 -1.17 29.35
CA ASP A 1155 40.89 -0.29 29.50
C ASP A 1155 41.18 0.59 28.26
N GLN A 1156 40.44 0.39 27.17
CA GLN A 1156 40.61 1.12 25.89
C GLN A 1156 39.29 1.81 25.45
N ALA A 1157 38.30 1.94 26.33
CA ALA A 1157 36.89 2.23 25.98
C ALA A 1157 36.53 3.67 25.54
N ALA A 1158 37.43 4.46 24.94
CA ALA A 1158 37.08 5.78 24.42
C ALA A 1158 36.53 5.65 22.98
N ALA A 1159 35.20 5.76 22.82
CA ALA A 1159 34.55 5.84 21.51
C ALA A 1159 35.12 7.01 20.67
N PRO A 1160 35.24 6.88 19.33
CA PRO A 1160 35.77 7.93 18.47
C PRO A 1160 34.94 9.22 18.59
N VAL A 1161 35.58 10.33 18.97
CA VAL A 1161 34.90 11.63 19.16
C VAL A 1161 34.78 12.34 17.81
N THR A 1162 33.56 12.68 17.40
CA THR A 1162 33.28 13.47 16.19
C THR A 1162 33.89 14.88 16.31
N PRO A 1163 34.66 15.38 15.34
CA PRO A 1163 35.11 16.77 15.35
C PRO A 1163 33.90 17.70 15.18
N LYS A 1164 33.69 18.66 16.09
CA LYS A 1164 32.67 19.70 15.94
C LYS A 1164 32.92 20.50 14.66
N GLY A 1165 31.93 20.52 13.75
CA GLY A 1165 31.99 21.28 12.51
C GLY A 1165 32.29 22.77 12.73
N ARG A 1166 33.35 23.25 12.08
CA ARG A 1166 33.54 24.68 11.79
C ARG A 1166 32.57 25.09 10.67
N LYS A 1167 32.05 26.32 10.76
CA LYS A 1167 31.12 26.94 9.81
C LYS A 1167 31.60 26.79 8.35
N LYS A 1168 30.65 26.49 7.46
CA LYS A 1168 30.80 26.54 6.00
C LYS A 1168 31.14 27.96 5.55
N ASP A 1169 32.20 28.09 4.77
CA ASP A 1169 32.36 29.12 3.75
C ASP A 1169 32.44 28.42 2.38
N ASP A 1170 32.12 29.20 1.35
CA ASP A 1170 31.63 28.82 0.02
C ASP A 1170 32.49 27.88 -0.84
N GLN A 1171 31.74 27.18 -1.72
CA GLN A 1171 32.09 26.52 -2.98
C GLN A 1171 33.58 26.38 -3.35
N LEU A 1172 34.03 25.13 -3.52
CA LEU A 1172 34.87 24.63 -4.62
C LEU A 1172 34.90 23.09 -4.59
N ASN A 1173 34.93 22.45 -5.76
CA ASN A 1173 34.99 21.00 -5.97
C ASN A 1173 36.01 20.32 -5.03
N PHE A 1174 35.55 19.44 -4.14
CA PHE A 1174 36.41 18.61 -3.30
C PHE A 1174 36.60 17.23 -3.92
N ASP A 1175 37.83 16.98 -4.36
CA ASP A 1175 38.32 15.66 -4.74
C ASP A 1175 38.60 14.85 -3.46
N LEU A 1176 37.87 13.74 -3.30
CA LEU A 1176 37.92 12.80 -2.17
C LEU A 1176 39.34 12.25 -1.89
N PHE A 1177 40.26 12.40 -2.86
CA PHE A 1177 41.67 12.00 -2.73
C PHE A 1177 42.52 12.89 -1.81
N GLN A 1178 42.17 14.16 -1.58
CA GLN A 1178 43.02 15.07 -0.81
C GLN A 1178 42.91 14.92 0.71
N GLU A 1179 41.83 14.32 1.22
CA GLU A 1179 41.65 14.09 2.66
C GLU A 1179 42.41 12.85 3.17
N LEU A 1180 42.87 11.99 2.26
CA LEU A 1180 43.62 10.76 2.55
C LEU A 1180 45.09 10.99 2.97
N THR A 1181 45.63 12.21 2.89
CA THR A 1181 47.05 12.52 3.16
C THR A 1181 47.31 13.42 4.37
N ARG A 1182 46.31 13.82 5.15
CA ARG A 1182 46.52 14.56 6.40
C ARG A 1182 46.24 13.71 7.64
N SER A 1183 47.27 12.98 8.07
CA SER A 1183 47.29 12.33 9.39
C SER A 1183 48.69 12.46 10.00
N SER A 1184 48.88 13.48 10.82
CA SER A 1184 49.85 13.40 11.93
C SER A 1184 49.46 14.41 12.99
N THR A 1185 49.52 13.95 14.24
CA THR A 1185 49.41 14.68 15.53
C THR A 1185 47.99 14.98 16.03
N ALA A 1186 47.34 13.94 16.56
CA ALA A 1186 46.45 14.06 17.71
C ALA A 1186 46.72 12.87 18.65
N GLU A 1187 47.30 13.16 19.83
CA GLU A 1187 47.51 12.18 20.90
C GLU A 1187 46.15 11.65 21.37
N SER A 1188 45.97 10.32 21.29
CA SER A 1188 44.78 9.61 21.76
C SER A 1188 45.22 8.52 22.73
N ALA A 1189 44.46 8.36 23.81
CA ALA A 1189 44.67 7.50 24.99
C ALA A 1189 44.60 5.97 24.70
N TRP A 1190 45.11 5.52 23.56
CA TRP A 1190 45.16 4.12 23.14
C TRP A 1190 46.62 3.74 22.87
N GLY A 1191 47.18 2.82 23.67
CA GLY A 1191 48.58 2.37 23.54
C GLY A 1191 48.87 1.63 22.22
N GLU A 1192 50.13 1.60 21.80
CA GLU A 1192 50.62 1.03 20.52
C GLU A 1192 50.32 -0.48 20.27
N LYS A 1193 49.72 -1.19 21.23
CA LYS A 1193 49.31 -2.61 21.12
C LYS A 1193 47.80 -2.78 21.31
N ALA A 1194 47.00 -2.07 20.52
CA ALA A 1194 45.56 -1.93 20.72
C ALA A 1194 44.66 -3.06 20.14
N ILE A 1195 45.20 -4.22 19.77
CA ILE A 1195 44.38 -5.39 19.44
C ILE A 1195 44.98 -6.58 20.17
N THR A 1196 44.37 -6.97 21.28
CA THR A 1196 44.81 -8.11 22.09
C THR A 1196 44.39 -9.46 21.46
N LYS A 1197 43.33 -9.48 20.64
CA LYS A 1197 42.88 -10.64 19.86
C LYS A 1197 41.92 -10.21 18.74
N PRO A 1198 41.95 -10.81 17.54
CA PRO A 1198 40.91 -10.62 16.53
C PRO A 1198 39.54 -11.02 17.06
N GLY A 1199 38.50 -10.27 16.67
CA GLY A 1199 37.11 -10.55 17.00
C GLY A 1199 36.71 -11.99 16.69
N GLU A 1200 35.78 -12.51 17.50
CA GLU A 1200 35.40 -13.92 17.45
C GLU A 1200 34.62 -14.24 16.17
N THR A 1201 33.76 -13.32 15.74
CA THR A 1201 32.94 -13.44 14.53
C THR A 1201 33.46 -12.60 13.36
N THR A 1202 32.93 -12.86 12.17
CA THR A 1202 33.20 -12.02 10.98
C THR A 1202 32.74 -10.57 11.21
N LEU A 1203 31.58 -10.37 11.82
CA LEU A 1203 31.04 -9.04 12.13
C LEU A 1203 31.92 -8.28 13.13
N ASP A 1204 32.42 -8.94 14.18
CA ASP A 1204 33.33 -8.32 15.15
C ASP A 1204 34.56 -7.74 14.46
N ARG A 1205 35.16 -8.50 13.53
CA ARG A 1205 36.33 -8.05 12.78
C ARG A 1205 36.01 -6.87 11.86
N VAL A 1206 34.84 -6.88 11.21
CA VAL A 1206 34.38 -5.74 10.38
C VAL A 1206 34.21 -4.50 11.25
N HIS A 1207 33.53 -4.61 12.40
CA HIS A 1207 33.31 -3.49 13.30
C HIS A 1207 34.61 -3.00 13.98
N GLN A 1208 35.53 -3.90 14.34
CA GLN A 1208 36.88 -3.53 14.78
C GLN A 1208 37.61 -2.70 13.71
N SER A 1209 37.52 -3.10 12.44
CA SER A 1209 38.10 -2.36 11.32
C SER A 1209 37.48 -0.97 11.14
N MET A 1210 36.14 -0.88 11.25
CA MET A 1210 35.42 0.40 11.19
C MET A 1210 35.84 1.34 12.32
N ILE A 1211 35.98 0.84 13.54
CA ILE A 1211 36.41 1.63 14.70
C ILE A 1211 37.85 2.10 14.55
N LEU A 1212 38.76 1.23 14.09
CA LEU A 1212 40.17 1.60 13.84
C LEU A 1212 40.29 2.66 12.73
N PHE A 1213 39.47 2.56 11.68
CA PHE A 1213 39.37 3.58 10.64
C PHE A 1213 38.84 4.91 11.20
N ALA A 1214 37.73 4.87 11.95
CA ALA A 1214 37.12 6.04 12.58
C ALA A 1214 38.07 6.76 13.54
N ALA A 1215 38.93 6.01 14.24
CA ALA A 1215 39.94 6.54 15.15
C ALA A 1215 41.22 7.06 14.44
N GLY A 1216 41.26 7.03 13.10
CA GLY A 1216 42.42 7.50 12.32
C GLY A 1216 43.66 6.61 12.46
N ARG A 1217 43.52 5.35 12.88
CA ARG A 1217 44.64 4.42 13.16
C ARG A 1217 44.99 3.57 11.94
N GLY A 1218 45.40 4.21 10.85
CA GLY A 1218 45.67 3.54 9.57
C GLY A 1218 46.67 2.38 9.64
N GLU A 1219 47.73 2.49 10.44
CA GLU A 1219 48.74 1.45 10.58
C GLU A 1219 48.25 0.24 11.40
N ALA A 1220 47.45 0.49 12.45
CA ALA A 1220 46.83 -0.59 13.23
C ALA A 1220 45.75 -1.32 12.40
N LEU A 1221 44.98 -0.59 11.60
CA LEU A 1221 44.04 -1.17 10.63
C LEU A 1221 44.77 -2.02 9.59
N ARG A 1222 45.91 -1.54 9.06
CA ARG A 1222 46.75 -2.31 8.11
C ARG A 1222 47.21 -3.62 8.74
N ARG A 1223 47.81 -3.55 9.94
CA ARG A 1223 48.26 -4.73 10.69
C ARG A 1223 47.11 -5.72 10.93
N PHE A 1224 45.94 -5.22 11.33
CA PHE A 1224 44.76 -6.05 11.56
C PHE A 1224 44.28 -6.78 10.30
N LEU A 1225 44.20 -6.06 9.17
CA LEU A 1225 43.72 -6.63 7.91
C LEU A 1225 44.74 -7.59 7.27
N VAL A 1226 46.04 -7.29 7.37
CA VAL A 1226 47.11 -8.01 6.67
C VAL A 1226 47.81 -9.04 7.57
N ASP A 1227 48.31 -8.60 8.72
CA ASP A 1227 49.19 -9.38 9.59
C ASP A 1227 48.37 -10.32 10.49
N ASP A 1228 47.23 -9.86 11.02
CA ASP A 1228 46.27 -10.69 11.76
C ASP A 1228 45.30 -11.45 10.83
N ALA A 1229 45.54 -11.37 9.52
CA ALA A 1229 44.85 -12.08 8.44
C ALA A 1229 43.32 -11.87 8.35
N ALA A 1230 42.74 -10.88 9.05
CA ALA A 1230 41.30 -10.62 8.99
C ALA A 1230 40.82 -10.30 7.57
N GLY A 1231 41.63 -9.56 6.79
CA GLY A 1231 41.36 -9.22 5.40
C GLY A 1231 41.67 -10.33 4.38
N LYS A 1232 42.20 -11.49 4.82
CA LYS A 1232 42.34 -12.68 3.95
C LYS A 1232 41.07 -13.54 3.93
N ASP A 1233 40.16 -13.34 4.88
CA ASP A 1233 38.86 -14.03 4.89
C ASP A 1233 37.94 -13.40 3.83
N GLN A 1234 37.56 -14.17 2.82
CA GLN A 1234 36.66 -13.67 1.78
C GLN A 1234 35.27 -13.30 2.34
N ARG A 1235 34.86 -13.91 3.46
CA ARG A 1235 33.60 -13.60 4.16
C ARG A 1235 33.63 -12.20 4.77
N PHE A 1236 34.77 -11.73 5.26
CA PHE A 1236 34.94 -10.36 5.77
C PHE A 1236 34.55 -9.32 4.72
N TRP A 1237 35.12 -9.43 3.52
CA TRP A 1237 34.86 -8.46 2.46
C TRP A 1237 33.45 -8.53 1.92
N ARG A 1238 32.87 -9.73 1.84
CA ARG A 1238 31.47 -9.92 1.43
C ARG A 1238 30.52 -9.28 2.44
N LEU A 1239 30.73 -9.53 3.73
CA LEU A 1239 29.94 -8.91 4.80
C LEU A 1239 30.11 -7.38 4.81
N ALA A 1240 31.34 -6.88 4.66
CA ALA A 1240 31.60 -5.45 4.63
C ALA A 1240 30.90 -4.76 3.45
N GLN A 1241 30.90 -5.39 2.26
CA GLN A 1241 30.20 -4.89 1.08
C GLN A 1241 28.67 -4.88 1.29
N ALA A 1242 28.11 -5.94 1.86
CA ALA A 1242 26.69 -6.03 2.16
C ALA A 1242 26.26 -4.96 3.19
N LEU A 1243 26.97 -4.86 4.31
CA LEU A 1243 26.69 -3.85 5.34
C LEU A 1243 26.87 -2.42 4.81
N SER A 1244 27.84 -2.19 3.92
CA SER A 1244 28.00 -0.90 3.23
C SER A 1244 26.76 -0.53 2.39
N ALA A 1245 26.15 -1.48 1.70
CA ALA A 1245 24.91 -1.24 0.97
C ALA A 1245 23.71 -1.01 1.90
N LEU A 1246 23.76 -1.55 3.12
CA LEU A 1246 22.65 -1.52 4.08
C LEU A 1246 22.70 -0.34 5.06
N TYR A 1247 23.86 0.24 5.36
CA TYR A 1247 23.92 1.40 6.26
C TYR A 1247 23.32 2.67 5.60
N PRO A 1248 22.56 3.49 6.33
CA PRO A 1248 22.01 4.74 5.81
C PRO A 1248 23.11 5.66 5.25
N LYS A 1249 22.88 6.28 4.09
CA LYS A 1249 23.91 7.09 3.39
C LYS A 1249 24.54 8.19 4.26
N ALA A 1250 23.77 8.75 5.20
CA ALA A 1250 24.20 9.84 6.08
C ALA A 1250 24.80 9.36 7.42
N SER A 1251 24.92 8.05 7.69
CA SER A 1251 25.42 7.54 8.97
C SER A 1251 26.95 7.54 9.05
N ASP A 1252 27.47 7.62 10.27
CA ASP A 1252 28.90 7.48 10.53
C ASP A 1252 29.39 6.07 10.16
N GLU A 1253 28.57 5.04 10.41
CA GLU A 1253 28.86 3.65 10.04
C GLU A 1253 29.08 3.49 8.52
N LYS A 1254 28.25 4.13 7.69
CA LYS A 1254 28.39 4.11 6.23
C LYS A 1254 29.74 4.67 5.80
N ARG A 1255 30.11 5.82 6.36
CA ARG A 1255 31.42 6.45 6.09
C ARG A 1255 32.57 5.56 6.53
N TRP A 1256 32.48 4.93 7.70
CA TRP A 1256 33.56 4.10 8.23
C TRP A 1256 33.76 2.83 7.41
N ILE A 1257 32.68 2.15 7.03
CA ILE A 1257 32.77 0.91 6.27
C ILE A 1257 33.22 1.14 4.82
N ASP A 1258 32.78 2.23 4.18
CA ASP A 1258 33.27 2.62 2.84
C ASP A 1258 34.76 2.96 2.89
N GLY A 1259 35.21 3.60 3.98
CA GLY A 1259 36.62 3.85 4.26
C GLY A 1259 37.46 2.57 4.38
N VAL A 1260 36.93 1.54 5.05
CA VAL A 1260 37.57 0.22 5.15
C VAL A 1260 37.60 -0.48 3.77
N LEU A 1261 36.50 -0.45 3.01
CA LEU A 1261 36.42 -1.04 1.66
C LEU A 1261 37.40 -0.38 0.68
N ALA A 1262 37.57 0.94 0.75
CA ALA A 1262 38.53 1.66 -0.09
C ALA A 1262 39.98 1.21 0.13
N ARG A 1263 40.33 0.79 1.35
CA ARG A 1263 41.68 0.30 1.70
C ARG A 1263 42.00 -1.06 1.10
N LYS A 1264 40.99 -1.86 0.69
CA LYS A 1264 41.17 -3.18 0.08
C LYS A 1264 42.15 -3.14 -1.11
N LYS A 1265 41.90 -2.25 -2.08
CA LYS A 1265 42.74 -2.08 -3.28
C LYS A 1265 44.15 -1.58 -2.93
N GLY A 1266 44.26 -0.67 -1.97
CA GLY A 1266 45.55 -0.09 -1.54
C GLY A 1266 46.44 -1.05 -0.75
N LEU A 1267 45.87 -2.13 -0.21
CA LEU A 1267 46.59 -3.14 0.58
C LEU A 1267 46.82 -4.46 -0.17
N GLY A 1268 46.34 -4.59 -1.41
CA GLY A 1268 46.52 -5.80 -2.23
C GLY A 1268 45.73 -7.02 -1.76
N LEU A 1269 44.57 -6.81 -1.12
CA LEU A 1269 43.71 -7.85 -0.50
C LEU A 1269 42.42 -8.15 -1.27
#